data_AF-A0A941JL40-F1
#
_entry.id   AF-A0A941JL40-F1
#
_cell.length_a   1.000
_cell.length_b   1.000
_cell.length_c   1.000
_cell.angle_alpha   90.00
_cell.angle_beta   90.00
_cell.angle_gamma   90.00
#
_symmetry.space_group_name_H-M   'P 1'
#
loop_
_entity.id
_entity.type
_entity.pdbx_description
1 polymer ?
#
loop_
_entity_poly.entity_id
_entity_poly.type
_entity_poly.pdbx_seq_one_letter_code
_entity_poly.pdbx_strand_id
1 'polypeptide(L)'
;MVRFATFNASLNRSSSGELIQDLSTPDNAQAQAVSEIIQRVNPDVLLVNEFDYDAEGLAAKLFQENYLSVSQNGVNPVEYPFVYLAPSNTGIASGFDLDNNGEIVTIPETPGYGGDAFGFGDFPGQYGMVIYAKFPIIEAEVRTFQKFLWQDMPGALLPVDPNTGAAWYSEEELAAFRLSSKSHWDVPIEVDGEIIHVLVSHPTPPVFDGPEDRNGTRNHDEIRFFADYITPGKNDYIYDDEGVFGGLEEGAAFVIMGDNNADPVDGDSVDGAILQLLENPLVNTSVTPESEGGVEAAEKQGGANETHQGNPADDTADFNDEGSGNLRVDYVLPSENLKIIDAGIFWPTTDDPLSSLLGEGEEVTSDHRSVWVDVQVESEILDSSRKTITNLDFLGEVIIPTGEIFADTEIGGLSGITYDPLNQLYYVISDDRGNRPDGVPARFYTITIDLNDASLDDGDINFTEVITLLNENGLPFPADGIDPESIIFSDAKQLFIASEGNAEALLNPFVNEFSLTAEELSQLEIPGKFLPTAGGNSGIRDNLAFESLTITPDQRFLYTAVENALIQDGAAASLEEESAARIIQYDLATKTPVGEFLYFTDAIPVAANPPADFADNGLVELIAIDNTGTFLALERSFASGVGNNIRLYEVRLQGATDINEFESIAVDPENPDDGLFDVDAVAEKRLLLDLGELGIIPDNIEGMSLGPTLSNGQQSLILVSDNNFSESQKTQFLALGLDIDTIPAAIPTVETPPEVGLNDPGNPDADDPAIYVHPTDSSLSLVIATLKDAGLVVYDLEGEELQKISPAGIRYNNVDLVYNFELGGELLDLAVASDRANDTLAIFQIDPVTRQVINITAPNLSDLAASIFGVDDGEQTAYGLATYTSPISGKSFVFVSQADGNQIAQLELVDNGGLVDAVVTRIFTVPIPDAEDLEAAQVEGMVVDRELGYLYVGQENFGIWKFAAEPNSEETGVIVDTVENGVLKPDVEGLTIYYGTDGKGYLLASSQGDNTFAVYDRQGNNAYLGSFAVGETNNIDSVEESDGADIINVPLGEEFPAGLLVVQDGSNEPAVVLQDPEDGEIGNYNANFKYVDLEDLVDSTNLIELEPDGFDPRNPSYQPETKLLFGTVEDDEVFVTQKSLVFAGAGNDVIDASAGAGNNRIYGGTGNEQFFPGSNDRLLGDAGDDQFYAFTGGDNLITGGTGADQFWLANAEYPAAANTITDFELGIDVLGIAELGLQFSDLAFTQAASNTIVSAGSNQLGILLGVDAGSLSEDNFVIL
;
A
#
# COMPACT_ATOMS: atom_id res chain seq x y z
N MET A 1 -7.58 12.71 2.61
CA MET A 1 -8.51 13.81 2.22
C MET A 1 -8.48 14.87 3.30
N VAL A 2 -8.44 16.16 2.93
CA VAL A 2 -8.35 17.29 3.86
C VAL A 2 -9.36 18.39 3.51
N ARG A 3 -10.09 18.90 4.50
CA ARG A 3 -11.01 20.03 4.36
C ARG A 3 -10.36 21.35 4.74
N PHE A 4 -10.23 22.25 3.78
CA PHE A 4 -9.80 23.64 3.99
C PHE A 4 -11.01 24.56 4.03
N ALA A 5 -11.07 25.47 5.01
CA ALA A 5 -12.17 26.42 5.11
C ALA A 5 -11.74 27.82 5.56
N THR A 6 -12.32 28.85 4.95
CA THR A 6 -12.22 30.23 5.44
C THR A 6 -13.55 30.70 6.01
N PHE A 7 -13.50 31.51 7.06
CA PHE A 7 -14.66 32.18 7.61
C PHE A 7 -14.29 33.56 8.16
N ASN A 8 -14.67 34.62 7.48
CA ASN A 8 -14.76 35.93 8.11
C ASN A 8 -15.89 35.87 9.17
N ALA A 9 -15.50 35.80 10.45
CA ALA A 9 -16.43 35.53 11.54
C ALA A 9 -16.91 36.82 12.23
N SER A 10 -16.44 37.99 11.78
CA SER A 10 -16.71 39.30 12.40
C SER A 10 -16.49 39.30 13.92
N LEU A 11 -15.50 38.53 14.39
CA LEU A 11 -15.09 38.44 15.80
C LEU A 11 -14.08 39.54 16.14
N ASN A 12 -14.34 40.75 15.67
CA ASN A 12 -13.58 41.96 15.99
C ASN A 12 -14.39 42.85 16.95
N ARG A 13 -13.74 43.77 17.65
CA ARG A 13 -14.40 44.71 18.56
C ARG A 13 -13.94 46.14 18.35
N SER A 14 -14.72 47.09 18.87
CA SER A 14 -14.43 48.52 18.75
C SER A 14 -13.38 49.02 19.74
N SER A 15 -12.89 48.17 20.64
CA SER A 15 -11.90 48.54 21.66
C SER A 15 -10.94 47.40 21.94
N SER A 16 -9.67 47.74 22.18
CA SER A 16 -8.62 46.75 22.38
C SER A 16 -8.89 45.87 23.62
N GLY A 17 -8.82 44.55 23.44
CA GLY A 17 -9.02 43.55 24.49
C GLY A 17 -10.48 43.20 24.81
N GLU A 18 -11.45 43.80 24.13
CA GLU A 18 -12.88 43.47 24.31
C GLU A 18 -13.19 42.06 23.78
N LEU A 19 -12.55 41.61 22.70
CA LEU A 19 -12.71 40.24 22.19
C LEU A 19 -12.29 39.19 23.24
N ILE A 20 -11.14 39.39 23.88
CA ILE A 20 -10.67 38.52 24.98
C ILE A 20 -11.71 38.48 26.11
N GLN A 21 -12.32 39.63 26.45
CA GLN A 21 -13.34 39.68 27.47
C GLN A 21 -14.58 38.85 27.08
N ASP A 22 -15.03 38.96 25.83
CA ASP A 22 -16.17 38.21 25.31
C ASP A 22 -15.91 36.70 25.28
N LEU A 23 -14.71 36.30 24.85
CA LEU A 23 -14.31 34.90 24.74
C LEU A 23 -13.94 34.26 26.10
N SER A 24 -13.75 35.06 27.16
CA SER A 24 -13.36 34.57 28.50
C SER A 24 -14.42 33.74 29.24
N THR A 25 -15.66 33.75 28.74
CA THR A 25 -16.78 32.93 29.21
C THR A 25 -17.46 32.29 28.01
N PRO A 26 -18.11 31.12 28.13
CA PRO A 26 -18.76 30.44 27.00
C PRO A 26 -20.17 31.00 26.67
N ASP A 27 -20.48 32.23 27.08
CA ASP A 27 -21.84 32.79 27.04
C ASP A 27 -22.05 33.82 25.90
N ASN A 28 -21.05 34.10 25.06
CA ASN A 28 -21.19 35.04 23.95
C ASN A 28 -21.98 34.39 22.80
N ALA A 29 -23.14 34.96 22.47
CA ALA A 29 -24.06 34.38 21.49
C ALA A 29 -23.49 34.33 20.06
N GLN A 30 -22.73 35.33 19.64
CA GLN A 30 -22.08 35.34 18.32
C GLN A 30 -21.04 34.23 18.25
N ALA A 31 -20.13 34.16 19.23
CA ALA A 31 -19.08 33.14 19.25
C ALA A 31 -19.65 31.71 19.35
N GLN A 32 -20.79 31.49 20.03
CA GLN A 32 -21.51 30.20 20.03
C GLN A 32 -22.04 29.83 18.65
N ALA A 33 -22.62 30.79 17.92
CA ALA A 33 -23.14 30.53 16.58
C ALA A 33 -22.01 30.27 15.58
N VAL A 34 -20.93 31.08 15.63
CA VAL A 34 -19.71 30.87 14.83
C VAL A 34 -19.12 29.49 15.11
N SER A 35 -18.99 29.11 16.39
CA SER A 35 -18.42 27.79 16.74
C SER A 35 -19.33 26.63 16.35
N GLU A 36 -20.66 26.77 16.40
CA GLU A 36 -21.56 25.74 15.89
C GLU A 36 -21.41 25.56 14.37
N ILE A 37 -21.29 26.65 13.60
CA ILE A 37 -21.03 26.57 12.16
C ILE A 37 -19.72 25.82 11.91
N ILE A 38 -18.63 26.20 12.59
CA ILE A 38 -17.34 25.52 12.46
C ILE A 38 -17.44 24.04 12.85
N GLN A 39 -18.17 23.69 13.91
CA GLN A 39 -18.37 22.29 14.33
C GLN A 39 -19.16 21.47 13.31
N ARG A 40 -20.04 22.11 12.53
CA ARG A 40 -20.83 21.46 11.48
C ARG A 40 -20.07 21.33 10.16
N VAL A 41 -19.31 22.37 9.79
CA VAL A 41 -18.40 22.34 8.63
C VAL A 41 -17.24 21.40 8.91
N ASN A 42 -16.79 21.32 10.16
CA ASN A 42 -15.69 20.49 10.67
C ASN A 42 -14.43 20.54 9.79
N PRO A 43 -13.88 21.73 9.50
CA PRO A 43 -12.67 21.82 8.69
C PRO A 43 -11.47 21.22 9.42
N ASP A 44 -10.48 20.77 8.65
CA ASP A 44 -9.20 20.31 9.19
C ASP A 44 -8.21 21.47 9.30
N VAL A 45 -8.29 22.42 8.36
CA VAL A 45 -7.58 23.69 8.39
C VAL A 45 -8.55 24.84 8.19
N LEU A 46 -8.59 25.74 9.17
CA LEU A 46 -9.53 26.85 9.25
C LEU A 46 -8.78 28.19 9.35
N LEU A 47 -9.05 29.08 8.40
CA LEU A 47 -8.71 30.51 8.53
C LEU A 47 -9.92 31.28 9.05
N VAL A 48 -9.77 31.98 10.18
CA VAL A 48 -10.75 32.93 10.69
C VAL A 48 -10.28 34.36 10.42
N ASN A 49 -11.03 35.10 9.60
CA ASN A 49 -10.80 36.52 9.35
C ASN A 49 -11.62 37.39 10.33
N GLU A 50 -11.24 38.66 10.42
CA GLU A 50 -11.77 39.63 11.40
C GLU A 50 -11.71 39.15 12.84
N PHE A 51 -10.56 38.56 13.21
CA PHE A 51 -10.28 38.11 14.56
C PHE A 51 -9.23 39.04 15.19
N ASP A 52 -9.59 39.81 16.22
CA ASP A 52 -8.65 40.77 16.82
C ASP A 52 -7.37 40.07 17.32
N TYR A 53 -6.22 40.55 16.84
CA TYR A 53 -4.91 40.02 17.19
C TYR A 53 -4.48 40.47 18.59
N ASP A 54 -4.02 39.51 19.40
CA ASP A 54 -3.29 39.76 20.64
C ASP A 54 -1.97 39.01 20.67
N ALA A 55 -0.91 39.66 21.16
CA ALA A 55 0.45 39.12 21.08
C ALA A 55 0.66 37.87 21.95
N GLU A 56 -0.21 37.63 22.93
CA GLU A 56 -0.19 36.47 23.80
C GLU A 56 -1.02 35.28 23.27
N GLY A 57 -1.75 35.45 22.16
CA GLY A 57 -2.65 34.43 21.59
C GLY A 57 -3.80 34.04 22.51
N LEU A 58 -4.15 34.89 23.47
CA LEU A 58 -5.17 34.61 24.48
C LEU A 58 -6.58 34.56 23.90
N ALA A 59 -6.92 35.42 22.94
CA ALA A 59 -8.22 35.37 22.27
C ALA A 59 -8.40 34.04 21.53
N ALA A 60 -7.39 33.64 20.75
CA ALA A 60 -7.42 32.39 19.99
C ALA A 60 -7.55 31.16 20.90
N LYS A 61 -6.78 31.16 21.99
CA LYS A 61 -6.87 30.11 23.02
C LYS A 61 -8.25 30.04 23.68
N LEU A 62 -8.82 31.18 24.05
CA LEU A 62 -10.14 31.23 24.69
C LEU A 62 -11.27 30.80 23.75
N PHE A 63 -11.16 31.13 22.45
CA PHE A 63 -12.10 30.64 21.44
C PHE A 63 -12.03 29.11 21.31
N GLN A 64 -10.83 28.54 21.26
CA GLN A 64 -10.64 27.08 21.28
C GLN A 64 -11.27 26.45 22.53
N GLU A 65 -10.85 26.89 23.73
CA GLU A 65 -11.22 26.25 24.99
C GLU A 65 -12.71 26.39 25.35
N ASN A 66 -13.30 27.58 25.14
CA ASN A 66 -14.66 27.86 25.62
C ASN A 66 -15.74 27.64 24.56
N TYR A 67 -15.38 27.56 23.27
CA TYR A 67 -16.35 27.52 22.16
C TYR A 67 -16.14 26.34 21.22
N LEU A 68 -14.95 26.16 20.64
CA LEU A 68 -14.70 25.08 19.66
C LEU A 68 -14.66 23.70 20.33
N SER A 69 -13.94 23.57 21.45
CA SER A 69 -13.89 22.35 22.28
C SER A 69 -15.14 22.13 23.14
N VAL A 70 -16.18 22.95 22.99
CA VAL A 70 -17.45 22.83 23.71
C VAL A 70 -18.58 22.59 22.72
N SER A 71 -19.30 21.47 22.88
CA SER A 71 -20.44 21.12 22.02
C SER A 71 -21.48 22.23 21.99
N GLN A 72 -21.78 22.75 20.80
CA GLN A 72 -22.90 23.67 20.57
C GLN A 72 -24.12 22.88 20.10
N ASN A 73 -25.24 23.02 20.81
CA ASN A 73 -26.52 22.40 20.45
C ASN A 73 -26.47 20.88 20.12
N GLY A 74 -25.53 20.14 20.71
CA GLY A 74 -25.37 18.69 20.53
C GLY A 74 -24.54 18.28 19.31
N VAL A 75 -23.89 19.23 18.63
CA VAL A 75 -22.87 18.96 17.60
C VAL A 75 -21.56 18.58 18.28
N ASN A 76 -20.78 17.70 17.67
CA ASN A 76 -19.48 17.29 18.21
C ASN A 76 -18.54 18.52 18.34
N PRO A 77 -17.82 18.67 19.46
CA PRO A 77 -16.75 19.64 19.55
C PRO A 77 -15.66 19.40 18.51
N VAL A 78 -14.92 20.45 18.15
CA VAL A 78 -13.74 20.36 17.28
C VAL A 78 -12.52 20.89 18.03
N GLU A 79 -11.42 20.14 17.99
CA GLU A 79 -10.16 20.49 18.62
C GLU A 79 -9.08 20.67 17.56
N TYR A 80 -8.38 21.81 17.64
CA TYR A 80 -7.26 22.13 16.77
C TYR A 80 -5.99 22.22 17.63
N PRO A 81 -5.14 21.18 17.62
CA PRO A 81 -3.87 21.17 18.37
C PRO A 81 -2.89 22.25 17.92
N PHE A 82 -2.97 22.70 16.67
CA PHE A 82 -2.06 23.67 16.08
C PHE A 82 -2.78 24.98 15.76
N VAL A 83 -2.20 26.10 16.19
CA VAL A 83 -2.79 27.43 16.01
C VAL A 83 -1.70 28.40 15.62
N TYR A 84 -1.92 29.14 14.53
CA TYR A 84 -0.99 30.17 14.06
C TYR A 84 -1.65 31.55 14.03
N LEU A 85 -0.93 32.54 14.53
CA LEU A 85 -1.29 33.94 14.48
C LEU A 85 -0.04 34.82 14.40
N ALA A 86 -0.11 35.90 13.63
CA ALA A 86 0.98 36.86 13.48
C ALA A 86 0.46 38.32 13.45
N PRO A 87 1.33 39.31 13.65
CA PRO A 87 0.93 40.73 13.63
C PRO A 87 0.29 41.16 12.31
N SER A 88 -0.79 41.94 12.40
CA SER A 88 -1.48 42.60 11.27
C SER A 88 -1.10 44.09 11.18
N ASN A 89 -1.17 44.69 9.98
CA ASN A 89 -0.96 46.12 9.73
C ASN A 89 -2.13 47.00 10.17
N THR A 90 -3.29 46.41 10.41
CA THR A 90 -4.50 47.11 10.85
C THR A 90 -4.27 47.83 12.18
N GLY A 91 -4.60 49.12 12.17
CA GLY A 91 -4.46 49.99 13.33
C GLY A 91 -3.01 50.19 13.81
N ILE A 92 -1.99 49.86 13.02
CA ILE A 92 -0.61 50.29 13.28
C ILE A 92 -0.41 51.69 12.70
N ALA A 93 -0.19 52.69 13.55
CA ALA A 93 0.04 54.07 13.10
C ALA A 93 1.22 54.19 12.11
N SER A 94 0.98 54.79 10.93
CA SER A 94 2.02 55.02 9.93
C SER A 94 2.90 56.22 10.25
N GLY A 95 2.34 57.22 10.94
CA GLY A 95 2.97 58.52 11.18
C GLY A 95 2.79 59.54 10.04
N PHE A 96 1.99 59.21 9.02
CA PHE A 96 1.67 60.04 7.86
C PHE A 96 0.16 60.31 7.74
N ASP A 97 -0.21 61.30 6.93
CA ASP A 97 -1.59 61.70 6.61
C ASP A 97 -2.02 60.95 5.33
N LEU A 98 -2.37 59.67 5.47
CA LEU A 98 -2.53 58.76 4.32
C LEU A 98 -3.84 58.97 3.55
N ASP A 99 -4.82 59.62 4.17
CA ASP A 99 -6.10 60.01 3.57
C ASP A 99 -6.14 61.49 3.10
N ASN A 100 -5.04 62.24 3.29
CA ASN A 100 -4.89 63.64 2.93
C ASN A 100 -5.97 64.56 3.53
N ASN A 101 -6.49 64.24 4.72
CA ASN A 101 -7.49 65.05 5.41
C ASN A 101 -6.91 66.29 6.11
N GLY A 102 -5.57 66.37 6.23
CA GLY A 102 -4.82 67.48 6.82
C GLY A 102 -4.44 67.31 8.29
N GLU A 103 -4.73 66.15 8.88
CA GLU A 103 -4.36 65.77 10.25
C GLU A 103 -3.52 64.47 10.23
N ILE A 104 -2.64 64.29 11.21
CA ILE A 104 -1.92 63.02 11.42
C ILE A 104 -2.31 62.53 12.81
N VAL A 105 -3.03 61.40 12.86
CA VAL A 105 -3.58 60.82 14.09
C VAL A 105 -2.84 59.54 14.44
N THR A 106 -1.99 59.59 15.47
CA THR A 106 -1.15 58.44 15.90
C THR A 106 -1.52 57.85 17.25
N ILE A 107 -2.64 58.27 17.86
CA ILE A 107 -3.10 57.76 19.15
C ILE A 107 -4.30 56.82 18.89
N PRO A 108 -4.21 55.52 19.23
CA PRO A 108 -5.31 54.58 19.06
C PRO A 108 -6.64 55.09 19.64
N GLU A 109 -7.74 54.68 19.03
CA GLU A 109 -9.13 54.98 19.40
C GLU A 109 -9.49 56.49 19.33
N THR A 110 -8.63 57.30 18.71
CA THR A 110 -8.91 58.71 18.43
C THR A 110 -9.63 58.84 17.08
N PRO A 111 -10.70 59.66 16.95
CA PRO A 111 -11.35 59.85 15.66
C PRO A 111 -10.36 60.24 14.57
N GLY A 112 -10.36 59.50 13.45
CA GLY A 112 -9.42 59.66 12.34
C GLY A 112 -8.20 58.73 12.39
N TYR A 113 -7.97 57.99 13.48
CA TYR A 113 -6.79 57.11 13.64
C TYR A 113 -6.67 56.06 12.54
N GLY A 114 -7.76 55.35 12.23
CA GLY A 114 -7.74 54.31 11.19
C GLY A 114 -7.38 54.84 9.80
N GLY A 115 -7.66 56.11 9.49
CA GLY A 115 -7.31 56.73 8.20
C GLY A 115 -5.81 56.91 7.98
N ASP A 116 -5.02 56.95 9.06
CA ASP A 116 -3.57 57.18 9.07
C ASP A 116 -2.76 55.93 9.49
N ALA A 117 -3.42 54.80 9.71
CA ALA A 117 -2.77 53.52 10.00
C ALA A 117 -2.31 52.83 8.70
N PHE A 118 -1.33 51.90 8.79
CA PHE A 118 -0.86 51.13 7.63
C PHE A 118 -1.98 50.29 6.98
N GLY A 119 -2.92 49.81 7.79
CA GLY A 119 -4.25 49.38 7.37
C GLY A 119 -5.29 49.92 8.33
N PHE A 120 -6.54 50.11 7.86
CA PHE A 120 -7.59 50.71 8.67
C PHE A 120 -7.88 49.89 9.93
N GLY A 121 -7.90 50.56 11.07
CA GLY A 121 -8.22 49.99 12.37
C GLY A 121 -8.02 51.04 13.46
N ASP A 122 -8.87 51.05 14.48
CA ASP A 122 -8.83 52.00 15.59
C ASP A 122 -7.76 51.64 16.63
N PHE A 123 -7.24 50.41 16.63
CA PHE A 123 -6.12 49.99 17.47
C PHE A 123 -5.28 48.90 16.79
N PRO A 124 -3.98 48.75 17.14
CA PRO A 124 -3.12 47.73 16.55
C PRO A 124 -3.69 46.32 16.72
N GLY A 125 -3.88 45.61 15.61
CA GLY A 125 -4.37 44.23 15.60
C GLY A 125 -5.89 44.07 15.43
N GLN A 126 -6.67 45.16 15.36
CA GLN A 126 -8.10 45.07 15.06
C GLN A 126 -8.32 44.42 13.68
N TYR A 127 -9.33 43.56 13.51
CA TYR A 127 -9.61 42.86 12.23
C TYR A 127 -8.47 41.93 11.75
N GLY A 128 -7.74 41.32 12.67
CA GLY A 128 -6.66 40.37 12.36
C GLY A 128 -7.17 39.05 11.79
N MET A 129 -6.30 38.04 11.84
CA MET A 129 -6.54 36.69 11.34
C MET A 129 -5.97 35.65 12.31
N VAL A 130 -6.51 34.43 12.27
CA VAL A 130 -5.96 33.27 12.98
C VAL A 130 -6.19 31.99 12.17
N ILE A 131 -5.21 31.09 12.15
CA ILE A 131 -5.33 29.75 11.59
C ILE A 131 -5.48 28.74 12.72
N TYR A 132 -6.42 27.83 12.58
CA TYR A 132 -6.57 26.63 13.40
C TYR A 132 -6.38 25.40 12.50
N ALA A 133 -5.52 24.46 12.91
CA ALA A 133 -5.21 23.26 12.13
C ALA A 133 -5.21 22.01 13.00
N LYS A 134 -5.72 20.90 12.44
CA LYS A 134 -5.58 19.56 13.00
C LYS A 134 -4.20 18.96 12.74
N PHE A 135 -3.53 19.45 11.69
CA PHE A 135 -2.22 19.02 11.21
C PHE A 135 -1.09 19.93 11.72
N PRO A 136 0.14 19.39 11.90
CA PRO A 136 1.31 20.16 12.31
C PRO A 136 1.59 21.36 11.40
N ILE A 137 1.96 22.48 12.00
CA ILE A 137 2.46 23.68 11.29
C ILE A 137 3.99 23.68 11.38
N ILE A 138 4.66 23.77 10.24
CA ILE A 138 6.13 23.81 10.16
C ILE A 138 6.59 25.24 10.45
N GLU A 139 6.55 25.64 11.73
CA GLU A 139 6.80 27.03 12.15
C GLU A 139 8.14 27.60 11.66
N ALA A 140 9.15 26.76 11.44
CA ALA A 140 10.47 27.16 10.97
C ALA A 140 10.47 27.66 9.51
N GLU A 141 9.47 27.30 8.72
CA GLU A 141 9.35 27.63 7.29
C GLU A 141 8.26 28.67 7.02
N VAL A 142 7.54 29.11 8.05
CA VAL A 142 6.50 30.12 7.90
C VAL A 142 7.08 31.45 7.44
N ARG A 143 6.49 32.02 6.39
CA ARG A 143 6.87 33.33 5.86
C ARG A 143 5.74 34.34 6.03
N THR A 144 6.08 35.53 6.53
CA THR A 144 5.13 36.64 6.67
C THR A 144 5.56 37.81 5.80
N PHE A 145 4.59 38.48 5.19
CA PHE A 145 4.83 39.60 4.28
C PHE A 145 4.17 40.89 4.79
N GLN A 146 4.17 41.09 6.11
CA GLN A 146 3.54 42.23 6.75
C GLN A 146 4.19 43.54 6.29
N LYS A 147 5.51 43.58 6.16
CA LYS A 147 6.30 44.82 5.91
C LYS A 147 6.69 45.01 4.45
N PHE A 148 6.26 44.14 3.55
CA PHE A 148 6.50 44.28 2.11
C PHE A 148 5.95 45.64 1.62
N LEU A 149 6.77 46.45 0.95
CA LEU A 149 6.39 47.81 0.55
C LEU A 149 5.61 47.82 -0.76
N TRP A 150 4.54 48.62 -0.84
CA TRP A 150 3.70 48.67 -2.05
C TRP A 150 4.50 49.17 -3.28
N GLN A 151 5.37 50.15 -3.07
CA GLN A 151 6.21 50.69 -4.14
C GLN A 151 7.25 49.70 -4.71
N ASP A 152 7.57 48.63 -3.98
CA ASP A 152 8.59 47.65 -4.39
C ASP A 152 8.02 46.62 -5.37
N MET A 153 6.69 46.55 -5.51
CA MET A 153 6.04 45.77 -6.54
C MET A 153 6.26 46.37 -7.94
N PRO A 154 6.80 45.60 -8.90
CA PRO A 154 7.00 46.07 -10.27
C PRO A 154 5.67 46.47 -10.92
N GLY A 155 5.60 47.75 -11.31
CA GLY A 155 4.41 48.30 -11.95
C GLY A 155 3.19 48.39 -11.04
N ALA A 156 3.39 48.53 -9.72
CA ALA A 156 2.31 48.76 -8.75
C ALA A 156 1.29 49.81 -9.23
N LEU A 157 0.02 49.52 -9.00
CA LEU A 157 -1.13 50.33 -9.35
C LEU A 157 -1.31 51.47 -8.33
N LEU A 158 -0.32 52.35 -8.20
CA LEU A 158 -0.35 53.43 -7.21
C LEU A 158 -1.41 54.50 -7.55
N PRO A 159 -2.23 54.94 -6.56
CA PRO A 159 -3.32 55.89 -6.80
C PRO A 159 -2.80 57.32 -7.08
N VAL A 160 -3.61 58.08 -7.81
CA VAL A 160 -3.33 59.47 -8.18
C VAL A 160 -4.50 60.38 -7.80
N ASP A 161 -4.23 61.65 -7.49
CA ASP A 161 -5.28 62.63 -7.28
C ASP A 161 -6.03 62.86 -8.62
N PRO A 162 -7.34 62.55 -8.70
CA PRO A 162 -8.11 62.61 -9.94
C PRO A 162 -8.27 64.04 -10.48
N ASN A 163 -8.06 65.06 -9.66
CA ASN A 163 -8.17 66.46 -10.07
C ASN A 163 -6.88 67.04 -10.63
N THR A 164 -5.73 66.51 -10.21
CA THR A 164 -4.40 67.07 -10.55
C THR A 164 -3.53 66.11 -11.37
N GLY A 165 -3.81 64.81 -11.31
CA GLY A 165 -3.00 63.73 -11.89
C GLY A 165 -1.64 63.55 -11.21
N ALA A 166 -1.44 64.14 -10.03
CA ALA A 166 -0.24 63.92 -9.22
C ALA A 166 -0.36 62.62 -8.42
N ALA A 167 0.77 62.03 -8.04
CA ALA A 167 0.79 60.88 -7.13
C ALA A 167 0.05 61.24 -5.83
N TRP A 168 -0.78 60.32 -5.35
CA TRP A 168 -1.53 60.51 -4.10
C TRP A 168 -0.60 60.53 -2.89
N TYR A 169 0.32 59.57 -2.84
CA TYR A 169 1.35 59.45 -1.82
C TYR A 169 2.65 60.15 -2.25
N SER A 170 3.31 60.79 -1.30
CA SER A 170 4.65 61.34 -1.45
C SER A 170 5.72 60.23 -1.46
N GLU A 171 6.92 60.56 -1.93
CA GLU A 171 8.07 59.63 -1.91
C GLU A 171 8.43 59.16 -0.48
N GLU A 172 8.19 60.00 0.54
CA GLU A 172 8.47 59.65 1.95
C GLU A 172 7.41 58.68 2.51
N GLU A 173 6.15 58.86 2.11
CA GLU A 173 5.06 57.95 2.47
C GLU A 173 5.24 56.58 1.82
N LEU A 174 5.52 56.54 0.50
CA LEU A 174 5.73 55.28 -0.22
C LEU A 174 6.94 54.49 0.30
N ALA A 175 7.98 55.18 0.79
CA ALA A 175 9.12 54.54 1.43
C ALA A 175 8.80 53.81 2.75
N ALA A 176 7.62 54.05 3.31
CA ALA A 176 7.14 53.39 4.52
C ALA A 176 5.85 52.58 4.31
N PHE A 177 5.08 52.85 3.25
CA PHE A 177 3.74 52.30 3.08
C PHE A 177 3.77 50.86 2.57
N ARG A 178 3.18 49.97 3.37
CA ARG A 178 3.18 48.51 3.17
C ARG A 178 2.07 48.12 2.20
N LEU A 179 2.29 47.11 1.37
CA LEU A 179 1.27 46.58 0.46
C LEU A 179 0.10 46.00 1.26
N SER A 180 0.37 45.01 2.11
CA SER A 180 -0.64 44.35 2.93
C SER A 180 -1.34 45.34 3.86
N SER A 181 -2.66 45.39 3.83
CA SER A 181 -3.52 46.17 4.74
C SER A 181 -3.71 45.45 6.07
N LYS A 182 -3.83 44.12 6.02
CA LYS A 182 -3.74 43.22 7.18
C LYS A 182 -2.39 42.51 7.18
N SER A 183 -2.28 41.38 6.49
CA SER A 183 -1.04 40.68 6.20
C SER A 183 -1.25 39.64 5.09
N HIS A 184 -0.15 39.15 4.50
CA HIS A 184 -0.10 37.87 3.79
C HIS A 184 0.81 36.93 4.58
N TRP A 185 0.40 35.66 4.71
CA TRP A 185 1.22 34.60 5.31
C TRP A 185 1.26 33.39 4.38
N ASP A 186 2.44 32.79 4.30
CA ASP A 186 2.63 31.43 3.80
C ASP A 186 2.92 30.53 5.00
N VAL A 187 2.01 29.61 5.29
CA VAL A 187 2.05 28.74 6.47
C VAL A 187 2.06 27.28 6.01
N PRO A 188 3.25 26.66 5.91
CA PRO A 188 3.37 25.25 5.54
C PRO A 188 2.79 24.36 6.65
N ILE A 189 1.96 23.40 6.25
CA ILE A 189 1.45 22.32 7.11
C ILE A 189 1.90 20.97 6.57
N GLU A 190 2.06 20.00 7.46
CA GLU A 190 2.41 18.63 7.11
C GLU A 190 1.16 17.74 7.18
N VAL A 191 0.77 17.15 6.05
CA VAL A 191 -0.37 16.23 5.94
C VAL A 191 0.15 14.94 5.33
N ASP A 192 0.12 13.85 6.09
CA ASP A 192 0.49 12.51 5.60
C ASP A 192 1.86 12.46 4.90
N GLY A 193 2.84 13.21 5.42
CA GLY A 193 4.21 13.33 4.88
C GLY A 193 4.39 14.44 3.82
N GLU A 194 3.31 15.01 3.30
CA GLU A 194 3.33 16.05 2.28
C GLU A 194 3.23 17.46 2.87
N ILE A 195 3.96 18.41 2.27
CA ILE A 195 3.87 19.83 2.65
C ILE A 195 2.81 20.53 1.79
N ILE A 196 1.81 21.12 2.45
CA ILE A 196 0.84 21.99 1.81
C ILE A 196 1.03 23.41 2.31
N HIS A 197 1.27 24.34 1.39
CA HIS A 197 1.39 25.76 1.71
C HIS A 197 0.02 26.41 1.89
N VAL A 198 -0.32 26.81 3.11
CA VAL A 198 -1.56 27.53 3.41
C VAL A 198 -1.33 29.03 3.24
N LEU A 199 -1.70 29.54 2.07
CA LEU A 199 -1.47 30.92 1.65
C LEU A 199 -2.65 31.80 2.05
N VAL A 200 -2.52 32.54 3.15
CA VAL A 200 -3.64 33.29 3.72
C VAL A 200 -3.47 34.80 3.60
N SER A 201 -4.57 35.50 3.30
CA SER A 201 -4.60 36.96 3.34
C SER A 201 -6.00 37.49 3.64
N HIS A 202 -6.05 38.78 3.98
CA HIS A 202 -7.29 39.53 4.09
C HIS A 202 -7.06 40.94 3.51
N PRO A 203 -7.07 41.09 2.17
CA PRO A 203 -6.94 42.37 1.47
C PRO A 203 -7.89 43.47 1.97
N THR A 204 -7.61 44.71 1.56
CA THR A 204 -8.48 45.83 1.89
C THR A 204 -9.80 45.73 1.13
N PRO A 205 -10.95 46.07 1.74
CA PRO A 205 -12.18 46.29 0.98
C PRO A 205 -11.94 47.37 -0.09
N PRO A 206 -12.38 47.21 -1.35
CA PRO A 206 -12.09 48.14 -2.45
C PRO A 206 -12.90 49.45 -2.39
N VAL A 207 -13.64 49.66 -1.31
CA VAL A 207 -14.55 50.80 -1.09
C VAL A 207 -14.12 51.63 0.12
N PHE A 208 -14.92 52.63 0.51
CA PHE A 208 -14.67 53.55 1.65
C PHE A 208 -13.59 54.63 1.43
N ASP A 209 -13.36 55.00 0.17
CA ASP A 209 -12.49 56.11 -0.23
C ASP A 209 -13.13 56.99 -1.34
N GLY A 210 -12.35 57.92 -1.90
CA GLY A 210 -12.80 58.86 -2.92
C GLY A 210 -12.45 58.43 -4.35
N PRO A 211 -12.69 59.29 -5.35
CA PRO A 211 -12.44 58.99 -6.76
C PRO A 211 -10.97 58.74 -7.13
N GLU A 212 -10.04 58.88 -6.18
CA GLU A 212 -8.65 58.45 -6.28
C GLU A 212 -8.47 56.92 -6.23
N ASP A 213 -9.47 56.18 -5.73
CA ASP A 213 -9.54 54.71 -5.69
C ASP A 213 -8.28 54.05 -5.07
N ARG A 214 -7.93 54.48 -3.85
CA ARG A 214 -6.78 53.93 -3.11
C ARG A 214 -7.01 52.49 -2.73
N ASN A 215 -8.21 52.18 -2.29
CA ASN A 215 -8.58 50.89 -1.75
C ASN A 215 -8.79 49.88 -2.87
N GLY A 216 -9.47 50.22 -3.97
CA GLY A 216 -9.59 49.32 -5.11
C GLY A 216 -8.24 49.01 -5.76
N THR A 217 -7.39 50.03 -5.94
CA THR A 217 -6.05 49.82 -6.51
C THR A 217 -5.09 49.06 -5.60
N ARG A 218 -5.21 49.22 -4.27
CA ARG A 218 -4.44 48.44 -3.29
C ARG A 218 -4.93 46.99 -3.23
N ASN A 219 -6.24 46.77 -3.17
CA ASN A 219 -6.85 45.43 -3.18
C ASN A 219 -6.39 44.63 -4.41
N HIS A 220 -6.37 45.25 -5.59
CA HIS A 220 -5.84 44.65 -6.81
C HIS A 220 -4.40 44.13 -6.65
N ASP A 221 -3.52 44.95 -6.09
CA ASP A 221 -2.11 44.59 -5.93
C ASP A 221 -1.87 43.63 -4.75
N GLU A 222 -2.71 43.65 -3.72
CA GLU A 222 -2.72 42.64 -2.66
C GLU A 222 -3.09 41.27 -3.23
N ILE A 223 -4.13 41.17 -4.07
CA ILE A 223 -4.48 39.89 -4.73
C ILE A 223 -3.39 39.46 -5.71
N ARG A 224 -2.85 40.40 -6.49
CA ARG A 224 -1.74 40.14 -7.42
C ARG A 224 -0.51 39.60 -6.69
N PHE A 225 -0.28 39.97 -5.44
CA PHE A 225 0.84 39.47 -4.66
C PHE A 225 0.89 37.94 -4.67
N PHE A 226 -0.21 37.27 -4.33
CA PHE A 226 -0.25 35.80 -4.37
C PHE A 226 -0.21 35.25 -5.79
N ALA A 227 -0.83 35.93 -6.77
CA ALA A 227 -0.75 35.50 -8.17
C ALA A 227 0.70 35.49 -8.69
N ASP A 228 1.51 36.50 -8.31
CA ASP A 228 2.93 36.56 -8.67
C ASP A 228 3.77 35.61 -7.77
N TYR A 229 3.40 35.41 -6.50
CA TYR A 229 4.08 34.52 -5.53
C TYR A 229 4.10 33.06 -5.97
N ILE A 230 2.95 32.53 -6.41
CA ILE A 230 2.78 31.14 -6.84
C ILE A 230 3.29 30.89 -8.28
N THR A 231 3.59 31.93 -9.05
CA THR A 231 3.97 31.78 -10.47
C THR A 231 5.49 31.79 -10.61
N PRO A 232 6.13 30.67 -11.03
CA PRO A 232 7.56 30.62 -11.27
C PRO A 232 8.04 31.73 -12.22
N GLY A 233 9.14 32.40 -11.86
CA GLY A 233 9.73 33.49 -12.63
C GLY A 233 9.01 34.86 -12.52
N LYS A 234 7.95 34.98 -11.69
CA LYS A 234 7.33 36.27 -11.36
C LYS A 234 7.55 36.72 -9.92
N ASN A 235 8.07 35.85 -9.06
CA ASN A 235 8.21 36.06 -7.61
C ASN A 235 9.55 36.67 -7.18
N ASP A 236 10.51 36.92 -8.09
CA ASP A 236 11.87 37.44 -7.81
C ASP A 236 11.93 38.73 -6.97
N TYR A 237 10.88 39.55 -7.02
CA TYR A 237 10.83 40.83 -6.32
C TYR A 237 10.24 40.73 -4.91
N ILE A 238 9.61 39.60 -4.58
CA ILE A 238 8.91 39.38 -3.32
C ILE A 238 9.94 39.02 -2.25
N TYR A 239 9.88 39.72 -1.12
CA TYR A 239 10.69 39.43 0.07
C TYR A 239 9.80 39.38 1.31
N ASP A 240 10.10 38.45 2.21
CA ASP A 240 9.40 38.34 3.49
C ASP A 240 9.92 39.31 4.56
N ASP A 241 9.32 39.27 5.75
CA ASP A 241 9.66 40.12 6.87
C ASP A 241 11.07 39.90 7.46
N GLU A 242 11.72 38.79 7.09
CA GLU A 242 13.11 38.47 7.42
C GLU A 242 14.09 38.89 6.30
N GLY A 243 13.56 39.22 5.12
CA GLY A 243 14.30 39.69 3.96
C GLY A 243 14.73 38.58 3.01
N VAL A 244 14.12 37.40 3.08
CA VAL A 244 14.33 36.29 2.14
C VAL A 244 13.48 36.52 0.90
N PHE A 245 14.12 36.46 -0.27
CA PHE A 245 13.48 36.67 -1.57
C PHE A 245 12.98 35.37 -2.19
N GLY A 246 11.97 35.45 -3.05
CA GLY A 246 11.43 34.32 -3.82
C GLY A 246 10.02 33.92 -3.39
N GLY A 247 9.41 33.03 -4.17
CA GLY A 247 8.05 32.51 -3.95
C GLY A 247 8.03 31.01 -3.69
N LEU A 248 6.95 30.34 -4.13
CA LEU A 248 6.88 28.88 -4.11
C LEU A 248 7.68 28.28 -5.27
N GLU A 249 8.21 27.08 -5.04
CA GLU A 249 8.86 26.26 -6.07
C GLU A 249 7.84 25.71 -7.07
N GLU A 250 8.29 25.34 -8.26
CA GLU A 250 7.44 24.71 -9.27
C GLU A 250 6.91 23.37 -8.76
N GLY A 251 5.59 23.14 -8.87
CA GLY A 251 4.94 21.91 -8.39
C GLY A 251 4.51 21.91 -6.92
N ALA A 252 4.85 22.94 -6.14
CA ALA A 252 4.44 23.01 -4.73
C ALA A 252 2.91 22.96 -4.56
N ALA A 253 2.43 22.11 -3.65
CA ALA A 253 1.01 22.07 -3.28
C ALA A 253 0.65 23.26 -2.38
N PHE A 254 -0.45 23.95 -2.69
CA PHE A 254 -0.89 25.10 -1.90
C PHE A 254 -2.41 25.25 -1.88
N VAL A 255 -2.91 25.95 -0.86
CA VAL A 255 -4.30 26.41 -0.80
C VAL A 255 -4.31 27.89 -0.45
N ILE A 256 -4.81 28.72 -1.37
CA ILE A 256 -5.02 30.14 -1.12
C ILE A 256 -6.38 30.33 -0.46
N MET A 257 -6.43 30.99 0.69
CA MET A 257 -7.69 31.17 1.41
C MET A 257 -7.83 32.53 2.10
N GLY A 258 -9.05 33.04 2.14
CA GLY A 258 -9.40 34.27 2.85
C GLY A 258 -10.46 35.14 2.18
N ASP A 259 -10.88 36.17 2.92
CA ASP A 259 -11.70 37.28 2.42
C ASP A 259 -10.85 38.21 1.54
N ASN A 260 -10.91 37.98 0.23
CA ASN A 260 -10.20 38.76 -0.78
C ASN A 260 -10.92 40.06 -1.14
N ASN A 261 -12.13 40.30 -0.63
CA ASN A 261 -12.90 41.52 -0.85
C ASN A 261 -13.13 41.88 -2.33
N ALA A 262 -13.05 40.91 -3.24
CA ALA A 262 -13.15 41.13 -4.68
C ALA A 262 -14.06 40.10 -5.33
N ASP A 263 -15.17 40.59 -5.87
CA ASP A 263 -16.10 39.80 -6.68
C ASP A 263 -15.66 39.78 -8.15
N PRO A 264 -15.83 38.65 -8.87
CA PRO A 264 -15.39 38.53 -10.26
C PRO A 264 -16.25 39.31 -11.27
N VAL A 265 -17.47 39.74 -10.91
CA VAL A 265 -18.46 40.27 -11.86
C VAL A 265 -19.18 41.54 -11.38
N ASP A 266 -19.66 41.57 -10.14
CA ASP A 266 -20.67 42.51 -9.64
C ASP A 266 -20.14 43.54 -8.61
N GLY A 267 -18.95 43.32 -8.06
CA GLY A 267 -18.34 44.17 -7.03
C GLY A 267 -17.69 45.47 -7.53
N ASP A 268 -17.21 46.28 -6.58
CA ASP A 268 -16.56 47.57 -6.82
C ASP A 268 -15.02 47.49 -6.90
N SER A 269 -14.43 46.28 -6.93
CA SER A 269 -12.99 46.10 -7.11
C SER A 269 -12.53 46.56 -8.49
N VAL A 270 -11.22 46.79 -8.66
CA VAL A 270 -10.66 47.07 -9.99
C VAL A 270 -10.97 45.90 -10.92
N ASP A 271 -11.48 46.19 -12.12
CA ASP A 271 -11.80 45.19 -13.15
C ASP A 271 -10.69 44.13 -13.29
N GLY A 272 -11.03 42.88 -12.97
CA GLY A 272 -10.12 41.73 -13.09
C GLY A 272 -9.21 41.47 -11.89
N ALA A 273 -9.38 42.17 -10.75
CA ALA A 273 -8.55 41.99 -9.56
C ALA A 273 -8.48 40.51 -9.12
N ILE A 274 -9.61 39.86 -8.85
CA ILE A 274 -9.66 38.45 -8.42
C ILE A 274 -9.40 37.45 -9.55
N LEU A 275 -9.63 37.85 -10.81
CA LEU A 275 -9.34 37.01 -11.97
C LEU A 275 -7.84 36.70 -12.11
N GLN A 276 -6.97 37.51 -11.49
CA GLN A 276 -5.54 37.21 -11.40
C GLN A 276 -5.24 35.88 -10.70
N LEU A 277 -6.11 35.43 -9.79
CA LEU A 277 -6.04 34.11 -9.16
C LEU A 277 -6.94 33.11 -9.87
N LEU A 278 -8.19 33.47 -10.18
CA LEU A 278 -9.17 32.53 -10.77
C LEU A 278 -8.80 32.07 -12.19
N GLU A 279 -8.07 32.88 -12.95
CA GLU A 279 -7.58 32.53 -14.29
C GLU A 279 -6.10 32.07 -14.29
N ASN A 280 -5.47 31.94 -13.12
CA ASN A 280 -4.10 31.43 -13.03
C ASN A 280 -4.10 29.91 -13.30
N PRO A 281 -3.29 29.40 -14.25
CA PRO A 281 -3.28 27.98 -14.58
C PRO A 281 -2.83 27.07 -13.43
N LEU A 282 -2.12 27.61 -12.43
CA LEU A 282 -1.66 26.85 -11.26
C LEU A 282 -2.72 26.75 -10.15
N VAL A 283 -3.90 27.35 -10.33
CA VAL A 283 -4.99 27.33 -9.35
C VAL A 283 -6.13 26.45 -9.88
N ASN A 284 -6.54 25.47 -9.08
CA ASN A 284 -7.67 24.60 -9.42
C ASN A 284 -8.99 25.33 -9.16
N THR A 285 -9.66 25.71 -10.25
CA THR A 285 -11.01 26.33 -10.22
C THR A 285 -12.07 25.42 -10.86
N SER A 286 -11.79 24.11 -10.96
CA SER A 286 -12.69 23.13 -11.59
C SER A 286 -14.05 23.02 -10.90
N VAL A 287 -14.10 23.34 -9.61
CA VAL A 287 -15.32 23.41 -8.79
C VAL A 287 -15.37 24.78 -8.12
N THR A 288 -16.53 25.44 -8.20
CA THR A 288 -16.82 26.67 -7.44
C THR A 288 -17.73 26.28 -6.27
N PRO A 289 -17.42 26.68 -5.02
CA PRO A 289 -18.32 26.48 -3.89
C PRO A 289 -19.66 27.16 -4.14
N GLU A 290 -20.77 26.45 -3.88
CA GLU A 290 -22.13 26.95 -4.12
C GLU A 290 -23.03 26.76 -2.89
N SER A 291 -24.13 27.54 -2.83
CA SER A 291 -25.24 27.31 -1.90
C SER A 291 -26.60 27.77 -2.45
N GLU A 292 -27.63 26.94 -2.22
CA GLU A 292 -29.04 27.28 -2.48
C GLU A 292 -29.55 28.44 -1.60
N GLY A 293 -29.01 28.63 -0.40
CA GLY A 293 -29.44 29.74 0.46
C GLY A 293 -28.95 31.10 -0.02
N GLY A 294 -27.83 31.17 -0.74
CA GLY A 294 -27.37 32.40 -1.41
C GLY A 294 -28.36 32.84 -2.49
N VAL A 295 -28.83 31.89 -3.31
CA VAL A 295 -29.88 32.11 -4.33
C VAL A 295 -31.17 32.64 -3.68
N GLU A 296 -31.64 31.97 -2.61
CA GLU A 296 -32.86 32.40 -1.91
C GLU A 296 -32.71 33.80 -1.29
N ALA A 297 -31.54 34.09 -0.70
CA ALA A 297 -31.24 35.38 -0.10
C ALA A 297 -31.33 36.50 -1.15
N ALA A 298 -30.59 36.37 -2.26
CA ALA A 298 -30.58 37.33 -3.36
C ALA A 298 -31.98 37.60 -3.94
N GLU A 299 -32.79 36.55 -4.15
CA GLU A 299 -34.17 36.68 -4.64
C GLU A 299 -35.09 37.43 -3.66
N LYS A 300 -34.93 37.18 -2.36
CA LYS A 300 -35.79 37.73 -1.31
C LYS A 300 -35.43 39.17 -0.95
N GLN A 301 -34.14 39.49 -0.98
CA GLN A 301 -33.58 40.81 -0.68
C GLN A 301 -33.84 41.81 -1.82
N GLY A 302 -33.62 41.40 -3.06
CA GLY A 302 -33.74 42.28 -4.22
C GLY A 302 -32.72 43.42 -4.18
N GLY A 303 -33.10 44.64 -4.61
CA GLY A 303 -32.19 45.80 -4.58
C GLY A 303 -31.04 45.66 -5.59
N ALA A 304 -29.80 45.81 -5.14
CA ALA A 304 -28.59 45.60 -5.96
C ALA A 304 -28.57 44.21 -6.63
N ASN A 305 -29.01 43.17 -5.89
CA ASN A 305 -29.11 41.79 -6.35
C ASN A 305 -30.00 41.62 -7.61
N GLU A 306 -30.98 42.51 -7.85
CA GLU A 306 -31.82 42.45 -9.07
C GLU A 306 -31.03 42.78 -10.35
N THR A 307 -29.85 43.38 -10.21
CA THR A 307 -29.00 43.84 -11.31
C THR A 307 -27.67 43.11 -11.43
N HIS A 308 -27.35 42.24 -10.47
CA HIS A 308 -26.16 41.39 -10.49
C HIS A 308 -26.22 40.41 -11.67
N GLN A 309 -25.05 40.07 -12.21
CA GLN A 309 -24.85 39.19 -13.36
C GLN A 309 -24.17 37.88 -12.99
N GLY A 310 -23.44 37.86 -11.87
CA GLY A 310 -22.87 36.66 -11.26
C GLY A 310 -23.94 35.65 -10.84
N ASN A 311 -23.51 34.42 -10.58
CA ASN A 311 -24.39 33.38 -10.09
C ASN A 311 -24.58 33.57 -8.57
N PRO A 312 -25.80 33.86 -8.07
CA PRO A 312 -26.01 34.10 -6.65
C PRO A 312 -25.81 32.85 -5.77
N ALA A 313 -25.64 31.67 -6.36
CA ALA A 313 -25.22 30.48 -5.63
C ALA A 313 -23.76 30.58 -5.18
N ASP A 314 -22.93 31.35 -5.88
CA ASP A 314 -21.50 31.52 -5.60
C ASP A 314 -21.24 32.61 -4.55
N ASP A 315 -22.26 33.38 -4.16
CA ASP A 315 -22.15 34.49 -3.21
C ASP A 315 -21.74 33.97 -1.83
N THR A 316 -20.75 34.63 -1.22
CA THR A 316 -20.18 34.25 0.08
C THR A 316 -20.48 35.27 1.18
N ALA A 317 -20.98 36.46 0.81
CA ALA A 317 -21.32 37.52 1.75
C ALA A 317 -22.65 38.19 1.40
N ASP A 318 -23.31 38.70 2.44
CA ASP A 318 -24.61 39.36 2.41
C ASP A 318 -24.47 40.81 2.91
N PHE A 319 -24.20 41.73 1.98
CA PHE A 319 -24.05 43.16 2.27
C PHE A 319 -25.35 43.95 2.01
N ASN A 320 -25.34 45.24 2.35
CA ASN A 320 -26.51 46.10 2.20
C ASN A 320 -27.07 46.16 0.75
N ASP A 321 -28.34 45.81 0.60
CA ASP A 321 -29.10 45.78 -0.67
C ASP A 321 -29.28 47.15 -1.36
N GLU A 322 -29.12 48.27 -0.64
CA GLU A 322 -29.09 49.62 -1.25
C GLU A 322 -27.70 50.00 -1.79
N GLY A 323 -26.68 49.21 -1.46
CA GLY A 323 -25.28 49.36 -1.87
C GLY A 323 -24.83 48.24 -2.81
N SER A 324 -24.00 47.33 -2.30
CA SER A 324 -23.31 46.30 -3.08
C SER A 324 -24.04 44.95 -3.16
N GLY A 325 -25.07 44.71 -2.34
CA GLY A 325 -25.80 43.42 -2.33
C GLY A 325 -24.93 42.22 -1.95
N ASN A 326 -25.35 41.02 -2.37
CA ASN A 326 -24.62 39.78 -2.14
C ASN A 326 -23.49 39.64 -3.15
N LEU A 327 -22.32 39.20 -2.69
CA LEU A 327 -21.10 39.10 -3.50
C LEU A 327 -20.29 37.86 -3.12
N ARG A 328 -19.47 37.36 -4.05
CA ARG A 328 -18.44 36.35 -3.82
C ARG A 328 -17.12 37.04 -3.47
N VAL A 329 -16.78 37.08 -2.19
CA VAL A 329 -15.57 37.77 -1.70
C VAL A 329 -14.63 36.88 -0.88
N ASP A 330 -15.11 35.72 -0.42
CA ASP A 330 -14.35 34.73 0.33
C ASP A 330 -13.96 33.55 -0.57
N TYR A 331 -12.73 33.10 -0.47
CA TYR A 331 -12.18 32.11 -1.38
C TYR A 331 -11.40 31.03 -0.64
N VAL A 332 -11.49 29.80 -1.15
CA VAL A 332 -10.58 28.67 -0.88
C VAL A 332 -10.20 28.11 -2.25
N LEU A 333 -8.93 28.24 -2.61
CA LEU A 333 -8.41 28.01 -3.97
C LEU A 333 -7.19 27.10 -3.90
N PRO A 334 -7.38 25.77 -4.03
CA PRO A 334 -6.28 24.82 -4.11
C PRO A 334 -5.42 25.00 -5.37
N SER A 335 -4.19 24.51 -5.34
CA SER A 335 -3.30 24.40 -6.50
C SER A 335 -3.84 23.39 -7.53
N GLU A 336 -3.40 23.49 -8.79
CA GLU A 336 -3.85 22.63 -9.90
C GLU A 336 -3.64 21.13 -9.61
N ASN A 337 -2.56 20.79 -8.90
CA ASN A 337 -2.22 19.42 -8.51
C ASN A 337 -3.00 18.89 -7.29
N LEU A 338 -3.86 19.70 -6.65
CA LEU A 338 -4.78 19.22 -5.62
C LEU A 338 -6.17 18.97 -6.21
N LYS A 339 -6.62 17.72 -6.17
CA LYS A 339 -7.94 17.34 -6.71
C LYS A 339 -9.05 17.72 -5.75
N ILE A 340 -10.02 18.50 -6.23
CA ILE A 340 -11.22 18.87 -5.46
C ILE A 340 -12.21 17.70 -5.46
N ILE A 341 -12.61 17.27 -4.26
CA ILE A 341 -13.59 16.18 -4.05
C ILE A 341 -14.98 16.74 -3.84
N ASP A 342 -15.10 17.76 -3.00
CA ASP A 342 -16.35 18.43 -2.67
C ASP A 342 -16.08 19.88 -2.28
N ALA A 343 -17.10 20.74 -2.35
CA ALA A 343 -16.98 22.15 -2.00
C ALA A 343 -18.34 22.73 -1.64
N GLY A 344 -18.37 23.74 -0.78
CA GLY A 344 -19.62 24.38 -0.41
C GLY A 344 -19.52 25.66 0.39
N ILE A 345 -20.66 26.31 0.52
CA ILE A 345 -20.85 27.51 1.34
C ILE A 345 -21.87 27.19 2.43
N PHE A 346 -21.53 27.44 3.70
CA PHE A 346 -22.51 27.31 4.79
C PHE A 346 -23.50 28.48 4.74
N TRP A 347 -24.49 28.36 3.86
CA TRP A 347 -25.60 29.30 3.74
C TRP A 347 -26.91 28.52 3.57
N PRO A 348 -27.46 27.93 4.64
CA PRO A 348 -28.72 27.18 4.56
C PRO A 348 -29.91 28.04 4.10
N THR A 349 -30.88 27.42 3.42
CA THR A 349 -32.16 28.05 3.04
C THR A 349 -33.02 28.36 4.27
N THR A 350 -34.00 29.25 4.14
CA THR A 350 -34.81 29.75 5.26
C THR A 350 -35.77 28.71 5.86
N ASP A 351 -35.96 27.57 5.19
CA ASP A 351 -36.71 26.42 5.70
C ASP A 351 -35.85 25.38 6.43
N ASP A 352 -34.53 25.47 6.34
CA ASP A 352 -33.59 24.67 7.12
C ASP A 352 -33.50 25.21 8.56
N PRO A 353 -33.63 24.38 9.62
CA PRO A 353 -33.46 24.81 11.01
C PRO A 353 -32.14 25.55 11.30
N LEU A 354 -31.08 25.23 10.55
CA LEU A 354 -29.76 25.85 10.66
C LEU A 354 -29.72 27.29 10.16
N SER A 355 -30.73 27.76 9.42
CA SER A 355 -30.83 29.17 8.99
C SER A 355 -30.84 30.16 10.16
N SER A 356 -31.25 29.69 11.35
CA SER A 356 -31.20 30.49 12.58
C SER A 356 -29.77 30.85 13.02
N LEU A 357 -28.76 30.09 12.57
CA LEU A 357 -27.33 30.38 12.79
C LEU A 357 -26.82 31.53 11.94
N LEU A 358 -27.56 31.99 10.93
CA LEU A 358 -27.20 33.17 10.14
C LEU A 358 -27.70 34.47 10.79
N GLY A 359 -28.76 34.38 11.60
CA GLY A 359 -29.37 35.51 12.31
C GLY A 359 -30.57 36.18 11.61
N GLU A 360 -31.16 37.22 12.23
CA GLU A 360 -32.16 38.13 11.62
C GLU A 360 -31.60 39.57 11.59
N GLY A 361 -31.19 40.06 10.41
CA GLY A 361 -30.54 41.39 10.25
C GLY A 361 -29.02 41.35 10.47
N GLU A 362 -28.37 42.50 10.67
CA GLU A 362 -26.90 42.64 10.83
C GLU A 362 -26.31 41.98 12.09
N GLU A 363 -27.11 41.34 12.96
CA GLU A 363 -26.63 40.79 14.23
C GLU A 363 -27.22 39.40 14.49
N VAL A 364 -26.47 38.33 14.18
CA VAL A 364 -26.23 37.23 15.14
C VAL A 364 -24.86 36.56 14.94
N THR A 365 -24.37 36.36 13.71
CA THR A 365 -23.15 35.54 13.48
C THR A 365 -22.08 36.24 12.65
N SER A 366 -22.33 36.51 11.36
CA SER A 366 -21.48 37.33 10.48
C SER A 366 -22.27 37.69 9.21
N ASP A 367 -21.91 38.78 8.54
CA ASP A 367 -22.34 39.13 7.19
C ASP A 367 -21.69 38.26 6.10
N HIS A 368 -20.60 37.56 6.42
CA HIS A 368 -19.97 36.55 5.56
C HIS A 368 -20.45 35.13 5.88
N ARG A 369 -20.13 34.17 5.02
CA ARG A 369 -20.42 32.74 5.17
C ARG A 369 -19.13 31.93 5.15
N SER A 370 -19.13 30.81 5.87
CA SER A 370 -18.00 29.89 5.83
C SER A 370 -17.97 29.18 4.48
N VAL A 371 -16.82 29.26 3.80
CA VAL A 371 -16.54 28.63 2.51
C VAL A 371 -15.54 27.51 2.74
N TRP A 372 -15.80 26.33 2.19
CA TRP A 372 -14.93 25.17 2.35
C TRP A 372 -14.74 24.40 1.04
N VAL A 373 -13.59 23.73 0.93
CA VAL A 373 -13.22 22.83 -0.16
C VAL A 373 -12.55 21.60 0.43
N ASP A 374 -13.00 20.42 0.03
CA ASP A 374 -12.35 19.14 0.29
C ASP A 374 -11.39 18.84 -0.84
N VAL A 375 -10.13 18.63 -0.48
CA VAL A 375 -9.12 18.17 -1.42
C VAL A 375 -8.68 16.76 -1.08
N GLN A 376 -8.44 15.99 -2.13
CA GLN A 376 -7.62 14.81 -2.04
C GLN A 376 -6.17 15.29 -2.01
N VAL A 377 -5.61 15.31 -0.81
CA VAL A 377 -4.17 15.19 -0.64
C VAL A 377 -3.92 13.73 -0.99
N GLU A 378 -3.41 13.50 -2.20
CA GLU A 378 -2.80 12.22 -2.49
C GLU A 378 -1.62 12.14 -1.53
N SER A 379 -1.68 11.27 -0.51
CA SER A 379 -0.52 10.42 -0.34
C SER A 379 -0.39 9.80 -1.70
N GLU A 380 0.67 10.05 -2.46
CA GLU A 380 0.88 9.25 -3.64
C GLU A 380 0.71 7.81 -3.16
N ILE A 381 -0.35 7.12 -3.62
CA ILE A 381 -0.31 5.67 -3.57
C ILE A 381 0.83 5.42 -4.53
N LEU A 382 2.03 5.33 -3.96
CA LEU A 382 3.24 5.02 -4.68
C LEU A 382 2.86 3.78 -5.48
N ASP A 383 3.01 3.82 -6.80
CA ASP A 383 2.70 2.64 -7.60
C ASP A 383 3.75 1.58 -7.25
N SER A 384 3.42 0.80 -6.21
CA SER A 384 4.22 -0.31 -5.71
C SER A 384 3.97 -1.58 -6.50
N SER A 385 3.23 -1.50 -7.62
CA SER A 385 3.03 -2.64 -8.50
C SER A 385 4.36 -3.00 -9.15
N ARG A 386 4.76 -4.27 -9.02
CA ARG A 386 6.01 -4.76 -9.61
C ARG A 386 5.82 -5.12 -11.07
N LYS A 387 6.87 -4.99 -11.88
CA LYS A 387 6.87 -5.40 -13.29
C LYS A 387 7.78 -6.60 -13.49
N THR A 388 7.43 -7.46 -14.43
CA THR A 388 8.32 -8.56 -14.84
C THR A 388 8.23 -8.82 -16.34
N ILE A 389 9.36 -9.15 -16.95
CA ILE A 389 9.47 -9.46 -18.37
C ILE A 389 9.08 -10.92 -18.59
N THR A 390 8.04 -11.15 -19.39
CA THR A 390 7.56 -12.50 -19.70
C THR A 390 7.99 -12.99 -21.07
N ASN A 391 8.30 -12.07 -21.99
CA ASN A 391 8.77 -12.41 -23.33
C ASN A 391 9.56 -11.25 -23.99
N LEU A 392 10.48 -11.61 -24.91
CA LEU A 392 11.26 -10.68 -25.72
C LEU A 392 11.23 -11.06 -27.20
N ASP A 393 11.00 -10.06 -28.06
CA ASP A 393 11.03 -10.20 -29.51
C ASP A 393 12.15 -9.34 -30.13
N PHE A 394 13.00 -9.92 -30.98
CA PHE A 394 14.02 -9.17 -31.71
C PHE A 394 13.42 -8.44 -32.92
N LEU A 395 13.48 -7.11 -32.92
CA LEU A 395 12.83 -6.25 -33.92
C LEU A 395 13.76 -5.85 -35.07
N GLY A 396 15.08 -5.86 -34.85
CA GLY A 396 16.06 -5.60 -35.91
C GLY A 396 17.38 -5.02 -35.44
N GLU A 397 18.27 -4.80 -36.41
CA GLU A 397 19.61 -4.22 -36.23
C GLU A 397 19.85 -3.16 -37.31
N VAL A 398 20.41 -2.02 -36.91
CA VAL A 398 20.97 -1.01 -37.83
C VAL A 398 22.44 -0.77 -37.49
N ILE A 399 23.30 -0.70 -38.51
CA ILE A 399 24.72 -0.44 -38.35
C ILE A 399 25.07 0.91 -38.97
N ILE A 400 25.62 1.82 -38.16
CA ILE A 400 26.22 3.06 -38.64
C ILE A 400 27.69 2.77 -39.00
N PRO A 401 28.14 3.05 -40.24
CA PRO A 401 29.51 2.80 -40.64
C PRO A 401 30.51 3.59 -39.79
N THR A 402 31.58 2.94 -39.32
CA THR A 402 32.69 3.64 -38.64
C THR A 402 33.31 4.69 -39.56
N GLY A 403 33.57 5.88 -39.03
CA GLY A 403 34.02 7.04 -39.80
C GLY A 403 32.89 7.83 -40.47
N GLU A 404 31.61 7.50 -40.24
CA GLU A 404 30.48 8.33 -40.68
C GLU A 404 30.53 9.70 -39.99
N ILE A 405 30.31 10.76 -40.76
CA ILE A 405 30.46 12.15 -40.29
C ILE A 405 29.09 12.83 -40.25
N PHE A 406 28.73 13.33 -39.08
CA PHE A 406 27.55 14.16 -38.86
C PHE A 406 27.95 15.53 -38.28
N ALA A 407 27.50 16.61 -38.92
CA ALA A 407 27.80 17.98 -38.50
C ALA A 407 29.31 18.26 -38.23
N ASP A 408 30.19 17.78 -39.12
CA ASP A 408 31.66 17.87 -39.01
C ASP A 408 32.29 17.04 -37.88
N THR A 409 31.52 16.15 -37.24
CA THR A 409 31.93 15.26 -36.15
C THR A 409 31.76 13.79 -36.55
N GLU A 410 32.70 12.93 -36.18
CA GLU A 410 32.57 11.48 -36.37
C GLU A 410 31.60 10.87 -35.34
N ILE A 411 30.60 10.13 -35.84
CA ILE A 411 29.71 9.32 -35.01
C ILE A 411 30.48 8.09 -34.53
N GLY A 412 30.42 7.82 -33.23
CA GLY A 412 31.08 6.73 -32.55
C GLY A 412 31.20 7.05 -31.07
N GLY A 413 31.79 6.16 -30.29
CA GLY A 413 31.92 6.37 -28.85
C GLY A 413 30.63 6.18 -28.07
N LEU A 414 29.57 5.58 -28.65
CA LEU A 414 28.21 5.69 -28.10
C LEU A 414 28.01 4.73 -26.91
N SER A 415 28.13 5.25 -25.69
CA SER A 415 28.12 4.49 -24.44
C SER A 415 26.77 4.49 -23.72
N GLY A 416 25.92 5.51 -23.89
CA GLY A 416 24.61 5.59 -23.22
C GLY A 416 23.53 6.21 -24.10
N ILE A 417 22.26 5.88 -23.81
CA ILE A 417 21.10 6.38 -24.56
C ILE A 417 19.91 6.57 -23.63
N THR A 418 19.10 7.61 -23.85
CA THR A 418 17.84 7.83 -23.13
C THR A 418 16.76 8.40 -24.04
N TYR A 419 15.50 8.10 -23.76
CA TYR A 419 14.35 8.52 -24.54
C TYR A 419 13.60 9.67 -23.88
N ASP A 420 13.35 10.73 -24.64
CA ASP A 420 12.44 11.81 -24.31
C ASP A 420 11.08 11.56 -24.98
N PRO A 421 10.07 11.11 -24.21
CA PRO A 421 8.74 10.81 -24.76
C PRO A 421 7.99 12.08 -25.20
N LEU A 422 8.31 13.25 -24.64
CA LEU A 422 7.63 14.52 -24.95
C LEU A 422 8.01 15.01 -26.35
N ASN A 423 9.29 14.92 -26.70
CA ASN A 423 9.79 15.34 -28.00
C ASN A 423 9.97 14.18 -29.00
N GLN A 424 9.75 12.93 -28.56
CA GLN A 424 9.98 11.72 -29.35
C GLN A 424 11.40 11.66 -29.92
N LEU A 425 12.38 11.93 -29.05
CA LEU A 425 13.79 12.08 -29.37
C LEU A 425 14.60 11.20 -28.42
N TYR A 426 15.76 10.74 -28.87
CA TYR A 426 16.74 10.11 -27.99
C TYR A 426 17.97 11.00 -27.83
N TYR A 427 18.50 11.04 -26.61
CA TYR A 427 19.81 11.59 -26.32
C TYR A 427 20.81 10.44 -26.23
N VAL A 428 21.92 10.53 -26.96
CA VAL A 428 22.95 9.47 -27.02
C VAL A 428 24.30 10.06 -26.69
N ILE A 429 24.86 9.69 -25.55
CA ILE A 429 26.14 10.21 -25.06
C ILE A 429 27.30 9.53 -25.78
N SER A 430 28.42 10.23 -25.91
CA SER A 430 29.68 9.66 -26.38
C SER A 430 30.76 9.72 -25.31
N ASP A 431 31.39 8.58 -25.04
CA ASP A 431 32.54 8.34 -24.13
C ASP A 431 33.83 9.11 -24.49
N ASP A 432 33.82 9.85 -25.59
CA ASP A 432 35.00 10.59 -26.04
C ASP A 432 35.38 11.68 -25.04
N ARG A 433 36.46 11.42 -24.31
CA ARG A 433 37.10 12.31 -23.31
C ARG A 433 37.65 13.62 -23.90
N GLY A 434 37.44 13.88 -25.18
CA GLY A 434 37.89 15.09 -25.89
C GLY A 434 39.40 15.15 -26.11
N ASN A 435 40.09 14.01 -25.98
CA ASN A 435 41.55 13.88 -26.13
C ASN A 435 41.98 13.46 -27.55
N ARG A 436 41.00 13.19 -28.42
CA ARG A 436 41.25 12.68 -29.76
C ARG A 436 41.98 13.70 -30.65
N PRO A 437 42.79 13.24 -31.63
CA PRO A 437 43.60 14.13 -32.46
C PRO A 437 42.81 15.11 -33.36
N ASP A 438 41.51 14.89 -33.55
CA ASP A 438 40.59 15.77 -34.28
C ASP A 438 40.18 17.01 -33.47
N GLY A 439 40.34 16.98 -32.15
CA GLY A 439 40.07 18.10 -31.24
C GLY A 439 38.58 18.35 -31.01
N VAL A 440 37.73 17.33 -31.21
CA VAL A 440 36.31 17.38 -30.88
C VAL A 440 36.15 17.23 -29.36
N PRO A 441 35.41 18.12 -28.66
CA PRO A 441 35.15 17.95 -27.23
C PRO A 441 34.17 16.81 -26.91
N ALA A 442 34.05 16.49 -25.62
CA ALA A 442 32.99 15.63 -25.08
C ALA A 442 31.59 16.15 -25.47
N ARG A 443 30.67 15.24 -25.78
CA ARG A 443 29.42 15.56 -26.49
C ARG A 443 28.38 14.46 -26.37
N PHE A 444 27.12 14.82 -26.60
CA PHE A 444 26.06 13.87 -26.94
C PHE A 444 25.40 14.24 -28.27
N TYR A 445 24.65 13.30 -28.83
CA TYR A 445 23.84 13.46 -30.02
C TYR A 445 22.37 13.46 -29.65
N THR A 446 21.57 14.13 -30.47
CA THR A 446 20.13 13.84 -30.52
C THR A 446 19.82 13.02 -31.75
N ILE A 447 18.99 12.00 -31.61
CA ILE A 447 18.55 11.14 -32.71
C ILE A 447 17.04 10.90 -32.64
N THR A 448 16.46 10.51 -33.78
CA THR A 448 15.11 9.93 -33.84
C THR A 448 15.21 8.49 -34.35
N ILE A 449 14.36 7.61 -33.81
CA ILE A 449 14.26 6.21 -34.22
C ILE A 449 12.79 5.94 -34.60
N ASP A 450 12.54 5.56 -35.85
CA ASP A 450 11.19 5.21 -36.33
C ASP A 450 10.91 3.72 -36.12
N LEU A 451 10.02 3.39 -35.17
CA LEU A 451 9.57 2.03 -34.89
C LEU A 451 8.07 1.84 -35.15
N ASN A 452 7.46 2.68 -35.99
CA ASN A 452 6.01 2.69 -36.19
C ASN A 452 5.46 1.36 -36.75
N ASP A 453 6.28 0.56 -37.44
CA ASP A 453 5.93 -0.76 -37.95
C ASP A 453 6.43 -1.92 -37.08
N ALA A 454 6.92 -1.63 -35.87
CA ALA A 454 7.50 -2.58 -34.92
C ALA A 454 8.69 -3.37 -35.50
N SER A 455 9.51 -2.71 -36.32
CA SER A 455 10.82 -3.21 -36.78
C SER A 455 11.87 -2.11 -36.73
N LEU A 456 13.14 -2.51 -36.68
CA LEU A 456 14.28 -1.61 -36.82
C LEU A 456 15.06 -1.96 -38.11
N ASP A 457 14.96 -1.10 -39.11
CA ASP A 457 15.51 -1.27 -40.45
C ASP A 457 16.39 -0.07 -40.91
N ASP A 458 17.16 -0.27 -42.00
CA ASP A 458 17.97 0.77 -42.62
C ASP A 458 17.13 2.02 -42.99
N GLY A 459 17.35 3.12 -42.27
CA GLY A 459 16.70 4.41 -42.50
C GLY A 459 15.90 4.93 -41.32
N ASP A 460 15.67 4.10 -40.30
CA ASP A 460 14.87 4.46 -39.12
C ASP A 460 15.63 5.36 -38.15
N ILE A 461 16.96 5.22 -38.10
CA ILE A 461 17.84 6.04 -37.25
C ILE A 461 18.27 7.31 -37.98
N ASN A 462 17.95 8.46 -37.39
CA ASN A 462 18.30 9.76 -37.95
C ASN A 462 18.93 10.65 -36.87
N PHE A 463 20.22 10.98 -37.04
CA PHE A 463 20.92 11.97 -36.21
C PHE A 463 20.41 13.39 -36.54
N THR A 464 20.04 14.14 -35.50
CA THR A 464 19.43 15.47 -35.63
C THR A 464 20.35 16.59 -35.17
N GLU A 465 21.07 16.42 -34.05
CA GLU A 465 22.03 17.39 -33.53
C GLU A 465 23.24 16.72 -32.85
N VAL A 466 24.32 17.49 -32.69
CA VAL A 466 25.49 17.14 -31.87
C VAL A 466 25.77 18.31 -30.93
N ILE A 467 25.83 18.04 -29.64
CA ILE A 467 25.85 19.07 -28.60
C ILE A 467 27.07 18.83 -27.71
N THR A 468 27.90 19.86 -27.56
CA THR A 468 29.12 19.81 -26.73
C THR A 468 28.77 19.96 -25.26
N LEU A 469 29.30 19.08 -24.41
CA LEU A 469 29.19 19.18 -22.96
C LEU A 469 29.99 20.37 -22.42
N LEU A 470 29.37 21.15 -21.54
CA LEU A 470 29.93 22.34 -20.91
C LEU A 470 29.96 22.15 -19.40
N ASN A 471 31.09 22.47 -18.78
CA ASN A 471 31.23 22.43 -17.33
C ASN A 471 30.49 23.59 -16.64
N GLU A 472 30.51 23.61 -15.30
CA GLU A 472 29.92 24.66 -14.43
C GLU A 472 30.29 26.12 -14.81
N ASN A 473 31.37 26.33 -15.58
CA ASN A 473 31.81 27.65 -16.05
C ASN A 473 31.31 27.99 -17.47
N GLY A 474 30.45 27.17 -18.06
CA GLY A 474 29.95 27.31 -19.43
C GLY A 474 31.02 27.08 -20.50
N LEU A 475 32.07 26.31 -20.20
CA LEU A 475 33.17 26.01 -21.11
C LEU A 475 33.21 24.51 -21.44
N PRO A 476 33.61 24.11 -22.66
CA PRO A 476 33.85 22.71 -22.96
C PRO A 476 34.80 22.07 -21.96
N PHE A 477 34.53 20.83 -21.55
CA PHE A 477 35.44 20.06 -20.71
C PHE A 477 36.83 19.99 -21.36
N PRO A 478 37.91 20.14 -20.57
CA PRO A 478 39.25 19.92 -21.09
C PRO A 478 39.43 18.45 -21.49
N ALA A 479 40.34 18.20 -22.44
CA ALA A 479 40.75 16.83 -22.78
C ALA A 479 41.14 16.04 -21.53
N ASP A 480 40.64 14.82 -21.40
CA ASP A 480 40.79 13.93 -20.22
C ASP A 480 40.19 14.49 -18.92
N GLY A 481 39.28 15.47 -19.02
CA GLY A 481 38.62 16.11 -17.87
C GLY A 481 37.24 15.52 -17.52
N ILE A 482 36.73 14.63 -18.36
CA ILE A 482 35.47 13.90 -18.21
C ILE A 482 35.60 12.57 -18.94
N ASP A 483 34.86 11.58 -18.46
CA ASP A 483 34.79 10.23 -19.00
C ASP A 483 33.33 9.74 -18.93
N PRO A 484 32.47 10.17 -19.87
CA PRO A 484 31.02 10.04 -19.72
C PRO A 484 30.50 8.70 -20.27
N GLU A 485 29.77 7.94 -19.46
CA GLU A 485 29.31 6.59 -19.84
C GLU A 485 27.80 6.53 -20.09
N SER A 486 27.00 6.85 -19.08
CA SER A 486 25.53 6.81 -19.21
C SER A 486 24.89 8.20 -19.12
N ILE A 487 23.68 8.29 -19.69
CA ILE A 487 22.87 9.50 -19.78
C ILE A 487 21.40 9.14 -19.57
N ILE A 488 20.69 9.89 -18.73
CA ILE A 488 19.25 9.69 -18.48
C ILE A 488 18.51 11.03 -18.53
N PHE A 489 17.32 11.04 -19.12
CA PHE A 489 16.42 12.18 -19.19
C PHE A 489 15.44 12.17 -18.02
N SER A 490 15.19 13.32 -17.40
CA SER A 490 14.20 13.48 -16.33
C SER A 490 13.03 14.35 -16.77
N ASP A 491 11.88 14.20 -16.09
CA ASP A 491 10.66 14.98 -16.39
C ASP A 491 10.80 16.48 -16.07
N ALA A 492 11.77 16.84 -15.24
CA ALA A 492 12.23 18.22 -15.05
C ALA A 492 12.92 18.83 -16.29
N LYS A 493 12.98 18.08 -17.41
CA LYS A 493 13.62 18.46 -18.68
C LYS A 493 15.12 18.72 -18.50
N GLN A 494 15.76 17.85 -17.74
CA GLN A 494 17.19 17.84 -17.50
C GLN A 494 17.77 16.51 -17.97
N LEU A 495 19.10 16.45 -17.99
CA LEU A 495 19.87 15.24 -18.25
C LEU A 495 20.76 14.97 -17.05
N PHE A 496 20.80 13.74 -16.57
CA PHE A 496 21.89 13.30 -15.69
C PHE A 496 22.89 12.52 -16.51
N ILE A 497 24.18 12.72 -16.21
CA ILE A 497 25.28 12.02 -16.87
C ILE A 497 26.19 11.43 -15.80
N ALA A 498 26.45 10.13 -15.92
CA ALA A 498 27.43 9.41 -15.13
C ALA A 498 28.80 9.52 -15.79
N SER A 499 29.83 9.74 -14.97
CA SER A 499 31.22 9.71 -15.42
C SER A 499 32.10 8.90 -14.49
N GLU A 500 32.94 8.05 -15.08
CA GLU A 500 33.86 7.17 -14.36
C GLU A 500 35.00 7.92 -13.64
N GLY A 501 35.34 9.11 -14.12
CA GLY A 501 36.54 9.81 -13.68
C GLY A 501 37.83 9.18 -14.24
N ASN A 502 38.89 9.16 -13.44
CA ASN A 502 40.17 8.54 -13.81
C ASN A 502 40.98 8.28 -12.54
N ALA A 503 41.02 7.02 -12.09
CA ALA A 503 41.65 6.65 -10.83
C ALA A 503 43.18 6.87 -10.86
N GLU A 504 43.83 6.69 -12.01
CA GLU A 504 45.27 6.91 -12.17
C GLU A 504 45.65 8.41 -12.05
N ALA A 505 44.78 9.31 -12.50
CA ALA A 505 44.94 10.75 -12.46
C ALA A 505 44.33 11.39 -11.19
N LEU A 506 43.70 10.61 -10.31
CA LEU A 506 42.91 11.07 -9.16
C LEU A 506 41.80 12.05 -9.57
N LEU A 507 41.16 11.78 -10.71
CA LEU A 507 39.91 12.41 -11.11
C LEU A 507 38.76 11.57 -10.54
N ASN A 508 37.91 12.20 -9.75
CA ASN A 508 36.79 11.52 -9.11
C ASN A 508 35.71 11.16 -10.15
N PRO A 509 34.99 10.04 -9.94
CA PRO A 509 33.75 9.81 -10.66
C PRO A 509 32.69 10.85 -10.24
N PHE A 510 31.65 11.00 -11.05
CA PHE A 510 30.52 11.86 -10.71
C PHE A 510 29.21 11.40 -11.37
N VAL A 511 28.09 11.86 -10.82
CA VAL A 511 26.79 11.92 -11.50
C VAL A 511 26.34 13.37 -11.45
N ASN A 512 26.28 14.04 -12.61
CA ASN A 512 25.99 15.47 -12.67
C ASN A 512 24.73 15.74 -13.47
N GLU A 513 23.99 16.76 -13.05
CA GLU A 513 22.81 17.29 -13.71
C GLU A 513 23.22 18.32 -14.77
N PHE A 514 22.64 18.23 -15.96
CA PHE A 514 22.88 19.07 -17.11
C PHE A 514 21.55 19.59 -17.66
N SER A 515 21.57 20.81 -18.20
CA SER A 515 20.47 21.31 -19.05
C SER A 515 20.44 20.56 -20.38
N LEU A 516 19.31 20.61 -21.10
CA LEU A 516 19.22 20.10 -22.49
C LEU A 516 20.18 20.79 -23.46
N THR A 517 20.70 21.97 -23.09
CA THR A 517 21.75 22.69 -23.83
C THR A 517 23.17 22.32 -23.39
N ALA A 518 23.31 21.25 -22.59
CA ALA A 518 24.56 20.65 -22.14
C ALA A 518 25.41 21.50 -21.17
N GLU A 519 24.79 22.48 -20.51
CA GLU A 519 25.42 23.20 -19.38
C GLU A 519 25.20 22.42 -18.08
N GLU A 520 26.30 22.08 -17.40
CA GLU A 520 26.31 21.50 -16.06
C GLU A 520 25.62 22.43 -15.05
N LEU A 521 24.64 21.91 -14.32
CA LEU A 521 23.79 22.64 -13.38
C LEU A 521 24.16 22.33 -11.93
N SER A 522 24.31 21.04 -11.60
CA SER A 522 24.64 20.57 -10.26
C SER A 522 25.30 19.19 -10.28
N GLN A 523 25.81 18.75 -9.14
CA GLN A 523 26.46 17.45 -8.95
C GLN A 523 25.77 16.72 -7.79
N LEU A 524 25.50 15.42 -7.95
CA LEU A 524 25.06 14.55 -6.86
C LEU A 524 26.23 14.19 -5.93
N GLU A 525 25.94 13.96 -4.65
CA GLU A 525 26.96 13.58 -3.68
C GLU A 525 27.56 12.20 -4.01
N ILE A 526 28.89 12.11 -4.08
CA ILE A 526 29.58 10.83 -4.25
C ILE A 526 30.16 10.41 -2.89
N PRO A 527 29.71 9.26 -2.32
CA PRO A 527 30.25 8.79 -1.05
C PRO A 527 31.76 8.59 -1.11
N GLY A 528 32.43 8.88 0.01
CA GLY A 528 33.90 8.84 0.09
C GLY A 528 34.52 7.50 -0.29
N LYS A 529 33.79 6.39 -0.08
CA LYS A 529 34.21 5.01 -0.39
C LYS A 529 34.43 4.75 -1.89
N PHE A 530 33.80 5.54 -2.77
CA PHE A 530 33.98 5.46 -4.23
C PHE A 530 35.17 6.29 -4.72
N LEU A 531 35.69 7.23 -3.93
CA LEU A 531 36.72 8.15 -4.41
C LEU A 531 38.10 7.48 -4.50
N PRO A 532 38.81 7.61 -5.63
CA PRO A 532 40.13 6.99 -5.80
C PRO A 532 41.17 7.64 -4.87
N THR A 533 41.98 6.81 -4.20
CA THR A 533 43.02 7.30 -3.30
C THR A 533 44.41 7.26 -3.93
N ALA A 534 45.28 8.20 -3.54
CA ALA A 534 46.68 8.25 -3.99
C ALA A 534 47.51 6.98 -3.66
N GLY A 535 47.02 6.13 -2.76
CA GLY A 535 47.62 4.83 -2.44
C GLY A 535 47.15 3.69 -3.34
N GLY A 536 46.04 3.86 -4.07
CA GLY A 536 45.40 2.82 -4.90
C GLY A 536 44.87 1.65 -4.07
N ASN A 537 44.42 1.92 -2.83
CA ASN A 537 43.96 0.88 -1.90
C ASN A 537 42.45 0.94 -1.61
N SER A 538 41.73 1.93 -2.15
CA SER A 538 40.28 2.11 -1.99
C SER A 538 39.75 3.01 -3.10
N GLY A 539 38.44 2.92 -3.35
CA GLY A 539 37.73 3.66 -4.39
C GLY A 539 37.46 2.81 -5.64
N ILE A 540 36.95 3.48 -6.67
CA ILE A 540 36.75 2.93 -8.00
C ILE A 540 38.05 2.43 -8.64
N ARG A 541 37.89 1.61 -9.67
CA ARG A 541 38.96 1.18 -10.57
C ARG A 541 38.93 2.01 -11.84
N ASP A 542 40.07 2.14 -12.49
CA ASP A 542 40.15 2.81 -13.79
C ASP A 542 39.44 1.95 -14.85
N ASN A 543 38.52 2.53 -15.60
CA ASN A 543 37.75 1.86 -16.66
C ASN A 543 36.85 0.71 -16.15
N LEU A 544 36.29 0.86 -14.94
CA LEU A 544 35.52 -0.13 -14.19
C LEU A 544 34.70 0.55 -13.06
N ALA A 545 34.17 1.75 -13.32
CA ALA A 545 33.54 2.65 -12.36
C ALA A 545 32.07 2.89 -12.74
N PHE A 546 31.53 4.11 -12.59
CA PHE A 546 30.12 4.41 -12.86
C PHE A 546 29.81 4.32 -14.36
N GLU A 547 29.23 3.20 -14.76
CA GLU A 547 28.86 2.90 -16.14
C GLU A 547 27.36 3.09 -16.40
N SER A 548 26.51 2.92 -15.38
CA SER A 548 25.05 2.83 -15.53
C SER A 548 24.29 3.99 -14.89
N LEU A 549 23.12 4.31 -15.43
CA LEU A 549 22.26 5.36 -14.90
C LEU A 549 20.78 5.15 -15.25
N THR A 550 19.91 5.15 -14.25
CA THR A 550 18.45 5.10 -14.48
C THR A 550 17.70 5.95 -13.47
N ILE A 551 16.48 6.35 -13.83
CA ILE A 551 15.52 7.01 -12.94
C ILE A 551 14.27 6.13 -12.86
N THR A 552 13.65 6.02 -11.69
CA THR A 552 12.37 5.30 -11.52
C THR A 552 11.24 6.00 -12.28
N PRO A 553 10.20 5.28 -12.73
CA PRO A 553 9.07 5.88 -13.44
C PRO A 553 8.41 7.07 -12.72
N ASP A 554 8.33 7.04 -11.39
CA ASP A 554 7.82 8.13 -10.53
C ASP A 554 8.75 9.35 -10.43
N GLN A 555 9.97 9.28 -11.00
CA GLN A 555 11.00 10.31 -10.95
C GLN A 555 11.53 10.63 -9.54
N ARG A 556 11.25 9.76 -8.55
CA ARG A 556 11.68 9.96 -7.17
C ARG A 556 13.13 9.55 -6.96
N PHE A 557 13.53 8.41 -7.54
CA PHE A 557 14.86 7.85 -7.33
C PHE A 557 15.69 7.77 -8.61
N LEU A 558 16.98 8.02 -8.45
CA LEU A 558 18.00 7.77 -9.47
C LEU A 558 18.95 6.68 -8.97
N TYR A 559 19.27 5.73 -9.83
CA TYR A 559 20.22 4.66 -9.55
C TYR A 559 21.43 4.75 -10.48
N THR A 560 22.61 4.48 -9.93
CA THR A 560 23.86 4.29 -10.68
C THR A 560 24.62 3.12 -10.09
N ALA A 561 25.47 2.45 -10.85
CA ALA A 561 26.27 1.34 -10.34
C ALA A 561 27.69 1.35 -10.89
N VAL A 562 28.61 0.76 -10.12
CA VAL A 562 29.97 0.49 -10.60
C VAL A 562 30.01 -0.76 -11.48
N GLU A 563 30.86 -0.79 -12.50
CA GLU A 563 30.99 -1.93 -13.42
C GLU A 563 31.45 -3.22 -12.69
N ASN A 564 32.33 -3.05 -11.70
CA ASN A 564 32.97 -4.11 -10.92
C ASN A 564 33.22 -3.65 -9.48
N ALA A 565 33.61 -4.59 -8.61
CA ALA A 565 33.88 -4.32 -7.19
C ALA A 565 34.88 -3.18 -6.96
N LEU A 566 34.62 -2.34 -5.95
CA LEU A 566 35.57 -1.33 -5.46
C LEU A 566 36.88 -2.00 -5.00
N ILE A 567 37.98 -1.24 -4.95
CA ILE A 567 39.31 -1.79 -4.58
C ILE A 567 39.28 -2.53 -3.23
N GLN A 568 38.56 -1.99 -2.25
CA GLN A 568 38.43 -2.56 -0.91
C GLN A 568 37.47 -3.76 -0.86
N ASP A 569 36.57 -3.90 -1.82
CA ASP A 569 35.52 -4.93 -1.87
C ASP A 569 35.95 -6.16 -2.69
N GLY A 570 37.25 -6.39 -2.90
CA GLY A 570 37.73 -7.60 -3.55
C GLY A 570 38.25 -7.40 -4.97
N ALA A 571 38.03 -8.38 -5.85
CA ALA A 571 38.60 -8.43 -7.20
C ALA A 571 37.56 -8.08 -8.27
N ALA A 572 38.03 -7.57 -9.41
CA ALA A 572 37.23 -7.52 -10.64
C ALA A 572 37.00 -8.93 -11.19
N ALA A 573 35.96 -9.10 -12.00
CA ALA A 573 35.53 -10.38 -12.55
C ALA A 573 36.68 -11.07 -13.30
N SER A 574 36.72 -12.40 -13.18
CA SER A 574 37.76 -13.23 -13.79
C SER A 574 37.14 -14.48 -14.42
N LEU A 575 37.96 -15.36 -15.00
CA LEU A 575 37.46 -16.64 -15.56
C LEU A 575 36.94 -17.61 -14.49
N GLU A 576 37.32 -17.41 -13.23
CA GLU A 576 37.01 -18.32 -12.12
C GLU A 576 36.08 -17.67 -11.07
N GLU A 577 35.97 -16.34 -11.05
CA GLU A 577 35.36 -15.57 -9.96
C GLU A 577 34.48 -14.45 -10.54
N GLU A 578 33.33 -14.22 -9.91
CA GLU A 578 32.43 -13.08 -10.11
C GLU A 578 32.99 -11.81 -9.46
N SER A 579 32.30 -10.68 -9.59
CA SER A 579 32.68 -9.42 -8.93
C SER A 579 31.50 -8.73 -8.24
N ALA A 580 31.73 -8.28 -7.01
CA ALA A 580 30.75 -7.66 -6.13
C ALA A 580 30.63 -6.14 -6.39
N ALA A 581 29.91 -5.76 -7.44
CA ALA A 581 29.61 -4.37 -7.77
C ALA A 581 28.56 -3.76 -6.83
N ARG A 582 28.56 -2.43 -6.66
CA ARG A 582 27.59 -1.71 -5.83
C ARG A 582 26.65 -0.88 -6.71
N ILE A 583 25.35 -0.99 -6.45
CA ILE A 583 24.29 -0.11 -6.97
C ILE A 583 24.01 0.95 -5.89
N ILE A 584 23.95 2.23 -6.26
CA ILE A 584 23.65 3.35 -5.37
C ILE A 584 22.29 3.92 -5.75
N GLN A 585 21.42 4.14 -4.77
CA GLN A 585 20.15 4.83 -4.89
C GLN A 585 20.25 6.26 -4.36
N TYR A 586 19.77 7.22 -5.14
CA TYR A 586 19.67 8.63 -4.79
C TYR A 586 18.21 9.06 -4.75
N ASP A 587 17.82 9.77 -3.70
CA ASP A 587 16.61 10.57 -3.68
C ASP A 587 16.87 11.86 -4.49
N LEU A 588 16.09 12.10 -5.54
CA LEU A 588 16.26 13.25 -6.43
C LEU A 588 15.78 14.58 -5.82
N ALA A 589 14.89 14.54 -4.83
CA ALA A 589 14.46 15.74 -4.11
C ALA A 589 15.57 16.24 -3.18
N THR A 590 16.19 15.33 -2.42
CA THR A 590 17.28 15.66 -1.48
C THR A 590 18.66 15.67 -2.11
N LYS A 591 18.83 15.00 -3.26
CA LYS A 591 20.09 14.79 -4.01
C LYS A 591 21.16 14.04 -3.22
N THR A 592 20.75 13.24 -2.24
CA THR A 592 21.64 12.44 -1.38
C THR A 592 21.45 10.94 -1.60
N PRO A 593 22.51 10.13 -1.40
CA PRO A 593 22.38 8.68 -1.42
C PRO A 593 21.52 8.21 -0.25
N VAL A 594 20.51 7.38 -0.54
CA VAL A 594 19.54 6.85 0.44
C VAL A 594 19.59 5.33 0.56
N GLY A 595 20.25 4.63 -0.37
CA GLY A 595 20.46 3.19 -0.29
C GLY A 595 21.63 2.73 -1.16
N GLU A 596 22.22 1.58 -0.83
CA GLU A 596 23.31 0.97 -1.59
C GLU A 596 23.19 -0.56 -1.54
N PHE A 597 23.19 -1.22 -2.70
CA PHE A 597 22.90 -2.65 -2.80
C PHE A 597 24.00 -3.41 -3.52
N LEU A 598 24.21 -4.67 -3.14
CA LEU A 598 25.24 -5.52 -3.74
C LEU A 598 24.73 -6.23 -5.00
N TYR A 599 25.48 -6.15 -6.09
CA TYR A 599 25.21 -6.80 -7.37
C TYR A 599 26.42 -7.65 -7.79
N PHE A 600 26.19 -8.91 -8.14
CA PHE A 600 27.26 -9.77 -8.65
C PHE A 600 27.29 -9.78 -10.18
N THR A 601 28.36 -9.20 -10.73
CA THR A 601 28.72 -9.30 -12.15
C THR A 601 29.28 -10.70 -12.43
N ASP A 602 28.81 -11.35 -13.51
CA ASP A 602 29.20 -12.73 -13.84
C ASP A 602 30.72 -12.87 -14.05
N ALA A 603 31.24 -14.07 -13.81
CA ALA A 603 32.58 -14.45 -14.25
C ALA A 603 32.73 -14.34 -15.78
N ILE A 604 33.95 -14.06 -16.23
CA ILE A 604 34.29 -13.97 -17.66
C ILE A 604 33.95 -15.31 -18.34
N PRO A 605 33.05 -15.34 -19.33
CA PRO A 605 32.53 -16.59 -19.87
C PRO A 605 33.53 -17.35 -20.75
N VAL A 606 34.44 -16.62 -21.42
CA VAL A 606 35.40 -17.21 -22.36
C VAL A 606 36.76 -16.53 -22.26
N ALA A 607 37.82 -17.32 -22.13
CA ALA A 607 39.19 -16.82 -22.13
C ALA A 607 39.59 -16.18 -23.47
N ALA A 608 40.41 -15.13 -23.40
CA ALA A 608 41.07 -14.54 -24.56
C ALA A 608 41.89 -15.57 -25.37
N ASN A 609 42.14 -15.26 -26.63
CA ASN A 609 42.93 -16.06 -27.55
C ASN A 609 43.99 -15.20 -28.27
N PRO A 610 45.25 -15.23 -27.81
CA PRO A 610 45.83 -16.14 -26.81
C PRO A 610 45.40 -15.85 -25.34
N PRO A 611 45.42 -16.85 -24.42
CA PRO A 611 44.89 -16.76 -23.04
C PRO A 611 45.56 -15.77 -22.06
N ALA A 612 46.51 -14.97 -22.52
CA ALA A 612 47.18 -13.95 -21.70
C ALA A 612 46.86 -12.53 -22.16
N ASP A 613 46.03 -12.40 -23.20
CA ASP A 613 45.55 -11.11 -23.69
C ASP A 613 44.33 -10.66 -22.86
N PHE A 614 43.92 -9.42 -23.06
CA PHE A 614 42.89 -8.74 -22.28
C PHE A 614 41.51 -9.41 -22.40
N ALA A 615 40.83 -9.57 -21.27
CA ALA A 615 39.44 -9.96 -21.16
C ALA A 615 38.82 -9.39 -19.87
N ASP A 616 37.54 -9.07 -19.92
CA ASP A 616 36.75 -8.48 -18.83
C ASP A 616 35.28 -8.94 -18.89
N ASN A 617 34.53 -8.61 -17.84
CA ASN A 617 33.08 -8.61 -17.80
C ASN A 617 32.62 -7.53 -16.81
N GLY A 618 31.51 -6.87 -17.09
CA GLY A 618 31.09 -5.68 -16.36
C GLY A 618 29.59 -5.42 -16.45
N LEU A 619 29.01 -4.84 -15.40
CA LEU A 619 27.69 -4.22 -15.44
C LEU A 619 27.80 -2.87 -16.15
N VAL A 620 27.24 -2.76 -17.35
CA VAL A 620 27.43 -1.57 -18.21
C VAL A 620 26.19 -0.69 -18.33
N GLU A 621 24.99 -1.20 -18.05
CA GLU A 621 23.79 -0.35 -18.00
C GLU A 621 22.68 -0.93 -17.12
N LEU A 622 21.86 -0.05 -16.55
CA LEU A 622 20.67 -0.36 -15.76
C LEU A 622 19.47 0.44 -16.28
N ILE A 623 18.28 -0.16 -16.25
CA ILE A 623 17.02 0.52 -16.58
C ILE A 623 15.95 0.07 -15.60
N ALA A 624 15.43 1.00 -14.80
CA ALA A 624 14.29 0.77 -13.93
C ALA A 624 13.03 0.55 -14.78
N ILE A 625 12.28 -0.50 -14.48
CA ILE A 625 11.00 -0.80 -15.16
C ILE A 625 9.79 -0.61 -14.25
N ASP A 626 10.01 -0.42 -12.94
CA ASP A 626 9.02 -0.03 -11.93
C ASP A 626 9.64 0.88 -10.86
N ASN A 627 8.84 1.27 -9.86
CA ASN A 627 9.27 2.16 -8.77
C ASN A 627 9.81 1.39 -7.56
N THR A 628 9.81 0.05 -7.60
CA THR A 628 10.06 -0.80 -6.43
C THR A 628 11.40 -1.50 -6.47
N GLY A 629 12.27 -1.16 -7.42
CA GLY A 629 13.60 -1.77 -7.52
C GLY A 629 13.69 -2.96 -8.49
N THR A 630 12.84 -3.03 -9.51
CA THR A 630 13.04 -3.97 -10.63
C THR A 630 13.74 -3.28 -11.80
N PHE A 631 14.83 -3.88 -12.28
CA PHE A 631 15.67 -3.34 -13.34
C PHE A 631 15.87 -4.33 -14.49
N LEU A 632 16.17 -3.79 -15.67
CA LEU A 632 16.94 -4.49 -16.69
C LEU A 632 18.41 -4.15 -16.51
N ALA A 633 19.27 -5.16 -16.47
CA ALA A 633 20.71 -4.98 -16.39
C ALA A 633 21.40 -5.55 -17.62
N LEU A 634 22.35 -4.80 -18.16
CA LEU A 634 23.18 -5.23 -19.28
C LEU A 634 24.58 -5.54 -18.78
N GLU A 635 25.04 -6.77 -19.00
CA GLU A 635 26.43 -7.15 -18.79
C GLU A 635 27.15 -7.35 -20.11
N ARG A 636 28.35 -6.77 -20.21
CA ARG A 636 29.21 -6.86 -21.39
C ARG A 636 30.55 -7.49 -21.02
N SER A 637 30.86 -8.62 -21.65
CA SER A 637 32.17 -9.24 -21.61
C SER A 637 32.88 -9.08 -22.95
N PHE A 638 34.15 -8.66 -22.93
CA PHE A 638 35.04 -8.73 -24.07
C PHE A 638 36.20 -9.68 -23.82
N ALA A 639 36.60 -10.45 -24.84
CA ALA A 639 37.83 -11.24 -24.81
C ALA A 639 38.63 -11.10 -26.10
N SER A 640 39.89 -10.70 -25.98
CA SER A 640 40.80 -10.49 -27.11
C SER A 640 40.90 -11.73 -28.00
N GLY A 641 40.63 -11.57 -29.30
CA GLY A 641 40.65 -12.69 -30.25
C GLY A 641 39.42 -13.62 -30.21
N VAL A 642 38.43 -13.31 -29.38
CA VAL A 642 37.11 -13.97 -29.32
C VAL A 642 36.00 -12.98 -29.74
N GLY A 643 35.93 -11.81 -29.11
CA GLY A 643 34.88 -10.80 -29.33
C GLY A 643 34.03 -10.58 -28.08
N ASN A 644 32.84 -9.98 -28.27
CA ASN A 644 31.92 -9.66 -27.18
C ASN A 644 30.94 -10.82 -26.88
N ASN A 645 30.58 -10.99 -25.61
CA ASN A 645 29.42 -11.74 -25.14
C ASN A 645 28.60 -10.79 -24.26
N ILE A 646 27.31 -10.64 -24.57
CA ILE A 646 26.47 -9.60 -23.95
C ILE A 646 25.18 -10.25 -23.49
N ARG A 647 24.82 -10.00 -22.25
CA ARG A 647 23.68 -10.64 -21.58
C ARG A 647 22.78 -9.59 -20.98
N LEU A 648 21.49 -9.77 -21.19
CA LEU A 648 20.43 -8.97 -20.62
C LEU A 648 19.79 -9.75 -19.49
N TYR A 649 19.68 -9.13 -18.33
CA TYR A 649 19.07 -9.70 -17.13
C TYR A 649 17.89 -8.86 -16.67
N GLU A 650 16.93 -9.50 -16.00
CA GLU A 650 16.04 -8.85 -15.05
C GLU A 650 16.71 -8.93 -13.67
N VAL A 651 16.73 -7.82 -12.95
CA VAL A 651 17.35 -7.68 -11.63
C VAL A 651 16.31 -7.15 -10.65
N ARG A 652 16.34 -7.65 -9.42
CA ARG A 652 15.43 -7.26 -8.34
C ARG A 652 16.24 -6.86 -7.12
N LEU A 653 15.87 -5.73 -6.51
CA LEU A 653 16.43 -5.27 -5.24
C LEU A 653 15.51 -5.51 -4.05
N GLN A 654 14.31 -6.03 -4.27
CA GLN A 654 13.42 -6.38 -3.16
C GLN A 654 14.06 -7.48 -2.31
N GLY A 655 14.13 -7.27 -1.00
CA GLY A 655 14.84 -8.10 -0.03
C GLY A 655 16.34 -7.78 0.07
N ALA A 656 16.94 -7.04 -0.86
CA ALA A 656 18.40 -6.84 -0.83
C ALA A 656 18.82 -5.91 0.32
N THR A 657 19.82 -6.33 1.09
CA THR A 657 20.30 -5.57 2.26
C THR A 657 20.91 -4.22 1.84
N ASP A 658 20.48 -3.13 2.49
CA ASP A 658 21.11 -1.81 2.34
C ASP A 658 22.48 -1.77 3.05
N ILE A 659 23.55 -1.73 2.25
CA ILE A 659 24.94 -1.69 2.72
C ILE A 659 25.54 -0.27 2.70
N ASN A 660 24.73 0.78 2.58
CA ASN A 660 25.18 2.17 2.47
C ASN A 660 26.09 2.61 3.62
N GLU A 661 25.89 2.10 4.84
CA GLU A 661 26.74 2.42 5.99
C GLU A 661 28.12 1.71 5.99
N PHE A 662 28.32 0.72 5.12
CA PHE A 662 29.53 -0.10 5.08
C PHE A 662 30.57 0.44 4.09
N GLU A 663 31.72 0.86 4.60
CA GLU A 663 32.87 1.35 3.81
C GLU A 663 33.54 0.26 2.95
N SER A 664 33.43 -0.99 3.41
CA SER A 664 34.02 -2.18 2.79
C SER A 664 33.17 -3.37 3.20
N ILE A 665 32.92 -4.28 2.26
CA ILE A 665 32.22 -5.53 2.56
C ILE A 665 33.20 -6.70 2.83
N ALA A 666 34.49 -6.57 2.50
CA ALA A 666 35.45 -7.69 2.55
C ALA A 666 35.64 -8.37 3.92
N VAL A 667 35.68 -9.71 3.92
CA VAL A 667 35.78 -10.57 5.13
C VAL A 667 36.92 -10.18 6.07
N ASP A 668 36.68 -10.38 7.37
CA ASP A 668 37.70 -10.31 8.43
C ASP A 668 38.88 -11.27 8.12
N PRO A 669 40.11 -10.77 7.95
CA PRO A 669 41.29 -11.59 7.70
C PRO A 669 41.62 -12.61 8.81
N GLU A 670 40.94 -12.59 9.96
CA GLU A 670 41.06 -13.60 11.01
C GLU A 670 40.25 -14.90 10.74
N ASN A 671 39.27 -14.92 9.82
CA ASN A 671 38.43 -16.09 9.52
C ASN A 671 38.19 -16.31 7.99
N PRO A 672 39.17 -16.86 7.24
CA PRO A 672 39.15 -16.90 5.77
C PRO A 672 38.42 -18.11 5.14
N ASP A 673 37.70 -18.91 5.93
CA ASP A 673 36.99 -20.11 5.44
C ASP A 673 35.50 -19.81 5.06
N ASP A 674 35.02 -18.58 5.28
CA ASP A 674 33.59 -18.16 5.20
C ASP A 674 33.24 -17.37 3.91
N GLY A 675 33.76 -17.74 2.74
CA GLY A 675 33.42 -17.05 1.48
C GLY A 675 34.03 -15.64 1.36
N LEU A 676 33.62 -14.86 0.34
CA LEU A 676 34.20 -13.55 0.02
C LEU A 676 33.48 -12.37 0.72
N PHE A 677 32.20 -12.54 1.08
CA PHE A 677 31.27 -11.60 1.74
C PHE A 677 30.08 -12.43 2.26
N ASP A 678 29.50 -12.10 3.41
CA ASP A 678 28.24 -12.70 3.89
C ASP A 678 27.27 -11.53 4.13
N VAL A 679 26.63 -11.09 3.05
CA VAL A 679 25.52 -10.14 3.08
C VAL A 679 24.30 -11.01 2.83
N ASP A 680 23.34 -10.98 3.77
CA ASP A 680 22.20 -11.90 3.86
C ASP A 680 21.46 -12.01 2.52
N ALA A 681 21.06 -10.85 1.99
CA ALA A 681 20.39 -10.75 0.71
C ALA A 681 21.07 -9.75 -0.22
N VAL A 682 21.25 -10.17 -1.47
CA VAL A 682 21.88 -9.39 -2.55
C VAL A 682 20.93 -9.27 -3.74
N ALA A 683 21.23 -8.39 -4.69
CA ALA A 683 20.39 -8.20 -5.87
C ALA A 683 20.19 -9.53 -6.63
N GLU A 684 18.94 -9.97 -6.75
CA GLU A 684 18.61 -11.18 -7.49
C GLU A 684 18.68 -10.94 -9.00
N LYS A 685 19.10 -11.96 -9.75
CA LYS A 685 19.34 -11.84 -11.18
C LYS A 685 18.78 -13.02 -11.98
N ARG A 686 17.96 -12.72 -12.99
CA ARG A 686 17.39 -13.69 -13.95
C ARG A 686 17.82 -13.38 -15.37
N LEU A 687 18.55 -14.30 -16.01
CA LEU A 687 18.96 -14.14 -17.42
C LEU A 687 17.74 -14.13 -18.35
N LEU A 688 17.57 -13.04 -19.10
CA LEU A 688 16.52 -12.90 -20.10
C LEU A 688 17.01 -13.29 -21.49
N LEU A 689 18.22 -12.86 -21.88
CA LEU A 689 18.74 -13.06 -23.23
C LEU A 689 20.28 -12.99 -23.29
N ASP A 690 20.93 -13.98 -23.92
CA ASP A 690 22.28 -13.82 -24.46
C ASP A 690 22.18 -13.34 -25.92
N LEU A 691 22.71 -12.15 -26.22
CA LEU A 691 22.58 -11.52 -27.53
C LEU A 691 23.22 -12.35 -28.67
N GLY A 692 24.15 -13.26 -28.35
CA GLY A 692 24.72 -14.20 -29.30
C GLY A 692 23.70 -15.17 -29.91
N GLU A 693 22.55 -15.36 -29.26
CA GLU A 693 21.47 -16.24 -29.72
C GLU A 693 20.58 -15.61 -30.81
N LEU A 694 20.65 -14.28 -30.98
CA LEU A 694 19.85 -13.53 -31.96
C LEU A 694 20.27 -13.75 -33.42
N GLY A 695 21.38 -14.47 -33.66
CA GLY A 695 21.92 -14.71 -35.00
C GLY A 695 22.63 -13.49 -35.61
N ILE A 696 22.91 -12.47 -34.80
CA ILE A 696 23.76 -11.33 -35.12
C ILE A 696 25.16 -11.51 -34.52
N ILE A 697 26.07 -10.60 -34.83
CA ILE A 697 27.36 -10.49 -34.13
C ILE A 697 27.28 -9.20 -33.31
N PRO A 698 27.08 -9.27 -31.97
CA PRO A 698 27.06 -8.09 -31.14
C PRO A 698 28.45 -7.44 -31.11
N ASP A 699 28.50 -6.11 -31.23
CA ASP A 699 29.68 -5.31 -30.92
C ASP A 699 29.65 -4.84 -29.46
N ASN A 700 30.40 -3.81 -29.06
CA ASN A 700 30.51 -3.30 -27.69
C ASN A 700 29.20 -2.62 -27.21
N ILE A 701 28.10 -3.36 -27.11
CA ILE A 701 26.80 -2.83 -26.67
C ILE A 701 26.88 -2.51 -25.19
N GLU A 702 26.71 -1.23 -24.87
CA GLU A 702 26.89 -0.68 -23.52
C GLU A 702 25.74 0.25 -23.15
N GLY A 703 25.11 0.94 -24.10
CA GLY A 703 23.95 1.79 -23.81
C GLY A 703 22.63 1.07 -24.02
N MET A 704 21.65 1.35 -23.16
CA MET A 704 20.30 0.80 -23.24
C MET A 704 19.24 1.84 -22.85
N SER A 705 18.05 1.80 -23.45
CA SER A 705 16.92 2.66 -23.06
C SER A 705 15.57 2.08 -23.45
N LEU A 706 14.54 2.31 -22.63
CA LEU A 706 13.16 2.13 -23.07
C LEU A 706 12.80 3.16 -24.14
N GLY A 707 12.12 2.71 -25.19
CA GLY A 707 11.56 3.57 -26.22
C GLY A 707 10.05 3.77 -26.11
N PRO A 708 9.36 4.14 -27.20
CA PRO A 708 7.90 4.20 -27.20
C PRO A 708 7.29 2.79 -27.10
N THR A 709 6.07 2.70 -26.55
CA THR A 709 5.23 1.52 -26.70
C THR A 709 4.86 1.33 -28.17
N LEU A 710 5.08 0.11 -28.67
CA LEU A 710 4.88 -0.26 -30.06
C LEU A 710 3.40 -0.45 -30.40
N SER A 711 3.11 -0.45 -31.70
CA SER A 711 1.73 -0.59 -32.20
C SER A 711 1.06 -1.94 -31.86
N ASN A 712 1.84 -2.95 -31.48
CA ASN A 712 1.36 -4.26 -31.00
C ASN A 712 1.17 -4.32 -29.48
N GLY A 713 1.51 -3.25 -28.74
CA GLY A 713 1.39 -3.16 -27.28
C GLY A 713 2.69 -3.45 -26.52
N GLN A 714 3.73 -3.96 -27.18
CA GLN A 714 5.01 -4.23 -26.52
C GLN A 714 5.76 -2.94 -26.18
N GLN A 715 6.49 -2.96 -25.08
CA GLN A 715 7.42 -1.88 -24.73
C GLN A 715 8.71 -2.05 -25.55
N SER A 716 9.16 -1.03 -26.27
CA SER A 716 10.43 -1.14 -27.00
C SER A 716 11.63 -0.93 -26.08
N LEU A 717 12.71 -1.66 -26.34
CA LEU A 717 14.02 -1.53 -25.70
C LEU A 717 15.07 -1.33 -26.79
N ILE A 718 15.84 -0.26 -26.69
CA ILE A 718 16.87 0.13 -27.66
C ILE A 718 18.23 -0.08 -27.01
N LEU A 719 19.14 -0.72 -27.73
CA LEU A 719 20.51 -0.90 -27.31
C LEU A 719 21.47 -0.27 -28.34
N VAL A 720 22.57 0.31 -27.88
CA VAL A 720 23.58 0.96 -28.72
C VAL A 720 24.98 0.49 -28.36
N SER A 721 25.84 0.35 -29.37
CA SER A 721 27.25 0.01 -29.16
C SER A 721 28.19 1.19 -29.30
N ASP A 722 29.17 1.19 -28.39
CA ASP A 722 30.40 1.88 -28.61
C ASP A 722 31.23 1.15 -29.69
N ASN A 723 31.91 1.92 -30.53
CA ASN A 723 32.84 1.40 -31.52
C ASN A 723 34.30 1.75 -31.21
N ASN A 724 34.59 2.34 -30.05
CA ASN A 724 35.89 2.87 -29.62
C ASN A 724 36.59 3.74 -30.69
N PHE A 725 35.85 4.30 -31.65
CA PHE A 725 36.36 4.89 -32.89
C PHE A 725 37.38 4.01 -33.66
N SER A 726 37.19 2.69 -33.61
CA SER A 726 38.07 1.67 -34.19
C SER A 726 37.51 1.09 -35.49
N GLU A 727 38.36 0.99 -36.54
CA GLU A 727 37.97 0.36 -37.82
C GLU A 727 37.58 -1.13 -37.68
N SER A 728 37.88 -1.78 -36.55
CA SER A 728 37.52 -3.17 -36.29
C SER A 728 36.21 -3.37 -35.54
N GLN A 729 35.58 -2.30 -35.07
CA GLN A 729 34.29 -2.30 -34.39
C GLN A 729 33.29 -1.47 -35.21
N LYS A 730 32.00 -1.65 -34.94
CA LYS A 730 30.87 -0.97 -35.58
C LYS A 730 30.01 -0.27 -34.54
N THR A 731 29.39 0.85 -34.92
CA THR A 731 28.28 1.43 -34.16
C THR A 731 27.00 0.70 -34.55
N GLN A 732 26.44 -0.03 -33.61
CA GLN A 732 25.31 -0.94 -33.78
C GLN A 732 24.15 -0.46 -32.92
N PHE A 733 22.96 -0.43 -33.50
CA PHE A 733 21.71 -0.25 -32.76
C PHE A 733 20.86 -1.51 -32.89
N LEU A 734 20.28 -1.94 -31.78
CA LEU A 734 19.36 -3.07 -31.69
C LEU A 734 18.04 -2.60 -31.10
N ALA A 735 16.94 -3.20 -31.54
CA ALA A 735 15.64 -3.00 -30.92
C ALA A 735 15.01 -4.34 -30.52
N LEU A 736 14.50 -4.41 -29.30
CA LEU A 736 13.70 -5.51 -28.76
C LEU A 736 12.29 -5.01 -28.42
N GLY A 737 11.30 -5.89 -28.52
CA GLY A 737 9.95 -5.69 -27.98
C GLY A 737 9.77 -6.52 -26.73
N LEU A 738 9.36 -5.90 -25.63
CA LEU A 738 9.16 -6.52 -24.32
C LEU A 738 7.67 -6.70 -24.05
N ASP A 739 7.27 -7.91 -23.66
CA ASP A 739 6.00 -8.13 -22.98
C ASP A 739 6.25 -8.02 -21.46
N ILE A 740 5.57 -7.08 -20.82
CA ILE A 740 5.73 -6.75 -19.40
C ILE A 740 4.42 -7.05 -18.68
N ASP A 741 4.46 -7.98 -17.72
CA ASP A 741 3.34 -8.27 -16.84
C ASP A 741 3.48 -7.45 -15.55
N THR A 742 2.34 -7.21 -14.89
CA THR A 742 2.27 -6.44 -13.63
C THR A 742 1.80 -7.35 -12.50
N ILE A 743 2.55 -7.35 -11.41
CA ILE A 743 2.14 -7.92 -10.14
C ILE A 743 1.55 -6.76 -9.32
N PRO A 744 0.23 -6.72 -9.08
CA PRO A 744 -0.38 -5.62 -8.33
C PRO A 744 0.09 -5.61 -6.88
N ALA A 745 0.03 -4.44 -6.25
CA ALA A 745 0.32 -4.29 -4.82
C ALA A 745 -0.94 -3.93 -4.03
N ALA A 746 -1.13 -4.57 -2.88
CA ALA A 746 -2.08 -4.12 -1.86
C ALA A 746 -1.42 -3.07 -0.97
N ILE A 747 -2.19 -2.10 -0.48
CA ILE A 747 -1.63 -0.97 0.25
C ILE A 747 -1.85 -1.17 1.75
N PRO A 748 -0.79 -1.11 2.59
CA PRO A 748 -0.95 -1.15 4.03
C PRO A 748 -1.45 0.20 4.56
N THR A 749 -2.29 0.16 5.60
CA THR A 749 -2.87 1.35 6.22
C THR A 749 -2.41 1.55 7.67
N VAL A 750 -1.92 0.49 8.31
CA VAL A 750 -1.38 0.49 9.67
C VAL A 750 -0.17 -0.45 9.71
N GLU A 751 0.80 -0.14 10.55
CA GLU A 751 1.90 -1.05 10.90
C GLU A 751 2.09 -1.09 12.42
N THR A 752 2.62 -2.20 12.93
CA THR A 752 2.96 -2.30 14.35
C THR A 752 4.34 -1.71 14.64
N PRO A 753 4.64 -1.33 15.89
CA PRO A 753 5.98 -0.87 16.26
C PRO A 753 7.09 -1.87 15.84
N PRO A 754 8.28 -1.36 15.45
CA PRO A 754 9.41 -2.19 15.07
C PRO A 754 9.88 -3.10 16.21
N GLU A 755 10.17 -4.36 15.88
CA GLU A 755 10.76 -5.37 16.76
C GLU A 755 12.12 -5.77 16.15
N VAL A 756 13.21 -5.47 16.85
CA VAL A 756 14.56 -5.79 16.35
C VAL A 756 14.93 -7.19 16.84
N GLY A 757 15.21 -8.14 15.93
CA GLY A 757 15.63 -9.51 16.23
C GLY A 757 17.14 -9.70 16.08
N LEU A 758 17.86 -10.17 17.10
CA LEU A 758 19.31 -10.49 16.98
C LEU A 758 19.65 -11.85 17.60
N ASN A 759 18.68 -12.78 17.63
CA ASN A 759 18.86 -14.09 18.26
C ASN A 759 19.39 -14.03 19.72
N ASP A 760 19.11 -12.94 20.47
CA ASP A 760 19.37 -12.79 21.92
C ASP A 760 18.02 -12.71 22.63
N PRO A 761 17.78 -13.38 23.77
CA PRO A 761 16.57 -13.24 24.61
C PRO A 761 16.18 -11.82 25.06
N GLY A 762 16.91 -10.78 24.63
CA GLY A 762 16.55 -9.37 24.76
C GLY A 762 16.08 -8.67 23.47
N ASN A 763 16.12 -9.33 22.30
CA ASN A 763 15.84 -8.74 20.99
C ASN A 763 14.84 -9.65 20.21
N PRO A 764 13.54 -9.29 20.19
CA PRO A 764 12.46 -10.12 19.64
C PRO A 764 12.39 -10.09 18.10
N ASP A 765 12.23 -11.28 17.50
CA ASP A 765 12.00 -11.50 16.07
C ASP A 765 10.50 -11.78 15.82
N ALA A 766 9.85 -11.02 14.94
CA ALA A 766 8.40 -11.10 14.67
C ALA A 766 8.10 -12.14 13.58
N ASP A 767 7.02 -12.92 13.75
CA ASP A 767 6.81 -14.11 12.91
C ASP A 767 5.35 -14.28 12.44
N ASP A 768 4.45 -14.70 13.33
CA ASP A 768 3.11 -15.16 12.94
C ASP A 768 2.00 -14.36 13.62
N PRO A 769 1.07 -13.75 12.85
CA PRO A 769 -0.09 -13.07 13.39
C PRO A 769 -1.33 -13.98 13.44
N ALA A 770 -2.24 -13.70 14.37
CA ALA A 770 -3.59 -14.26 14.40
C ALA A 770 -4.64 -13.20 14.78
N ILE A 771 -5.69 -13.08 13.97
CA ILE A 771 -6.70 -12.02 14.11
C ILE A 771 -7.88 -12.52 14.97
N TYR A 772 -7.97 -12.00 16.19
CA TYR A 772 -9.05 -12.29 17.12
C TYR A 772 -10.23 -11.33 16.93
N VAL A 773 -11.34 -11.84 16.38
CA VAL A 773 -12.60 -11.09 16.28
C VAL A 773 -13.25 -11.01 17.65
N HIS A 774 -13.51 -9.81 18.18
CA HIS A 774 -14.17 -9.67 19.49
C HIS A 774 -15.68 -10.06 19.43
N PRO A 775 -16.24 -10.78 20.42
CA PRO A 775 -17.54 -11.48 20.30
C PRO A 775 -18.77 -10.59 20.25
N THR A 776 -18.69 -9.32 20.68
CA THR A 776 -19.86 -8.42 20.76
C THR A 776 -19.65 -7.03 20.19
N ASP A 777 -18.41 -6.68 19.86
CA ASP A 777 -18.00 -5.34 19.45
C ASP A 777 -16.71 -5.47 18.65
N SER A 778 -16.80 -5.52 17.32
CA SER A 778 -15.68 -5.91 16.48
C SER A 778 -14.59 -4.85 16.37
N SER A 779 -14.84 -3.60 16.78
CA SER A 779 -13.79 -2.57 16.90
C SER A 779 -12.85 -2.79 18.10
N LEU A 780 -13.15 -3.77 18.97
CA LEU A 780 -12.28 -4.16 20.10
C LEU A 780 -11.50 -5.45 19.82
N SER A 781 -11.49 -5.87 18.55
CA SER A 781 -10.71 -7.01 18.07
C SER A 781 -9.21 -6.80 18.33
N LEU A 782 -8.44 -7.88 18.19
CA LEU A 782 -7.01 -7.91 18.52
C LEU A 782 -6.25 -8.62 17.42
N VAL A 783 -4.99 -8.23 17.25
CA VAL A 783 -3.99 -9.05 16.57
C VAL A 783 -3.08 -9.63 17.63
N ILE A 784 -2.97 -10.96 17.69
CA ILE A 784 -2.08 -11.67 18.60
C ILE A 784 -0.97 -12.25 17.76
N ALA A 785 0.28 -11.89 18.04
CA ALA A 785 1.40 -12.32 17.24
C ALA A 785 2.49 -13.00 18.09
N THR A 786 3.27 -13.86 17.46
CA THR A 786 4.48 -14.45 18.05
C THR A 786 5.69 -13.57 17.86
N LEU A 787 6.55 -13.61 18.86
CA LEU A 787 7.90 -13.09 18.79
C LEU A 787 8.83 -14.25 19.16
N LYS A 788 9.59 -14.83 18.20
CA LYS A 788 10.26 -16.15 18.33
C LYS A 788 10.97 -16.32 19.68
N ASP A 789 11.74 -15.33 20.12
CA ASP A 789 12.49 -15.35 21.38
C ASP A 789 11.85 -14.60 22.57
N ALA A 790 10.71 -13.93 22.36
CA ALA A 790 10.07 -13.10 23.38
C ALA A 790 8.62 -13.47 23.72
N GLY A 791 8.06 -14.50 23.08
CA GLY A 791 6.77 -15.08 23.41
C GLY A 791 5.63 -14.55 22.55
N LEU A 792 4.62 -13.91 23.16
CA LEU A 792 3.47 -13.33 22.45
C LEU A 792 3.37 -11.83 22.65
N VAL A 793 2.87 -11.13 21.66
CA VAL A 793 2.46 -9.73 21.73
C VAL A 793 1.00 -9.60 21.27
N VAL A 794 0.30 -8.60 21.81
CA VAL A 794 -1.11 -8.33 21.53
C VAL A 794 -1.25 -6.87 21.15
N TYR A 795 -1.78 -6.62 19.95
CA TYR A 795 -2.05 -5.29 19.40
C TYR A 795 -3.55 -5.05 19.29
N ASP A 796 -3.96 -3.77 19.27
CA ASP A 796 -5.29 -3.37 18.76
C ASP A 796 -5.29 -3.16 17.24
N LEU A 797 -6.38 -2.61 16.69
CA LEU A 797 -6.55 -2.47 15.23
C LEU A 797 -5.76 -1.27 14.70
N GLU A 798 -5.40 -0.35 15.59
CA GLU A 798 -4.53 0.79 15.34
C GLU A 798 -3.04 0.42 15.42
N GLY A 799 -2.71 -0.86 15.66
CA GLY A 799 -1.34 -1.36 15.74
C GLY A 799 -0.64 -1.13 17.09
N GLU A 800 -1.34 -0.62 18.10
CA GLU A 800 -0.76 -0.26 19.39
C GLU A 800 -0.60 -1.48 20.31
N GLU A 801 0.57 -1.61 20.95
CA GLU A 801 0.84 -2.72 21.89
C GLU A 801 -0.04 -2.61 23.16
N LEU A 802 -0.90 -3.60 23.36
CA LEU A 802 -1.71 -3.74 24.58
C LEU A 802 -1.06 -4.63 25.64
N GLN A 803 -0.38 -5.69 25.21
CA GLN A 803 0.23 -6.67 26.10
C GLN A 803 1.37 -7.45 25.44
N LYS A 804 2.53 -7.49 26.12
CA LYS A 804 3.63 -8.41 25.82
C LYS A 804 3.75 -9.52 26.87
N ILE A 805 3.93 -10.77 26.43
CA ILE A 805 3.99 -11.99 27.25
C ILE A 805 5.32 -12.71 26.98
N SER A 806 6.30 -12.49 27.86
CA SER A 806 7.66 -13.03 27.71
C SER A 806 8.09 -13.94 28.88
N PRO A 807 7.63 -15.21 28.91
CA PRO A 807 8.15 -16.19 29.85
C PRO A 807 9.62 -16.52 29.58
N ALA A 808 10.34 -17.03 30.58
CA ALA A 808 11.72 -17.46 30.39
C ALA A 808 11.79 -18.93 29.93
N GLY A 809 12.71 -19.24 29.01
CA GLY A 809 12.98 -20.60 28.55
C GLY A 809 11.89 -21.14 27.61
N ILE A 810 11.35 -20.28 26.77
CA ILE A 810 10.36 -20.55 25.74
C ILE A 810 10.90 -20.05 24.40
N ARG A 811 10.37 -20.60 23.30
CA ARG A 811 10.57 -20.05 21.96
C ARG A 811 9.29 -20.32 21.16
N TYR A 812 8.45 -19.30 21.01
CA TYR A 812 7.13 -19.49 20.37
C TYR A 812 7.21 -19.21 18.89
N ASN A 813 6.80 -20.16 18.04
CA ASN A 813 6.93 -20.03 16.59
C ASN A 813 5.64 -19.45 16.00
N ASN A 814 4.56 -20.23 15.89
CA ASN A 814 3.29 -19.78 15.32
C ASN A 814 2.16 -19.74 16.37
N VAL A 815 1.10 -18.98 16.10
CA VAL A 815 -0.08 -18.84 16.96
C VAL A 815 -1.38 -18.90 16.15
N ASP A 816 -2.38 -19.64 16.64
CA ASP A 816 -3.73 -19.61 16.06
C ASP A 816 -4.82 -19.74 17.14
N LEU A 817 -6.06 -19.47 16.77
CA LEU A 817 -7.18 -19.20 17.65
C LEU A 817 -8.24 -20.30 17.63
N VAL A 818 -8.66 -20.72 18.83
CA VAL A 818 -9.82 -21.60 19.04
C VAL A 818 -10.95 -20.82 19.68
N TYR A 819 -12.08 -20.70 19.00
CA TYR A 819 -13.28 -20.06 19.53
C TYR A 819 -14.18 -21.06 20.27
N ASN A 820 -14.90 -20.58 21.30
CA ASN A 820 -15.92 -21.35 22.02
C ASN A 820 -15.45 -22.71 22.60
N PHE A 821 -14.22 -22.80 23.09
CA PHE A 821 -13.72 -24.00 23.77
C PHE A 821 -14.44 -24.21 25.12
N GLU A 822 -14.98 -25.41 25.36
CA GLU A 822 -15.66 -25.73 26.62
C GLU A 822 -14.65 -26.12 27.72
N LEU A 823 -14.48 -25.25 28.73
CA LEU A 823 -13.63 -25.50 29.89
C LEU A 823 -14.44 -25.35 31.19
N GLY A 824 -14.55 -26.42 31.99
CA GLY A 824 -15.28 -26.36 33.25
C GLY A 824 -16.78 -26.01 33.13
N GLY A 825 -17.36 -26.12 31.92
CA GLY A 825 -18.74 -25.75 31.61
C GLY A 825 -18.94 -24.28 31.19
N GLU A 826 -17.85 -23.54 30.96
CA GLU A 826 -17.85 -22.20 30.34
C GLU A 826 -17.24 -22.28 28.94
N LEU A 827 -17.69 -21.42 28.02
CA LEU A 827 -17.12 -21.29 26.68
C LEU A 827 -16.08 -20.17 26.69
N LEU A 828 -14.86 -20.49 26.26
CA LEU A 828 -13.73 -19.58 26.24
C LEU A 828 -13.13 -19.50 24.84
N ASP A 829 -12.60 -18.34 24.48
CA ASP A 829 -11.76 -18.21 23.29
C ASP A 829 -10.29 -18.39 23.73
N LEU A 830 -9.51 -19.10 22.92
CA LEU A 830 -8.12 -19.45 23.20
C LEU A 830 -7.19 -18.96 22.10
N ALA A 831 -5.98 -18.55 22.48
CA ALA A 831 -4.82 -18.50 21.60
C ALA A 831 -3.90 -19.69 21.94
N VAL A 832 -3.39 -20.37 20.92
CA VAL A 832 -2.50 -21.52 21.07
C VAL A 832 -1.23 -21.28 20.26
N ALA A 833 -0.07 -21.39 20.91
CA ALA A 833 1.22 -21.25 20.27
C ALA A 833 2.04 -22.55 20.37
N SER A 834 2.87 -22.82 19.37
CA SER A 834 3.90 -23.86 19.43
C SER A 834 5.06 -23.37 20.30
N ASP A 835 5.66 -24.26 21.11
CA ASP A 835 6.83 -23.93 21.92
C ASP A 835 8.01 -24.81 21.49
N ARG A 836 8.82 -24.26 20.59
CA ARG A 836 9.99 -24.91 19.97
C ARG A 836 11.05 -25.28 21.01
N ALA A 837 11.21 -24.45 22.05
CA ALA A 837 12.22 -24.69 23.09
C ALA A 837 11.91 -25.91 23.96
N ASN A 838 10.64 -26.34 24.03
CA ASN A 838 10.20 -27.43 24.89
C ASN A 838 9.46 -28.55 24.14
N ASP A 839 9.39 -28.48 22.80
CA ASP A 839 8.66 -29.41 21.92
C ASP A 839 7.21 -29.66 22.37
N THR A 840 6.46 -28.58 22.63
CA THR A 840 5.12 -28.62 23.24
C THR A 840 4.22 -27.47 22.76
N LEU A 841 3.09 -27.25 23.44
CA LEU A 841 2.14 -26.17 23.19
C LEU A 841 2.03 -25.22 24.40
N ALA A 842 1.88 -23.93 24.14
CA ALA A 842 1.43 -22.93 25.10
C ALA A 842 -0.01 -22.49 24.78
N ILE A 843 -0.89 -22.54 25.79
CA ILE A 843 -2.33 -22.28 25.63
C ILE A 843 -2.77 -21.14 26.55
N PHE A 844 -3.45 -20.17 25.96
CA PHE A 844 -3.89 -18.96 26.62
C PHE A 844 -5.39 -18.74 26.45
N GLN A 845 -6.05 -18.25 27.49
CA GLN A 845 -7.40 -17.72 27.42
C GLN A 845 -7.34 -16.26 26.94
N ILE A 846 -8.24 -15.90 26.03
CA ILE A 846 -8.48 -14.51 25.64
C ILE A 846 -9.68 -14.00 26.46
N ASP A 847 -9.49 -12.95 27.26
CA ASP A 847 -10.59 -12.28 27.98
C ASP A 847 -11.11 -11.10 27.15
N PRO A 848 -12.31 -11.19 26.54
CA PRO A 848 -12.83 -10.13 25.69
C PRO A 848 -13.14 -8.84 26.47
N VAL A 849 -13.36 -8.90 27.79
CA VAL A 849 -13.69 -7.71 28.59
C VAL A 849 -12.46 -6.90 28.92
N THR A 850 -11.37 -7.57 29.27
CA THR A 850 -10.11 -6.90 29.63
C THR A 850 -9.15 -6.76 28.46
N ARG A 851 -9.42 -7.47 27.34
CA ARG A 851 -8.55 -7.62 26.17
C ARG A 851 -7.17 -8.19 26.55
N GLN A 852 -7.11 -9.00 27.60
CA GLN A 852 -5.89 -9.64 28.06
C GLN A 852 -5.84 -11.12 27.69
N VAL A 853 -4.64 -11.59 27.38
CA VAL A 853 -4.32 -12.99 27.08
C VAL A 853 -3.62 -13.62 28.30
N ILE A 854 -4.17 -14.73 28.81
CA ILE A 854 -3.82 -15.32 30.12
C ILE A 854 -3.45 -16.80 29.95
N ASN A 855 -2.25 -17.20 30.35
CA ASN A 855 -1.80 -18.59 30.24
C ASN A 855 -2.63 -19.54 31.13
N ILE A 856 -3.22 -20.56 30.52
CA ILE A 856 -4.01 -21.62 31.17
C ILE A 856 -3.52 -23.03 30.77
N THR A 857 -2.26 -23.14 30.37
CA THR A 857 -1.60 -24.39 29.97
C THR A 857 -1.57 -25.36 31.14
N ALA A 858 -1.96 -26.61 30.90
CA ALA A 858 -1.87 -27.67 31.91
C ALA A 858 -0.41 -28.02 32.20
N PRO A 859 -0.04 -28.34 33.47
CA PRO A 859 1.34 -28.64 33.84
C PRO A 859 1.99 -29.82 33.11
N ASN A 860 1.18 -30.70 32.49
CA ASN A 860 1.69 -31.82 31.71
C ASN A 860 2.39 -31.34 30.43
N LEU A 861 1.84 -30.32 29.76
CA LEU A 861 2.45 -29.71 28.56
C LEU A 861 3.67 -28.85 28.93
N SER A 862 3.83 -28.47 30.19
CA SER A 862 4.98 -27.70 30.70
C SER A 862 6.11 -28.57 31.25
N ASP A 863 6.05 -29.90 31.10
CA ASP A 863 7.09 -30.85 31.53
C ASP A 863 7.89 -31.31 30.30
N LEU A 864 9.23 -31.26 30.34
CA LEU A 864 10.14 -31.75 29.28
C LEU A 864 9.91 -33.23 28.89
N ALA A 865 9.16 -33.98 29.69
CA ALA A 865 8.74 -35.34 29.34
C ALA A 865 7.58 -35.40 28.33
N ALA A 866 6.87 -34.29 28.10
CA ALA A 866 5.77 -34.15 27.16
C ALA A 866 6.28 -33.52 25.85
N SER A 867 7.11 -34.29 25.14
CA SER A 867 7.56 -33.96 23.79
C SER A 867 6.56 -34.51 22.77
N ILE A 868 6.12 -33.67 21.83
CA ILE A 868 5.13 -34.02 20.79
C ILE A 868 5.70 -35.12 19.88
N PHE A 869 6.97 -34.98 19.44
CA PHE A 869 7.62 -35.92 18.52
C PHE A 869 8.51 -36.97 19.20
N GLY A 870 8.62 -36.91 20.54
CA GLY A 870 9.24 -37.92 21.39
C GLY A 870 10.77 -37.88 21.48
N VAL A 871 11.43 -36.93 20.80
CA VAL A 871 12.88 -36.66 20.89
C VAL A 871 13.08 -35.14 20.89
N ASP A 872 13.21 -34.54 22.07
CA ASP A 872 13.77 -33.19 22.20
C ASP A 872 15.30 -33.32 22.13
N ASP A 873 15.86 -33.15 20.94
CA ASP A 873 17.30 -33.04 20.69
C ASP A 873 17.77 -31.59 20.46
N GLY A 874 16.84 -30.64 20.51
CA GLY A 874 17.06 -29.22 20.20
C GLY A 874 16.93 -28.85 18.72
N GLU A 875 16.80 -29.83 17.82
CA GLU A 875 16.74 -29.60 16.37
C GLU A 875 15.33 -29.94 15.85
N GLN A 876 14.84 -31.17 16.08
CA GLN A 876 13.58 -31.66 15.53
C GLN A 876 12.37 -31.48 16.48
N THR A 877 12.03 -30.24 16.79
CA THR A 877 10.97 -29.87 17.75
C THR A 877 9.75 -29.21 17.09
N ALA A 878 8.73 -28.87 17.87
CA ALA A 878 7.53 -28.15 17.42
C ALA A 878 7.86 -26.84 16.68
N TYR A 879 7.19 -26.61 15.55
CA TYR A 879 7.43 -25.46 14.66
C TYR A 879 6.11 -24.81 14.21
N GLY A 880 5.71 -24.95 12.94
CA GLY A 880 4.42 -24.55 12.39
C GLY A 880 3.21 -24.99 13.22
N LEU A 881 2.15 -24.18 13.25
CA LEU A 881 0.92 -24.45 14.00
C LEU A 881 -0.36 -24.04 13.25
N ALA A 882 -1.40 -24.87 13.32
CA ALA A 882 -2.75 -24.48 12.90
C ALA A 882 -3.83 -25.15 13.76
N THR A 883 -4.90 -24.46 14.10
CA THR A 883 -6.00 -24.99 14.90
C THR A 883 -7.20 -25.43 14.07
N TYR A 884 -7.94 -26.41 14.59
CA TYR A 884 -9.11 -26.98 13.93
C TYR A 884 -10.20 -27.35 14.92
N THR A 885 -11.33 -26.67 14.89
CA THR A 885 -12.55 -27.17 15.55
C THR A 885 -13.35 -27.97 14.55
N SER A 886 -13.38 -29.29 14.75
CA SER A 886 -14.14 -30.22 13.91
C SER A 886 -15.62 -29.85 13.93
N PRO A 887 -16.20 -29.44 12.81
CA PRO A 887 -17.62 -29.11 12.75
C PRO A 887 -18.49 -30.38 12.74
N ILE A 888 -17.87 -31.57 12.62
CA ILE A 888 -18.53 -32.88 12.75
C ILE A 888 -18.66 -33.29 14.22
N SER A 889 -17.55 -33.23 14.96
CA SER A 889 -17.48 -33.75 16.34
C SER A 889 -17.63 -32.68 17.42
N GLY A 890 -17.45 -31.41 17.08
CA GLY A 890 -17.40 -30.28 18.01
C GLY A 890 -16.11 -30.22 18.84
N LYS A 891 -15.13 -31.09 18.56
CA LYS A 891 -13.85 -31.12 19.27
C LYS A 891 -12.82 -30.20 18.63
N SER A 892 -11.97 -29.59 19.45
CA SER A 892 -10.86 -28.75 18.98
C SER A 892 -9.55 -29.52 18.94
N PHE A 893 -8.80 -29.32 17.87
CA PHE A 893 -7.52 -29.92 17.58
C PHE A 893 -6.49 -28.85 17.23
N VAL A 894 -5.22 -29.22 17.35
CA VAL A 894 -4.06 -28.43 16.91
C VAL A 894 -3.20 -29.33 16.05
N PHE A 895 -2.81 -28.83 14.88
CA PHE A 895 -1.78 -29.40 14.03
C PHE A 895 -0.47 -28.70 14.33
N VAL A 896 0.61 -29.47 14.43
CA VAL A 896 1.96 -28.98 14.70
C VAL A 896 2.92 -29.67 13.75
N SER A 897 3.76 -28.92 13.04
CA SER A 897 4.84 -29.46 12.23
C SER A 897 6.11 -29.65 13.05
N GLN A 898 7.04 -30.44 12.51
CA GLN A 898 8.34 -30.70 13.11
C GLN A 898 9.40 -29.91 12.35
N ALA A 899 10.22 -29.13 13.08
CA ALA A 899 11.42 -28.50 12.54
C ALA A 899 12.44 -29.54 12.04
N ASP A 900 13.24 -29.18 11.04
CA ASP A 900 14.18 -30.00 10.27
C ASP A 900 13.58 -31.34 9.81
N GLY A 901 12.29 -31.34 9.48
CA GLY A 901 11.54 -32.57 9.27
C GLY A 901 10.25 -32.40 8.48
N ASN A 902 9.61 -33.54 8.22
CA ASN A 902 8.40 -33.62 7.41
C ASN A 902 7.21 -34.20 8.17
N GLN A 903 7.25 -34.24 9.51
CA GLN A 903 6.19 -34.80 10.33
C GLN A 903 5.16 -33.74 10.72
N ILE A 904 3.89 -34.13 10.73
CA ILE A 904 2.78 -33.36 11.29
C ILE A 904 2.12 -34.17 12.40
N ALA A 905 2.02 -33.59 13.59
CA ALA A 905 1.23 -34.12 14.69
C ALA A 905 -0.14 -33.43 14.77
N GLN A 906 -1.18 -34.21 15.05
CA GLN A 906 -2.51 -33.66 15.39
C GLN A 906 -2.86 -34.00 16.84
N LEU A 907 -3.15 -32.98 17.64
CA LEU A 907 -3.44 -33.08 19.07
C LEU A 907 -4.88 -32.66 19.37
N GLU A 908 -5.63 -33.42 20.16
CA GLU A 908 -6.95 -33.03 20.70
C GLU A 908 -6.76 -32.18 21.97
N LEU A 909 -7.37 -31.00 22.02
CA LEU A 909 -7.41 -30.16 23.23
C LEU A 909 -8.46 -30.69 24.22
N VAL A 910 -8.09 -30.82 25.49
CA VAL A 910 -8.93 -31.43 26.53
C VAL A 910 -8.90 -30.63 27.85
N ASP A 911 -10.04 -30.56 28.54
CA ASP A 911 -10.13 -29.99 29.89
C ASP A 911 -9.36 -30.87 30.90
N ASN A 912 -8.40 -30.24 31.60
CA ASN A 912 -7.64 -30.82 32.69
C ASN A 912 -7.82 -30.06 34.01
N GLY A 913 -9.08 -29.92 34.43
CA GLY A 913 -9.41 -29.38 35.75
C GLY A 913 -9.33 -27.86 35.82
N GLY A 914 -9.80 -27.18 34.77
CA GLY A 914 -9.76 -25.71 34.65
C GLY A 914 -8.47 -25.16 34.03
N LEU A 915 -7.65 -26.04 33.47
CA LEU A 915 -6.52 -25.76 32.59
C LEU A 915 -6.69 -26.62 31.32
N VAL A 916 -6.02 -26.28 30.23
CA VAL A 916 -6.12 -27.02 28.96
C VAL A 916 -4.89 -27.89 28.76
N ASP A 917 -5.12 -29.17 28.46
CA ASP A 917 -4.10 -30.17 28.11
C ASP A 917 -4.31 -30.60 26.64
N ALA A 918 -3.35 -31.30 26.06
CA ALA A 918 -3.41 -31.76 24.67
C ALA A 918 -2.99 -33.23 24.55
N VAL A 919 -3.66 -33.98 23.67
CA VAL A 919 -3.39 -35.42 23.46
C VAL A 919 -3.16 -35.69 21.99
N VAL A 920 -1.97 -36.19 21.63
CA VAL A 920 -1.66 -36.63 20.25
C VAL A 920 -2.65 -37.72 19.82
N THR A 921 -3.35 -37.45 18.71
CA THR A 921 -4.36 -38.35 18.10
C THR A 921 -3.81 -39.08 16.88
N ARG A 922 -3.01 -38.39 16.06
CA ARG A 922 -2.25 -38.99 14.94
C ARG A 922 -0.97 -38.21 14.66
N ILE A 923 0.00 -38.87 14.04
CA ILE A 923 1.20 -38.29 13.46
C ILE A 923 1.36 -38.89 12.07
N PHE A 924 1.56 -38.06 11.06
CA PHE A 924 1.78 -38.47 9.67
C PHE A 924 2.90 -37.65 9.04
N THR A 925 3.30 -37.99 7.81
CA THR A 925 4.42 -37.36 7.11
C THR A 925 3.95 -36.69 5.82
N VAL A 926 4.49 -35.50 5.54
CA VAL A 926 4.38 -34.85 4.23
C VAL A 926 5.31 -35.54 3.23
N PRO A 927 4.87 -35.86 2.00
CA PRO A 927 5.74 -36.50 1.01
C PRO A 927 6.91 -35.60 0.63
N ILE A 928 8.11 -36.17 0.46
CA ILE A 928 9.30 -35.48 -0.05
C ILE A 928 9.49 -35.86 -1.52
N PRO A 929 9.39 -34.91 -2.47
CA PRO A 929 9.73 -35.14 -3.87
C PRO A 929 11.21 -35.56 -4.04
N ASP A 930 11.48 -36.54 -4.90
CA ASP A 930 12.81 -36.89 -5.45
C ASP A 930 14.02 -37.21 -4.54
N ALA A 931 13.81 -37.70 -3.31
CA ALA A 931 14.87 -38.24 -2.43
C ALA A 931 15.99 -37.24 -2.08
N GLU A 932 15.61 -35.97 -1.97
CA GLU A 932 16.32 -34.85 -1.33
C GLU A 932 16.60 -35.14 0.17
N ASP A 933 17.44 -34.32 0.82
CA ASP A 933 17.72 -34.45 2.27
C ASP A 933 16.49 -34.06 3.11
N LEU A 934 16.41 -34.57 4.34
CA LEU A 934 15.27 -34.37 5.24
C LEU A 934 15.12 -32.90 5.68
N GLU A 935 16.22 -32.17 5.79
CA GLU A 935 16.26 -30.74 6.16
C GLU A 935 15.52 -29.88 5.12
N ALA A 936 15.70 -30.15 3.83
CA ALA A 936 14.97 -29.46 2.76
C ALA A 936 13.45 -29.73 2.77
N ALA A 937 12.98 -30.70 3.56
CA ALA A 937 11.58 -31.09 3.65
C ALA A 937 10.79 -30.35 4.74
N GLN A 938 11.39 -29.30 5.30
CA GLN A 938 10.84 -28.41 6.31
C GLN A 938 9.42 -27.93 6.00
N VAL A 939 8.62 -27.77 7.06
CA VAL A 939 7.21 -27.37 7.00
C VAL A 939 6.92 -26.34 8.08
N GLU A 940 6.41 -25.19 7.68
CA GLU A 940 6.01 -24.10 8.58
C GLU A 940 4.54 -23.72 8.36
N GLY A 941 4.27 -23.00 7.27
CA GLY A 941 2.97 -22.46 6.93
C GLY A 941 1.86 -23.52 6.94
N MET A 942 0.86 -23.35 7.81
CA MET A 942 -0.27 -24.25 7.88
C MET A 942 -1.57 -23.50 8.13
N VAL A 943 -2.63 -23.93 7.45
CA VAL A 943 -3.99 -23.44 7.72
C VAL A 943 -5.00 -24.56 7.56
N VAL A 944 -6.01 -24.57 8.42
CA VAL A 944 -7.11 -25.54 8.34
C VAL A 944 -8.39 -24.84 7.90
N ASP A 945 -8.97 -25.34 6.82
CA ASP A 945 -10.30 -24.95 6.37
C ASP A 945 -11.37 -25.52 7.32
N ARG A 946 -11.98 -24.61 8.10
CA ARG A 946 -12.93 -24.94 9.16
C ARG A 946 -14.30 -25.38 8.63
N GLU A 947 -14.62 -25.15 7.35
CA GLU A 947 -15.91 -25.56 6.76
C GLU A 947 -15.78 -26.71 5.77
N LEU A 948 -14.68 -26.81 5.02
CA LEU A 948 -14.42 -27.89 4.07
C LEU A 948 -13.71 -29.09 4.73
N GLY A 949 -12.99 -28.86 5.84
CA GLY A 949 -12.29 -29.90 6.60
C GLY A 949 -10.97 -30.35 5.96
N TYR A 950 -10.22 -29.42 5.38
CA TYR A 950 -8.90 -29.66 4.79
C TYR A 950 -7.81 -28.92 5.57
N LEU A 951 -6.67 -29.57 5.76
CA LEU A 951 -5.42 -28.95 6.21
C LEU A 951 -4.59 -28.65 4.96
N TYR A 952 -4.14 -27.41 4.82
CA TYR A 952 -3.12 -27.01 3.85
C TYR A 952 -1.79 -26.83 4.57
N VAL A 953 -0.72 -27.28 3.93
CA VAL A 953 0.64 -27.35 4.50
C VAL A 953 1.63 -26.84 3.47
N GLY A 954 2.29 -25.73 3.76
CA GLY A 954 3.44 -25.19 3.05
C GLY A 954 4.67 -26.01 3.40
N GLN A 955 5.28 -26.61 2.39
CA GLN A 955 6.58 -27.25 2.51
C GLN A 955 7.57 -26.34 1.78
N GLU A 956 8.40 -25.65 2.55
CA GLU A 956 9.12 -24.42 2.16
C GLU A 956 9.75 -24.50 0.75
N ASN A 957 10.55 -25.55 0.53
CA ASN A 957 11.31 -25.74 -0.69
C ASN A 957 10.58 -26.54 -1.80
N PHE A 958 9.34 -26.99 -1.56
CA PHE A 958 8.63 -27.91 -2.45
C PHE A 958 7.27 -27.42 -2.94
N GLY A 959 6.47 -26.77 -2.09
CA GLY A 959 5.14 -26.28 -2.44
C GLY A 959 4.06 -26.58 -1.40
N ILE A 960 2.80 -26.49 -1.83
CA ILE A 960 1.64 -26.59 -0.93
C ILE A 960 0.97 -27.95 -1.05
N TRP A 961 0.74 -28.61 0.08
CA TRP A 961 0.04 -29.89 0.19
C TRP A 961 -1.34 -29.74 0.84
N LYS A 962 -2.30 -30.55 0.40
CA LYS A 962 -3.68 -30.61 0.91
C LYS A 962 -3.97 -31.98 1.52
N PHE A 963 -4.39 -32.00 2.79
CA PHE A 963 -4.75 -33.19 3.57
C PHE A 963 -6.17 -33.08 4.14
N ALA A 964 -6.78 -34.21 4.50
CA ALA A 964 -8.04 -34.19 5.25
C ALA A 964 -7.78 -33.90 6.74
N ALA A 965 -8.54 -32.97 7.34
CA ALA A 965 -8.30 -32.48 8.70
C ALA A 965 -8.89 -33.37 9.82
N GLU A 966 -9.94 -34.15 9.54
CA GLU A 966 -10.55 -35.02 10.56
C GLU A 966 -9.59 -36.12 11.05
N PRO A 967 -9.53 -36.43 12.36
CA PRO A 967 -8.48 -37.26 12.97
C PRO A 967 -8.49 -38.73 12.56
N ASN A 968 -9.60 -39.21 11.98
CA ASN A 968 -9.71 -40.59 11.48
C ASN A 968 -9.65 -40.67 9.94
N SER A 969 -9.25 -39.59 9.28
CA SER A 969 -9.12 -39.53 7.82
C SER A 969 -7.85 -40.21 7.32
N GLU A 970 -7.82 -40.48 6.01
CA GLU A 970 -6.62 -40.91 5.32
C GLU A 970 -5.51 -39.85 5.40
N GLU A 971 -4.27 -40.30 5.48
CA GLU A 971 -3.06 -39.47 5.64
C GLU A 971 -2.38 -39.18 4.29
N THR A 972 -3.13 -39.27 3.18
CA THR A 972 -2.59 -39.04 1.82
C THR A 972 -2.75 -37.59 1.43
N GLY A 973 -1.63 -36.91 1.18
CA GLY A 973 -1.60 -35.53 0.69
C GLY A 973 -1.75 -35.43 -0.82
N VAL A 974 -2.36 -34.33 -1.27
CA VAL A 974 -2.44 -33.93 -2.69
C VAL A 974 -1.70 -32.62 -2.86
N ILE A 975 -0.82 -32.52 -3.85
CA ILE A 975 -0.12 -31.27 -4.16
C ILE A 975 -1.11 -30.26 -4.76
N VAL A 976 -1.06 -29.02 -4.29
CA VAL A 976 -1.83 -27.87 -4.78
C VAL A 976 -1.00 -27.11 -5.82
N ASP A 977 0.20 -26.69 -5.44
CA ASP A 977 1.20 -26.09 -6.33
C ASP A 977 2.63 -26.45 -5.87
N THR A 978 3.63 -26.20 -6.72
CA THR A 978 5.04 -26.56 -6.49
C THR A 978 5.99 -25.38 -6.66
N VAL A 979 7.12 -25.37 -5.98
CA VAL A 979 8.18 -24.36 -6.18
C VAL A 979 8.89 -24.51 -7.52
N GLU A 980 9.28 -25.74 -7.90
CA GLU A 980 10.10 -25.98 -9.10
C GLU A 980 9.39 -25.61 -10.41
N ASN A 981 8.10 -25.92 -10.53
CA ASN A 981 7.33 -25.79 -11.78
C ASN A 981 6.05 -24.96 -11.64
N GLY A 982 5.79 -24.41 -10.45
CA GLY A 982 4.63 -23.59 -10.16
C GLY A 982 4.99 -22.11 -10.05
N VAL A 983 4.12 -21.36 -9.40
CA VAL A 983 4.29 -19.89 -9.27
C VAL A 983 5.07 -19.48 -8.03
N LEU A 984 5.16 -20.37 -7.04
CA LEU A 984 5.82 -20.10 -5.76
C LEU A 984 7.33 -20.00 -5.92
N LYS A 985 7.95 -19.20 -5.07
CA LYS A 985 9.40 -19.14 -4.85
C LYS A 985 9.65 -19.50 -3.39
N PRO A 986 10.69 -20.30 -3.11
CA PRO A 986 10.96 -20.75 -1.75
C PRO A 986 11.45 -19.55 -0.93
N ASP A 987 11.07 -19.41 0.34
CA ASP A 987 10.29 -20.40 1.09
C ASP A 987 8.76 -20.16 1.03
N VAL A 988 7.99 -21.26 1.11
CA VAL A 988 6.53 -21.25 1.15
C VAL A 988 6.07 -21.16 2.61
N GLU A 989 5.79 -19.94 3.03
CA GLU A 989 5.51 -19.60 4.43
C GLU A 989 4.00 -19.49 4.73
N GLY A 990 3.59 -18.42 5.42
CA GLY A 990 2.25 -18.19 5.95
C GLY A 990 1.14 -18.54 4.97
N LEU A 991 0.27 -19.46 5.40
CA LEU A 991 -0.93 -19.84 4.68
C LEU A 991 -2.15 -19.29 5.42
N THR A 992 -3.08 -18.68 4.70
CA THR A 992 -4.35 -18.24 5.30
C THR A 992 -5.53 -18.38 4.35
N ILE A 993 -6.76 -18.34 4.87
CA ILE A 993 -7.99 -18.59 4.10
C ILE A 993 -8.97 -17.43 4.24
N TYR A 994 -9.30 -16.82 3.10
CA TYR A 994 -10.48 -15.98 2.96
C TYR A 994 -11.73 -16.86 2.78
N TYR A 995 -12.77 -16.65 3.59
CA TYR A 995 -13.99 -17.48 3.57
C TYR A 995 -15.16 -16.78 2.87
N GLY A 996 -15.49 -17.21 1.66
CA GLY A 996 -16.70 -16.79 0.95
C GLY A 996 -17.93 -17.66 1.24
N THR A 997 -19.09 -17.21 0.79
CA THR A 997 -20.36 -17.93 0.97
C THR A 997 -20.40 -19.27 0.22
N ASP A 998 -21.19 -20.22 0.73
CA ASP A 998 -21.40 -21.55 0.12
C ASP A 998 -20.09 -22.34 -0.14
N GLY A 999 -19.07 -22.12 0.70
CA GLY A 999 -17.77 -22.77 0.62
C GLY A 999 -16.83 -22.20 -0.44
N LYS A 1000 -17.17 -21.06 -1.07
CA LYS A 1000 -16.23 -20.29 -1.88
C LYS A 1000 -15.16 -19.65 -1.00
N GLY A 1001 -14.18 -19.03 -1.62
CA GLY A 1001 -13.16 -18.24 -0.94
C GLY A 1001 -11.82 -18.40 -1.61
N TYR A 1002 -10.77 -18.07 -0.87
CA TYR A 1002 -9.41 -18.08 -1.39
C TYR A 1002 -8.44 -18.64 -0.36
N LEU A 1003 -7.46 -19.42 -0.83
CA LEU A 1003 -6.27 -19.78 -0.08
C LEU A 1003 -5.16 -18.81 -0.52
N LEU A 1004 -4.56 -18.11 0.44
CA LEU A 1004 -3.43 -17.23 0.22
C LEU A 1004 -2.17 -17.90 0.78
N ALA A 1005 -1.04 -17.72 0.11
CA ALA A 1005 0.25 -18.26 0.52
C ALA A 1005 1.33 -17.18 0.35
N SER A 1006 2.12 -16.94 1.40
CA SER A 1006 3.36 -16.20 1.28
C SER A 1006 4.34 -16.99 0.40
N SER A 1007 4.89 -16.32 -0.59
CA SER A 1007 5.96 -16.77 -1.49
C SER A 1007 7.16 -15.88 -1.16
N GLN A 1008 7.90 -16.28 -0.12
CA GLN A 1008 8.86 -15.42 0.56
C GLN A 1008 9.99 -15.00 -0.38
N GLY A 1009 10.58 -15.94 -1.13
CA GLY A 1009 11.70 -15.66 -2.03
C GLY A 1009 11.38 -14.83 -3.28
N ASP A 1010 10.14 -14.35 -3.46
CA ASP A 1010 9.89 -13.23 -4.38
C ASP A 1010 9.04 -12.11 -3.76
N ASN A 1011 8.90 -12.11 -2.43
CA ASN A 1011 8.17 -11.13 -1.65
C ASN A 1011 6.74 -10.93 -2.16
N THR A 1012 6.03 -12.02 -2.50
CA THR A 1012 4.64 -11.96 -2.99
C THR A 1012 3.70 -12.91 -2.25
N PHE A 1013 2.41 -12.69 -2.41
CA PHE A 1013 1.34 -13.57 -1.95
C PHE A 1013 0.62 -14.19 -3.14
N ALA A 1014 0.67 -15.52 -3.26
CA ALA A 1014 -0.06 -16.28 -4.27
C ALA A 1014 -1.50 -16.54 -3.82
N VAL A 1015 -2.47 -16.31 -4.72
CA VAL A 1015 -3.91 -16.49 -4.46
C VAL A 1015 -4.44 -17.69 -5.24
N TYR A 1016 -5.08 -18.61 -4.54
CA TYR A 1016 -5.73 -19.79 -5.10
C TYR A 1016 -7.21 -19.78 -4.77
N ASP A 1017 -8.05 -20.35 -5.64
CA ASP A 1017 -9.43 -20.70 -5.30
C ASP A 1017 -9.43 -21.63 -4.07
N ARG A 1018 -10.35 -21.43 -3.13
CA ARG A 1018 -10.51 -22.33 -1.98
C ARG A 1018 -11.12 -23.68 -2.38
N GLN A 1019 -11.94 -23.70 -3.43
CA GLN A 1019 -12.68 -24.89 -3.87
C GLN A 1019 -11.89 -25.79 -4.84
N GLY A 1020 -12.35 -27.03 -4.92
CA GLY A 1020 -11.88 -28.03 -5.89
C GLY A 1020 -10.40 -28.34 -5.74
N ASN A 1021 -9.65 -28.12 -6.83
CA ASN A 1021 -8.22 -28.39 -6.91
C ASN A 1021 -7.36 -27.16 -6.59
N ASN A 1022 -7.95 -26.10 -6.02
CA ASN A 1022 -7.25 -24.87 -5.64
C ASN A 1022 -6.51 -24.22 -6.82
N ALA A 1023 -7.26 -23.81 -7.85
CA ALA A 1023 -6.67 -23.21 -9.04
C ALA A 1023 -6.02 -21.85 -8.71
N TYR A 1024 -4.79 -21.62 -9.19
CA TYR A 1024 -4.11 -20.33 -9.08
C TYR A 1024 -4.87 -19.23 -9.84
N LEU A 1025 -4.98 -18.06 -9.21
CA LEU A 1025 -5.73 -16.89 -9.71
C LEU A 1025 -4.83 -15.69 -10.04
N GLY A 1026 -3.69 -15.57 -9.36
CA GLY A 1026 -2.74 -14.48 -9.50
C GLY A 1026 -1.92 -14.30 -8.21
N SER A 1027 -0.96 -13.38 -8.24
CA SER A 1027 -0.18 -13.01 -7.06
C SER A 1027 -0.23 -11.50 -6.86
N PHE A 1028 -0.02 -11.05 -5.64
CA PHE A 1028 0.12 -9.63 -5.30
C PHE A 1028 1.29 -9.41 -4.34
N ALA A 1029 1.86 -8.21 -4.32
CA ALA A 1029 2.78 -7.77 -3.26
C ALA A 1029 2.03 -6.91 -2.24
N VAL A 1030 2.61 -6.64 -1.07
CA VAL A 1030 2.13 -5.55 -0.20
C VAL A 1030 3.10 -4.38 -0.36
N GLY A 1031 2.57 -3.27 -0.86
CA GLY A 1031 3.32 -2.08 -1.26
C GLY A 1031 3.61 -1.14 -0.10
N GLU A 1032 4.06 0.06 -0.45
CA GLU A 1032 4.43 1.12 0.49
C GLU A 1032 3.48 2.33 0.38
N THR A 1033 3.53 3.16 1.41
CA THR A 1033 2.99 4.52 1.44
C THR A 1033 4.12 5.46 1.89
N ASN A 1034 3.87 6.76 1.96
CA ASN A 1034 4.87 7.72 2.45
C ASN A 1034 5.41 7.42 3.87
N ASN A 1035 4.65 6.68 4.69
CA ASN A 1035 4.99 6.43 6.11
C ASN A 1035 5.08 4.96 6.51
N ILE A 1036 4.71 4.04 5.62
CA ILE A 1036 4.74 2.59 5.86
C ILE A 1036 5.43 1.98 4.65
N ASP A 1037 6.50 1.25 4.86
CA ASP A 1037 7.26 0.54 3.85
C ASP A 1037 6.54 -0.70 3.32
N SER A 1038 7.09 -1.27 2.24
CA SER A 1038 6.59 -2.49 1.63
C SER A 1038 6.97 -3.73 2.42
N VAL A 1039 6.18 -4.78 2.29
CA VAL A 1039 6.45 -6.05 2.97
C VAL A 1039 7.47 -6.86 2.19
N GLU A 1040 8.51 -7.30 2.89
CA GLU A 1040 9.52 -8.22 2.39
C GLU A 1040 9.74 -9.36 3.39
N GLU A 1041 10.20 -10.51 2.88
CA GLU A 1041 10.55 -11.70 3.66
C GLU A 1041 9.43 -12.24 4.56
N SER A 1042 8.17 -12.01 4.16
CA SER A 1042 7.00 -12.33 4.98
C SER A 1042 6.93 -13.80 5.39
N ASP A 1043 7.06 -14.06 6.68
CA ASP A 1043 6.80 -15.36 7.32
C ASP A 1043 5.28 -15.57 7.44
N GLY A 1044 4.67 -15.09 8.53
CA GLY A 1044 3.27 -15.36 8.86
C GLY A 1044 2.28 -14.35 8.29
N ALA A 1045 1.07 -14.84 7.98
CA ALA A 1045 -0.05 -14.02 7.53
C ALA A 1045 -1.39 -14.58 8.01
N ASP A 1046 -2.32 -13.70 8.35
CA ASP A 1046 -3.69 -14.08 8.68
C ASP A 1046 -4.72 -13.12 8.07
N ILE A 1047 -5.89 -13.65 7.71
CA ILE A 1047 -6.95 -12.89 7.04
C ILE A 1047 -8.30 -13.16 7.68
N ILE A 1048 -9.08 -12.10 7.88
CA ILE A 1048 -10.47 -12.22 8.31
C ILE A 1048 -11.36 -11.26 7.52
N ASN A 1049 -12.38 -11.80 6.84
CA ASN A 1049 -13.35 -11.02 6.06
C ASN A 1049 -14.63 -10.70 6.85
N VAL A 1050 -14.46 -10.44 8.15
CA VAL A 1050 -15.51 -9.97 9.06
C VAL A 1050 -15.24 -8.49 9.35
N PRO A 1051 -16.24 -7.59 9.25
CA PRO A 1051 -16.04 -6.17 9.55
C PRO A 1051 -15.49 -5.91 10.95
N LEU A 1052 -14.35 -5.21 11.05
CA LEU A 1052 -13.68 -4.88 12.31
C LEU A 1052 -13.73 -3.37 12.59
N GLY A 1053 -14.90 -2.89 13.01
CA GLY A 1053 -15.09 -1.45 13.27
C GLY A 1053 -15.20 -0.60 12.01
N GLU A 1054 -14.89 0.70 12.13
CA GLU A 1054 -14.88 1.65 11.01
C GLU A 1054 -13.54 1.67 10.27
N GLU A 1055 -12.47 1.17 10.89
CA GLU A 1055 -11.11 1.14 10.32
C GLU A 1055 -10.93 0.06 9.26
N PHE A 1056 -11.56 -1.11 9.48
CA PHE A 1056 -11.50 -2.25 8.55
C PHE A 1056 -12.92 -2.76 8.25
N PRO A 1057 -13.73 -1.98 7.52
CA PRO A 1057 -15.15 -2.26 7.30
C PRO A 1057 -15.39 -3.54 6.48
N ALA A 1058 -14.40 -3.96 5.69
CA ALA A 1058 -14.44 -5.17 4.86
C ALA A 1058 -13.73 -6.37 5.48
N GLY A 1059 -13.02 -6.15 6.59
CA GLY A 1059 -12.11 -7.10 7.22
C GLY A 1059 -10.66 -6.69 7.05
N LEU A 1060 -9.75 -7.55 7.51
CA LEU A 1060 -8.34 -7.25 7.65
C LEU A 1060 -7.47 -8.41 7.17
N LEU A 1061 -6.40 -8.09 6.45
CA LEU A 1061 -5.24 -8.95 6.23
C LEU A 1061 -4.08 -8.41 7.08
N VAL A 1062 -3.46 -9.26 7.89
CA VAL A 1062 -2.22 -8.95 8.61
C VAL A 1062 -1.11 -9.81 8.04
N VAL A 1063 0.02 -9.21 7.73
CA VAL A 1063 1.21 -9.88 7.21
C VAL A 1063 2.42 -9.45 8.01
N GLN A 1064 3.32 -10.38 8.30
CA GLN A 1064 4.63 -10.06 8.87
C GLN A 1064 5.52 -9.43 7.79
N ASP A 1065 6.39 -8.52 8.23
CA ASP A 1065 7.42 -7.89 7.41
C ASP A 1065 8.77 -8.10 8.08
N GLY A 1066 9.64 -8.87 7.42
CA GLY A 1066 10.95 -9.28 7.93
C GLY A 1066 12.04 -8.23 7.74
N SER A 1067 11.84 -7.27 6.83
CA SER A 1067 12.83 -6.23 6.50
C SER A 1067 12.26 -4.82 6.66
N ASN A 1068 11.65 -4.57 7.82
CA ASN A 1068 10.97 -3.33 8.13
C ASN A 1068 11.92 -2.11 8.22
N GLU A 1069 11.48 -0.97 7.72
CA GLU A 1069 12.14 0.33 7.82
C GLU A 1069 11.75 1.10 9.12
N PRO A 1070 12.60 1.99 9.65
CA PRO A 1070 13.99 2.23 9.25
C PRO A 1070 14.85 1.00 9.50
N ALA A 1071 15.65 0.59 8.52
CA ALA A 1071 16.45 -0.62 8.59
C ALA A 1071 17.42 -0.59 9.77
N VAL A 1072 17.57 -1.73 10.44
CA VAL A 1072 18.59 -1.96 11.47
C VAL A 1072 19.60 -2.95 10.92
N VAL A 1073 20.45 -2.45 10.03
CA VAL A 1073 21.47 -3.27 9.37
C VAL A 1073 22.66 -3.48 10.30
N LEU A 1074 22.90 -4.74 10.67
CA LEU A 1074 23.97 -5.13 11.58
C LEU A 1074 24.75 -6.31 11.03
N GLN A 1075 25.96 -6.50 11.57
CA GLN A 1075 26.71 -7.73 11.35
C GLN A 1075 26.42 -8.70 12.49
N ASP A 1076 25.87 -9.87 12.20
CA ASP A 1076 25.59 -10.91 13.18
C ASP A 1076 26.91 -11.34 13.87
N PRO A 1077 26.96 -11.37 15.21
CA PRO A 1077 28.16 -11.77 15.94
C PRO A 1077 28.49 -13.28 15.90
N GLU A 1078 27.56 -14.14 15.47
CA GLU A 1078 27.70 -15.61 15.43
C GLU A 1078 28.33 -16.12 14.13
N ASP A 1079 27.81 -15.72 12.97
CA ASP A 1079 28.30 -16.10 11.63
C ASP A 1079 29.02 -14.96 10.90
N GLY A 1080 28.70 -13.70 11.21
CA GLY A 1080 29.30 -12.53 10.57
C GLY A 1080 28.49 -11.97 9.40
N GLU A 1081 27.26 -12.43 9.21
CA GLU A 1081 26.35 -12.01 8.14
C GLU A 1081 25.83 -10.58 8.33
N ILE A 1082 25.66 -9.84 7.24
CA ILE A 1082 25.13 -8.47 7.24
C ILE A 1082 23.69 -8.51 6.71
N GLY A 1083 22.72 -8.26 7.57
CA GLY A 1083 21.28 -8.27 7.25
C GLY A 1083 20.52 -7.15 7.95
N ASN A 1084 19.29 -6.89 7.48
CA ASN A 1084 18.33 -6.07 8.22
C ASN A 1084 17.65 -6.94 9.28
N TYR A 1085 17.60 -6.45 10.51
CA TYR A 1085 17.09 -7.21 11.66
C TYR A 1085 15.87 -6.58 12.29
N ASN A 1086 15.22 -5.66 11.58
CA ASN A 1086 14.03 -4.98 12.04
C ASN A 1086 12.81 -5.61 11.38
N ALA A 1087 11.86 -6.09 12.17
CA ALA A 1087 10.65 -6.74 11.66
C ALA A 1087 9.41 -6.18 12.36
N ASN A 1088 8.26 -6.23 11.70
CA ASN A 1088 6.96 -5.89 12.30
C ASN A 1088 5.79 -6.57 11.56
N PHE A 1089 4.57 -6.04 11.71
CA PHE A 1089 3.39 -6.50 10.98
C PHE A 1089 2.72 -5.33 10.27
N LYS A 1090 2.28 -5.56 9.03
CA LYS A 1090 1.49 -4.61 8.24
C LYS A 1090 0.03 -5.04 8.15
N TYR A 1091 -0.87 -4.07 8.23
CA TYR A 1091 -2.32 -4.25 8.19
C TYR A 1091 -2.84 -3.69 6.88
N VAL A 1092 -3.57 -4.52 6.14
CA VAL A 1092 -4.13 -4.21 4.82
C VAL A 1092 -5.65 -4.34 4.90
N ASP A 1093 -6.37 -3.27 4.56
CA ASP A 1093 -7.82 -3.32 4.39
C ASP A 1093 -8.18 -4.23 3.21
N LEU A 1094 -9.16 -5.10 3.40
CA LEU A 1094 -9.63 -5.99 2.33
C LEU A 1094 -10.36 -5.25 1.21
N GLU A 1095 -10.91 -4.05 1.46
CA GLU A 1095 -11.39 -3.19 0.39
C GLU A 1095 -10.24 -2.78 -0.55
N ASP A 1096 -9.12 -2.33 0.01
CA ASP A 1096 -7.93 -1.95 -0.77
C ASP A 1096 -7.30 -3.15 -1.49
N LEU A 1097 -7.16 -4.30 -0.81
CA LEU A 1097 -6.67 -5.54 -1.44
C LEU A 1097 -7.51 -5.93 -2.66
N VAL A 1098 -8.84 -5.81 -2.56
CA VAL A 1098 -9.74 -6.16 -3.66
C VAL A 1098 -9.65 -5.15 -4.79
N ASP A 1099 -9.66 -3.86 -4.48
CA ASP A 1099 -9.65 -2.78 -5.47
C ASP A 1099 -8.31 -2.69 -6.21
N SER A 1100 -7.19 -2.92 -5.54
CA SER A 1100 -5.86 -2.82 -6.14
C SER A 1100 -5.45 -4.07 -6.93
N THR A 1101 -5.86 -5.26 -6.48
CA THR A 1101 -5.42 -6.53 -7.10
C THR A 1101 -6.45 -7.12 -8.05
N ASN A 1102 -7.74 -6.93 -7.78
CA ASN A 1102 -8.86 -7.58 -8.46
C ASN A 1102 -8.72 -9.13 -8.53
N LEU A 1103 -8.05 -9.73 -7.54
CA LEU A 1103 -7.87 -11.19 -7.40
C LEU A 1103 -8.95 -11.86 -6.55
N ILE A 1104 -9.56 -11.10 -5.64
CA ILE A 1104 -10.52 -11.55 -4.63
C ILE A 1104 -11.87 -10.86 -4.87
N GLU A 1105 -12.98 -11.59 -4.71
CA GLU A 1105 -14.33 -11.03 -4.71
C GLU A 1105 -14.76 -10.78 -3.25
N LEU A 1106 -15.04 -9.53 -2.90
CA LEU A 1106 -15.42 -9.15 -1.54
C LEU A 1106 -16.83 -9.65 -1.18
N GLU A 1107 -16.90 -10.55 -0.20
CA GLU A 1107 -18.12 -11.02 0.44
C GLU A 1107 -18.03 -10.79 1.97
N PRO A 1108 -18.27 -9.55 2.45
CA PRO A 1108 -18.25 -9.26 3.88
C PRO A 1108 -19.42 -10.02 4.55
N ASP A 1109 -19.19 -10.56 5.74
CA ASP A 1109 -20.12 -11.44 6.48
C ASP A 1109 -20.32 -12.86 5.89
N GLY A 1110 -19.47 -13.27 4.94
CA GLY A 1110 -19.49 -14.64 4.38
C GLY A 1110 -19.17 -15.73 5.41
N PHE A 1111 -18.55 -15.37 6.52
CA PHE A 1111 -17.99 -16.28 7.52
C PHE A 1111 -18.26 -15.81 8.95
N ASP A 1112 -18.53 -16.77 9.85
CA ASP A 1112 -18.57 -16.56 11.30
C ASP A 1112 -17.51 -17.45 11.95
N PRO A 1113 -16.37 -16.90 12.40
CA PRO A 1113 -15.27 -17.69 12.98
C PRO A 1113 -15.67 -18.46 14.25
N ARG A 1114 -16.77 -18.06 14.91
CA ARG A 1114 -17.29 -18.71 16.11
C ARG A 1114 -18.24 -19.85 15.83
N ASN A 1115 -18.82 -19.88 14.64
CA ASN A 1115 -19.80 -20.89 14.24
C ASN A 1115 -19.64 -21.21 12.75
N PRO A 1116 -18.48 -21.76 12.33
CA PRO A 1116 -18.24 -22.13 10.95
C PRO A 1116 -19.31 -23.13 10.50
N SER A 1117 -19.95 -22.86 9.35
CA SER A 1117 -20.98 -23.74 8.83
C SER A 1117 -20.29 -24.87 8.08
N TYR A 1118 -20.48 -26.13 8.49
CA TYR A 1118 -19.86 -27.23 7.76
C TYR A 1118 -20.38 -27.31 6.31
N GLN A 1119 -19.49 -27.16 5.32
CA GLN A 1119 -19.80 -27.14 3.89
C GLN A 1119 -18.98 -28.17 3.10
N PRO A 1120 -18.95 -29.46 3.46
CA PRO A 1120 -18.05 -30.41 2.81
C PRO A 1120 -18.31 -30.48 1.29
N GLU A 1121 -17.25 -30.67 0.52
CA GLU A 1121 -17.40 -30.88 -0.92
C GLU A 1121 -18.16 -32.17 -1.22
N THR A 1122 -18.84 -32.20 -2.38
CA THR A 1122 -19.54 -33.41 -2.80
C THR A 1122 -18.53 -34.45 -3.28
N LYS A 1123 -18.17 -35.41 -2.44
CA LYS A 1123 -17.25 -36.50 -2.82
C LYS A 1123 -17.93 -37.45 -3.81
N LEU A 1124 -17.39 -37.58 -5.02
CA LEU A 1124 -17.83 -38.62 -5.95
C LEU A 1124 -17.12 -39.94 -5.65
N LEU A 1125 -17.90 -41.00 -5.44
CA LEU A 1125 -17.42 -42.37 -5.26
C LEU A 1125 -17.99 -43.25 -6.37
N PHE A 1126 -17.12 -44.03 -7.02
CA PHE A 1126 -17.48 -45.01 -8.03
C PHE A 1126 -17.00 -46.39 -7.60
N GLY A 1127 -17.91 -47.35 -7.51
CA GLY A 1127 -17.54 -48.76 -7.50
C GLY A 1127 -17.28 -49.29 -8.90
N THR A 1128 -17.08 -50.59 -8.99
CA THR A 1128 -16.62 -51.30 -10.16
C THR A 1128 -17.76 -52.15 -10.77
N VAL A 1129 -17.38 -53.26 -11.40
CA VAL A 1129 -18.32 -54.27 -11.92
C VAL A 1129 -18.22 -55.58 -11.13
N GLU A 1130 -17.47 -55.58 -10.03
CA GLU A 1130 -17.31 -56.67 -9.08
C GLU A 1130 -18.02 -56.32 -7.76
N ASP A 1131 -18.07 -57.25 -6.80
CA ASP A 1131 -18.64 -56.97 -5.48
C ASP A 1131 -17.68 -56.04 -4.70
N ASP A 1132 -18.13 -54.83 -4.37
CA ASP A 1132 -17.34 -53.77 -3.71
C ASP A 1132 -17.80 -53.50 -2.27
N GLU A 1133 -16.89 -52.98 -1.44
CA GLU A 1133 -17.20 -52.46 -0.10
C GLU A 1133 -16.88 -50.96 -0.09
N VAL A 1134 -17.93 -50.14 -0.03
CA VAL A 1134 -17.86 -48.68 -0.18
C VAL A 1134 -18.18 -48.01 1.15
N PHE A 1135 -17.17 -47.42 1.77
CA PHE A 1135 -17.33 -46.60 2.98
C PHE A 1135 -17.66 -45.17 2.59
N VAL A 1136 -18.79 -44.69 3.10
CA VAL A 1136 -19.36 -43.38 2.77
C VAL A 1136 -19.33 -42.52 4.01
N THR A 1137 -18.79 -41.31 3.87
CA THR A 1137 -18.78 -40.33 4.95
C THR A 1137 -19.98 -39.40 4.80
N GLN A 1138 -19.80 -38.19 4.29
CA GLN A 1138 -20.82 -37.15 4.24
C GLN A 1138 -20.90 -36.49 2.87
N LYS A 1139 -22.10 -36.01 2.50
CA LYS A 1139 -22.40 -35.26 1.27
C LYS A 1139 -21.83 -35.94 0.01
N SER A 1140 -21.67 -37.26 0.04
CA SER A 1140 -21.07 -38.04 -1.04
C SER A 1140 -22.12 -38.38 -2.11
N LEU A 1141 -21.68 -38.39 -3.36
CA LEU A 1141 -22.43 -38.92 -4.50
C LEU A 1141 -21.82 -40.26 -4.91
N VAL A 1142 -22.51 -41.35 -4.58
CA VAL A 1142 -21.99 -42.71 -4.69
C VAL A 1142 -22.68 -43.45 -5.83
N PHE A 1143 -21.90 -44.06 -6.71
CA PHE A 1143 -22.37 -44.99 -7.73
C PHE A 1143 -21.68 -46.35 -7.50
N ALA A 1144 -22.32 -47.29 -6.80
CA ALA A 1144 -21.71 -48.57 -6.45
C ALA A 1144 -21.48 -49.45 -7.70
N GLY A 1145 -22.42 -49.44 -8.65
CA GLY A 1145 -22.17 -49.98 -9.99
C GLY A 1145 -22.85 -51.32 -10.20
N ALA A 1146 -22.10 -52.36 -10.53
CA ALA A 1146 -22.66 -53.70 -10.70
C ALA A 1146 -21.91 -54.70 -9.82
N GLY A 1147 -22.62 -55.58 -9.12
CA GLY A 1147 -22.01 -56.40 -8.05
C GLY A 1147 -22.97 -56.49 -6.88
N ASN A 1148 -22.75 -57.37 -5.92
CA ASN A 1148 -23.52 -57.35 -4.66
C ASN A 1148 -22.71 -56.53 -3.66
N ASP A 1149 -22.94 -55.22 -3.68
CA ASP A 1149 -22.08 -54.27 -3.00
C ASP A 1149 -22.52 -54.06 -1.54
N VAL A 1150 -21.55 -53.75 -0.68
CA VAL A 1150 -21.79 -53.31 0.69
C VAL A 1150 -21.48 -51.81 0.75
N ILE A 1151 -22.51 -51.00 1.00
CA ILE A 1151 -22.38 -49.55 1.13
C ILE A 1151 -22.64 -49.14 2.57
N ASP A 1152 -21.59 -48.72 3.27
CA ASP A 1152 -21.65 -48.35 4.68
C ASP A 1152 -21.51 -46.83 4.86
N ALA A 1153 -22.62 -46.16 5.17
CA ALA A 1153 -22.69 -44.75 5.51
C ALA A 1153 -22.99 -44.52 7.01
N SER A 1154 -22.92 -45.58 7.83
CA SER A 1154 -23.42 -45.55 9.21
C SER A 1154 -22.62 -44.66 10.16
N ALA A 1155 -21.35 -44.41 9.83
CA ALA A 1155 -20.45 -43.50 10.53
C ALA A 1155 -20.50 -42.05 9.97
N GLY A 1156 -21.21 -41.82 8.86
CA GLY A 1156 -21.28 -40.54 8.17
C GLY A 1156 -22.25 -39.55 8.80
N ALA A 1157 -21.98 -38.25 8.65
CA ALA A 1157 -22.88 -37.18 9.12
C ALA A 1157 -23.99 -36.80 8.09
N GLY A 1158 -24.23 -37.65 7.09
CA GLY A 1158 -25.44 -37.65 6.29
C GLY A 1158 -25.39 -36.90 4.95
N ASN A 1159 -26.56 -36.53 4.42
CA ASN A 1159 -26.72 -35.84 3.13
C ASN A 1159 -26.13 -36.58 1.92
N ASN A 1160 -25.90 -37.89 2.02
CA ASN A 1160 -25.35 -38.66 0.92
C ASN A 1160 -26.43 -38.95 -0.14
N ARG A 1161 -26.00 -39.08 -1.39
CA ARG A 1161 -26.82 -39.56 -2.51
C ARG A 1161 -26.20 -40.84 -3.03
N ILE A 1162 -26.84 -41.97 -2.74
CA ILE A 1162 -26.27 -43.29 -2.95
C ILE A 1162 -27.12 -44.04 -3.98
N TYR A 1163 -26.45 -44.52 -5.03
CA TYR A 1163 -27.02 -45.33 -6.11
C TYR A 1163 -26.36 -46.71 -6.09
N GLY A 1164 -27.14 -47.76 -5.79
CA GLY A 1164 -26.68 -49.16 -5.73
C GLY A 1164 -26.32 -49.70 -7.10
N GLY A 1165 -27.24 -49.60 -8.04
CA GLY A 1165 -27.02 -50.00 -9.43
C GLY A 1165 -27.64 -51.36 -9.73
N THR A 1166 -26.84 -52.38 -10.05
CA THR A 1166 -27.37 -53.72 -10.35
C THR A 1166 -26.72 -54.81 -9.51
N GLY A 1167 -27.52 -55.58 -8.78
CA GLY A 1167 -27.04 -56.63 -7.90
C GLY A 1167 -27.97 -56.82 -6.72
N ASN A 1168 -27.50 -57.37 -5.61
CA ASN A 1168 -28.26 -57.35 -4.35
C ASN A 1168 -27.41 -56.64 -3.31
N GLU A 1169 -27.68 -55.36 -3.12
CA GLU A 1169 -26.85 -54.46 -2.32
C GLU A 1169 -27.23 -54.52 -0.84
N GLN A 1170 -26.24 -54.27 0.02
CA GLN A 1170 -26.45 -54.05 1.46
C GLN A 1170 -26.09 -52.61 1.81
N PHE A 1171 -27.08 -51.85 2.23
CA PHE A 1171 -26.92 -50.46 2.66
C PHE A 1171 -26.96 -50.37 4.18
N PHE A 1172 -26.01 -49.64 4.75
CA PHE A 1172 -26.02 -49.24 6.16
C PHE A 1172 -26.09 -47.70 6.23
N PRO A 1173 -27.27 -47.09 6.04
CA PRO A 1173 -27.41 -45.64 6.04
C PRO A 1173 -27.18 -45.03 7.43
N GLY A 1174 -26.69 -43.79 7.45
CA GLY A 1174 -26.57 -42.98 8.66
C GLY A 1174 -27.84 -42.14 8.87
N SER A 1175 -27.72 -40.83 8.72
CA SER A 1175 -28.84 -39.89 8.86
C SER A 1175 -29.01 -39.01 7.62
N ASN A 1176 -30.26 -38.63 7.31
CA ASN A 1176 -30.58 -37.67 6.25
C ASN A 1176 -29.96 -37.99 4.86
N ASP A 1177 -29.81 -39.28 4.54
CA ASP A 1177 -29.31 -39.79 3.26
C ASP A 1177 -30.44 -40.01 2.25
N ARG A 1178 -30.09 -40.06 0.96
CA ARG A 1178 -30.97 -40.45 -0.14
C ARG A 1178 -30.40 -41.68 -0.83
N LEU A 1179 -31.10 -42.80 -0.72
CA LEU A 1179 -30.65 -44.08 -1.23
C LEU A 1179 -31.59 -44.60 -2.31
N LEU A 1180 -31.00 -45.15 -3.37
CA LEU A 1180 -31.67 -45.86 -4.45
C LEU A 1180 -30.98 -47.21 -4.65
N GLY A 1181 -31.67 -48.31 -4.36
CA GLY A 1181 -31.17 -49.67 -4.60
C GLY A 1181 -31.04 -49.99 -6.09
N ASP A 1182 -31.94 -49.43 -6.90
CA ASP A 1182 -32.05 -49.66 -8.34
C ASP A 1182 -32.54 -51.07 -8.70
N ALA A 1183 -31.68 -52.05 -8.99
CA ALA A 1183 -32.13 -53.35 -9.50
C ALA A 1183 -31.50 -54.57 -8.80
N GLY A 1184 -32.31 -55.20 -7.96
CA GLY A 1184 -32.22 -56.56 -7.43
C GLY A 1184 -32.83 -56.64 -6.04
N ASP A 1185 -32.52 -57.69 -5.26
CA ASP A 1185 -33.17 -57.93 -3.96
C ASP A 1185 -32.35 -57.27 -2.84
N ASP A 1186 -32.54 -55.97 -2.62
CA ASP A 1186 -31.65 -55.14 -1.79
C ASP A 1186 -32.01 -55.15 -0.30
N GLN A 1187 -31.03 -54.85 0.55
CA GLN A 1187 -31.18 -54.81 2.00
C GLN A 1187 -30.74 -53.48 2.58
N PHE A 1188 -31.66 -52.76 3.22
CA PHE A 1188 -31.39 -51.48 3.88
C PHE A 1188 -31.42 -51.65 5.40
N TYR A 1189 -30.27 -51.55 6.04
CA TYR A 1189 -30.04 -51.72 7.47
C TYR A 1189 -30.02 -50.36 8.19
N ALA A 1190 -31.16 -49.69 8.26
CA ALA A 1190 -31.30 -48.35 8.83
C ALA A 1190 -31.41 -48.36 10.36
N PHE A 1191 -30.36 -48.88 11.02
CA PHE A 1191 -30.34 -49.15 12.46
C PHE A 1191 -30.03 -47.91 13.31
N THR A 1192 -29.14 -47.04 12.83
CA THR A 1192 -28.67 -45.83 13.51
C THR A 1192 -29.11 -44.59 12.71
N GLY A 1193 -29.13 -43.42 13.35
CA GLY A 1193 -29.57 -42.18 12.69
C GLY A 1193 -31.07 -42.14 12.42
N GLY A 1194 -31.46 -41.63 11.25
CA GLY A 1194 -32.86 -41.37 10.88
C GLY A 1194 -33.03 -40.33 9.77
N ASP A 1195 -34.27 -40.03 9.38
CA ASP A 1195 -34.62 -39.08 8.31
C ASP A 1195 -34.07 -39.41 6.92
N ASN A 1196 -33.70 -40.68 6.67
CA ASN A 1196 -33.27 -41.12 5.35
C ASN A 1196 -34.46 -41.25 4.39
N LEU A 1197 -34.23 -40.99 3.10
CA LEU A 1197 -35.17 -41.25 2.00
C LEU A 1197 -34.69 -42.46 1.20
N ILE A 1198 -35.42 -43.57 1.30
CA ILE A 1198 -34.99 -44.87 0.78
C ILE A 1198 -35.94 -45.32 -0.32
N THR A 1199 -35.38 -45.69 -1.47
CA THR A 1199 -36.11 -46.27 -2.61
C THR A 1199 -35.48 -47.61 -2.93
N GLY A 1200 -36.24 -48.70 -2.83
CA GLY A 1200 -35.73 -50.06 -3.09
C GLY A 1200 -35.42 -50.25 -4.56
N GLY A 1201 -36.35 -49.86 -5.44
CA GLY A 1201 -36.22 -50.06 -6.88
C GLY A 1201 -36.96 -51.32 -7.34
N THR A 1202 -36.32 -52.16 -8.16
CA THR A 1202 -36.93 -53.38 -8.67
C THR A 1202 -36.31 -54.62 -8.04
N GLY A 1203 -37.13 -55.41 -7.36
CA GLY A 1203 -36.72 -56.68 -6.75
C GLY A 1203 -37.58 -56.96 -5.53
N ALA A 1204 -37.15 -57.88 -4.67
CA ALA A 1204 -37.77 -58.15 -3.38
C ALA A 1204 -36.92 -57.54 -2.25
N ASP A 1205 -37.22 -56.29 -1.91
CA ASP A 1205 -36.37 -55.48 -1.04
C ASP A 1205 -36.71 -55.64 0.44
N GLN A 1206 -35.71 -55.43 1.28
CA GLN A 1206 -35.82 -55.53 2.73
C GLN A 1206 -35.43 -54.21 3.40
N PHE A 1207 -36.39 -53.57 4.06
CA PHE A 1207 -36.14 -52.34 4.81
C PHE A 1207 -36.14 -52.63 6.30
N TRP A 1208 -34.95 -52.74 6.89
CA TRP A 1208 -34.78 -53.00 8.32
C TRP A 1208 -34.84 -51.67 9.10
N LEU A 1209 -35.96 -51.46 9.79
CA LEU A 1209 -36.32 -50.20 10.43
C LEU A 1209 -35.72 -50.02 11.84
N ALA A 1210 -35.32 -51.11 12.48
CA ALA A 1210 -34.76 -51.09 13.83
C ALA A 1210 -34.02 -52.40 14.17
N ASN A 1211 -32.96 -52.29 14.96
CA ASN A 1211 -32.21 -53.43 15.49
C ASN A 1211 -31.65 -53.11 16.89
N ALA A 1212 -32.06 -53.86 17.90
CA ALA A 1212 -31.71 -53.72 19.34
C ALA A 1212 -32.10 -52.36 19.99
N GLU A 1213 -32.15 -51.28 19.22
CA GLU A 1213 -32.53 -49.92 19.60
C GLU A 1213 -33.54 -49.33 18.59
N TYR A 1214 -34.18 -48.22 18.97
CA TYR A 1214 -35.08 -47.46 18.08
C TYR A 1214 -34.26 -46.46 17.26
N PRO A 1215 -34.62 -46.18 15.99
CA PRO A 1215 -33.95 -45.12 15.23
C PRO A 1215 -34.21 -43.76 15.89
N ALA A 1216 -33.26 -42.83 15.74
CA ALA A 1216 -33.35 -41.49 16.31
C ALA A 1216 -34.48 -40.67 15.65
N ALA A 1217 -34.72 -40.90 14.36
CA ALA A 1217 -35.86 -40.39 13.61
C ALA A 1217 -36.34 -41.45 12.59
N ALA A 1218 -37.61 -41.35 12.15
CA ALA A 1218 -38.19 -42.34 11.25
C ALA A 1218 -37.67 -42.17 9.82
N ASN A 1219 -37.22 -43.27 9.20
CA ASN A 1219 -36.83 -43.29 7.80
C ASN A 1219 -38.06 -43.33 6.89
N THR A 1220 -37.96 -42.72 5.71
CA THR A 1220 -39.04 -42.66 4.71
C THR A 1220 -38.75 -43.61 3.55
N ILE A 1221 -39.62 -44.59 3.34
CA ILE A 1221 -39.55 -45.54 2.21
C ILE A 1221 -40.51 -45.07 1.12
N THR A 1222 -40.01 -44.94 -0.11
CA THR A 1222 -40.73 -44.24 -1.18
C THR A 1222 -41.56 -45.14 -2.09
N ASP A 1223 -41.23 -46.43 -2.20
CA ASP A 1223 -41.75 -47.33 -3.24
C ASP A 1223 -42.14 -48.74 -2.75
N PHE A 1224 -42.29 -48.94 -1.43
CA PHE A 1224 -42.66 -50.23 -0.82
C PHE A 1224 -43.80 -50.97 -1.56
N GLU A 1225 -43.50 -52.13 -2.16
CA GLU A 1225 -44.43 -52.96 -2.91
C GLU A 1225 -45.01 -54.11 -2.06
N LEU A 1226 -46.32 -54.06 -1.84
CA LEU A 1226 -47.05 -55.05 -1.04
C LEU A 1226 -46.93 -56.48 -1.59
N GLY A 1227 -46.39 -57.37 -0.76
CA GLY A 1227 -46.28 -58.80 -1.08
C GLY A 1227 -45.04 -59.15 -1.90
N ILE A 1228 -44.18 -58.17 -2.16
CA ILE A 1228 -42.85 -58.34 -2.72
C ILE A 1228 -41.82 -57.94 -1.65
N ASP A 1229 -41.93 -56.72 -1.13
CA ASP A 1229 -41.00 -56.18 -0.13
C ASP A 1229 -41.43 -56.51 1.31
N VAL A 1230 -40.46 -56.43 2.23
CA VAL A 1230 -40.69 -56.64 3.66
C VAL A 1230 -40.02 -55.58 4.54
N LEU A 1231 -40.63 -55.33 5.69
CA LEU A 1231 -40.10 -54.46 6.75
C LEU A 1231 -39.48 -55.30 7.86
N GLY A 1232 -38.18 -55.11 8.11
CA GLY A 1232 -37.41 -55.81 9.12
C GLY A 1232 -37.41 -55.11 10.48
N ILE A 1233 -37.57 -55.85 11.57
CA ILE A 1233 -37.39 -55.37 12.95
C ILE A 1233 -36.70 -56.50 13.74
N ALA A 1234 -35.54 -56.22 14.33
CA ALA A 1234 -34.77 -57.24 15.05
C ALA A 1234 -34.45 -56.81 16.50
N GLU A 1235 -34.31 -57.79 17.39
CA GLU A 1235 -33.69 -57.67 18.72
C GLU A 1235 -34.36 -56.69 19.71
N LEU A 1236 -35.51 -56.10 19.37
CA LEU A 1236 -36.34 -55.29 20.27
C LEU A 1236 -37.36 -56.10 21.10
N GLY A 1237 -37.47 -57.41 20.83
CA GLY A 1237 -38.44 -58.29 21.50
C GLY A 1237 -39.91 -57.98 21.17
N LEU A 1238 -40.16 -57.29 20.07
CA LEU A 1238 -41.49 -56.94 19.58
C LEU A 1238 -42.16 -58.12 18.88
N GLN A 1239 -43.48 -58.13 18.86
CA GLN A 1239 -44.30 -58.96 17.99
C GLN A 1239 -45.09 -58.06 17.03
N PHE A 1240 -45.64 -58.63 15.95
CA PHE A 1240 -46.46 -57.86 15.00
C PHE A 1240 -47.64 -57.15 15.70
N SER A 1241 -48.19 -57.75 16.77
CA SER A 1241 -49.26 -57.14 17.57
C SER A 1241 -48.86 -55.91 18.37
N ASP A 1242 -47.56 -55.64 18.53
CA ASP A 1242 -47.03 -54.48 19.24
C ASP A 1242 -46.86 -53.26 18.32
N LEU A 1243 -47.01 -53.45 17.00
CA LEU A 1243 -46.93 -52.40 16.00
C LEU A 1243 -48.26 -51.67 15.82
N ALA A 1244 -48.18 -50.36 15.59
CA ALA A 1244 -49.30 -49.51 15.22
C ALA A 1244 -49.05 -48.89 13.84
N PHE A 1245 -50.10 -48.88 13.02
CA PHE A 1245 -50.08 -48.31 11.67
C PHE A 1245 -51.01 -47.11 11.64
N THR A 1246 -50.44 -45.92 11.54
CA THR A 1246 -51.21 -44.66 11.54
C THR A 1246 -51.21 -44.07 10.15
N GLN A 1247 -52.39 -43.91 9.56
CA GLN A 1247 -52.53 -43.21 8.28
C GLN A 1247 -52.26 -41.72 8.46
N ALA A 1248 -51.30 -41.18 7.71
CA ALA A 1248 -50.97 -39.77 7.63
C ALA A 1248 -51.10 -39.31 6.17
N ALA A 1249 -52.24 -38.71 5.83
CA ALA A 1249 -52.62 -38.41 4.44
C ALA A 1249 -52.55 -39.68 3.54
N SER A 1250 -51.72 -39.67 2.49
CA SER A 1250 -51.50 -40.83 1.60
C SER A 1250 -50.45 -41.83 2.13
N ASN A 1251 -49.82 -41.55 3.26
CA ASN A 1251 -48.67 -42.31 3.77
C ASN A 1251 -49.05 -43.07 5.05
N THR A 1252 -48.27 -44.09 5.40
CA THR A 1252 -48.46 -44.84 6.64
C THR A 1252 -47.24 -44.70 7.55
N ILE A 1253 -47.47 -44.34 8.81
CA ILE A 1253 -46.44 -44.34 9.85
C ILE A 1253 -46.50 -45.68 10.58
N VAL A 1254 -45.39 -46.39 10.62
CA VAL A 1254 -45.18 -47.61 11.41
C VAL A 1254 -44.56 -47.21 12.74
N SER A 1255 -45.19 -47.58 13.86
CA SER A 1255 -44.69 -47.23 15.19
C SER A 1255 -44.79 -48.39 16.18
N ALA A 1256 -43.94 -48.37 17.21
CA ALA A 1256 -44.03 -49.23 18.37
C ALA A 1256 -44.12 -48.35 19.62
N GLY A 1257 -45.31 -48.31 20.25
CA GLY A 1257 -45.58 -47.35 21.32
C GLY A 1257 -45.55 -45.90 20.83
N SER A 1258 -44.69 -45.07 21.44
CA SER A 1258 -44.47 -43.67 21.05
C SER A 1258 -43.39 -43.47 19.99
N ASN A 1259 -42.62 -44.53 19.67
CA ASN A 1259 -41.47 -44.44 18.77
C ASN A 1259 -41.91 -44.74 17.34
N GLN A 1260 -41.60 -43.85 16.41
CA GLN A 1260 -41.83 -44.06 14.97
C GLN A 1260 -40.65 -44.85 14.41
N LEU A 1261 -40.94 -45.97 13.73
CA LEU A 1261 -39.94 -46.85 13.14
C LEU A 1261 -39.69 -46.51 11.67
N GLY A 1262 -40.73 -46.11 10.94
CA GLY A 1262 -40.61 -45.74 9.54
C GLY A 1262 -41.90 -45.15 8.96
N ILE A 1263 -41.76 -44.49 7.82
CA ILE A 1263 -42.85 -43.86 7.06
C ILE A 1263 -42.89 -44.50 5.67
N LEU A 1264 -44.02 -45.04 5.26
CA LEU A 1264 -44.24 -45.61 3.93
C LEU A 1264 -45.04 -44.64 3.06
N LEU A 1265 -44.46 -44.15 1.97
CA LEU A 1265 -45.16 -43.26 1.05
C LEU A 1265 -46.17 -44.03 0.21
N GLY A 1266 -47.38 -43.49 0.07
CA GLY A 1266 -48.41 -44.06 -0.82
C GLY A 1266 -49.03 -45.40 -0.39
N VAL A 1267 -48.61 -45.96 0.76
CA VAL A 1267 -49.15 -47.22 1.30
C VAL A 1267 -50.33 -46.94 2.23
N ASP A 1268 -51.43 -47.66 2.05
CA ASP A 1268 -52.60 -47.61 2.94
C ASP A 1268 -52.37 -48.45 4.20
N ALA A 1269 -52.57 -47.88 5.38
CA ALA A 1269 -52.31 -48.53 6.65
C ALA A 1269 -53.13 -49.81 6.87
N GLY A 1270 -54.31 -49.91 6.23
CA GLY A 1270 -55.17 -51.09 6.30
C GLY A 1270 -54.72 -52.23 5.39
N SER A 1271 -53.75 -51.99 4.51
CA SER A 1271 -53.19 -53.01 3.60
C SER A 1271 -51.99 -53.78 4.19
N LEU A 1272 -51.39 -53.27 5.27
CA LEU A 1272 -50.29 -53.93 5.97
C LEU A 1272 -50.77 -55.12 6.81
N SER A 1273 -50.04 -56.22 6.72
CA SER A 1273 -50.30 -57.47 7.43
C SER A 1273 -49.00 -58.09 7.95
N GLU A 1274 -49.09 -59.15 8.75
CA GLU A 1274 -47.92 -59.85 9.29
C GLU A 1274 -46.98 -60.35 8.18
N ASP A 1275 -47.52 -60.70 7.00
CA ASP A 1275 -46.74 -61.15 5.84
C ASP A 1275 -45.83 -60.05 5.25
N ASN A 1276 -46.05 -58.77 5.60
CA ASN A 1276 -45.21 -57.65 5.17
C ASN A 1276 -44.02 -57.39 6.11
N PHE A 1277 -43.86 -58.18 7.17
CA PHE A 1277 -42.85 -57.93 8.20
C PHE A 1277 -41.99 -59.17 8.44
N VAL A 1278 -40.70 -58.92 8.71
CA VAL A 1278 -39.76 -59.90 9.25
C VAL A 1278 -39.38 -59.42 10.65
N ILE A 1279 -39.92 -60.05 11.69
CA ILE A 1279 -39.67 -59.69 13.09
C ILE A 1279 -38.84 -60.81 13.74
N LEU A 1280 -37.62 -60.50 14.16
CA LEU A 1280 -36.62 -61.46 14.68
C LEU A 1280 -36.32 -61.32 16.17
#